data_AF-A0A5Y8LL88-F1
#
_entry.id   AF-A0A5Y8LL88-F1
#
_cell.length_a   1.000
_cell.length_b   1.000
_cell.length_c   1.000
_cell.angle_alpha   90.00
_cell.angle_beta   90.00
_cell.angle_gamma   90.00
#
_symmetry.space_group_name_H-M   'P 1'
#
loop_
_entity.id
_entity.type
_entity.pdbx_description
1 polymer ?
#
loop_
_entity_poly.entity_id
_entity_poly.type
_entity_poly.pdbx_seq_one_letter_code
_entity_poly.pdbx_strand_id
1 'polypeptide(L)'
;MNKVVHFLLTLLIMFAVSIAPAQALLKGGTWQELNSVTGAVNGTAPLADGAIIPLYQGSTLLDPSKTHDIEFSAMPRDFSADATSTSMRAVNSTDTEGDLFSDPPTIAWENRQPPAMGLVWADAATPDTPLSPQPVPNLTFCAQNLAGRQLVAWAQVEDETNIPALWLFTNTGVPNYATIPLLSPKVTLNIKPAVSDPVSVSGDHVDASFEASKVKVGESITLTVTTKACDGEPAINAPFVIRREDAINRQGVVNNANPVRVGNTELTTAQTEYHGVTDGQGNATVVVTQENGPGVKTRLIVSSQNYPTLTDNVDVIFTTITSPDSDKASMYGHMVESTTATLNGITYTFTRPKLAAEASGADKSVVDTNETWALFDWNGADNHCNILPDAEQLVQMRHEHSTLETWTGWPATDDAEYWSSTKDQMSGYHAAVHMNSASVVRAADSDTLLVSCVDKAQPAAHPQITLSPQGPYKAQVGESIDLTMTVVDRDTQKPLPYRYMELFIDPAKNRKGEHQDAWDNLRVTVDSEGMSASSPEHYTGVTDVNGQAHLTLKHNSGLGVETPIRIVMPDDEGGNVELSFSVIFTVVTSPDVDGANMWGHMRGVVDAGNLYKRPLLAVEASHKDGQFSENNEEWATFNSVASATAQCGVGQVPDQSSLAHLYSEHAGGQMESEHGWPTEDYFIAADSDASGTVHVNLENGDSGKFTDTPNYLTCSANEMVAVLDVYFNDDPVIKNADAKVGEQVKMNIHSRNALNGMAIGNTDFTITMANGRRRDGLTTGFTDTSNGEMQFDDVGYVAGQVYHGITDANGDATIILTQKKGVGLLTPLNIAPVDSLISTPVSRSVKFTVATSPDTPAAKMWGHMADTITVGDWTFERPKLAGEVSNPLRTQDESNETWARVAHSDAVGNPDAGGCAANRLPRIDQLEALYNANSGGKIHSIQGWPTYLNYWSSTYQSATTWKLIALTNGSEFANSNVSIYASCLASDNPVAASITIEPVNPSQWYDGSDVHAVKVKKGETMQLKVTVKDASGNPIPEAPFVLTRGDGYDRRGEKYTAQDGDDLQGIVTPVVIDGESLAWTTTKMGSQTGTDGTRIISVTRPDTHGTRTAINATLYENAAVSASIDTIFTVVTSPDVSVARMWGHMAPSLTAADGAVYQRPLLYAELSSTDNTASKQETNETWAVFHGPASEGANPARCAAGYYPAVEALDSLYSKYPSRTINTAQGWPVYYSYWSGSNSTSFSSGAKLDFYYAVDLADGSRRSENSATSTA
;
A
#
# COMPACT_ATOMS: atom_id res chain seq x y z
N MET A 1 -71.47 -14.03 -2.91
CA MET A 1 -72.53 -13.42 -2.06
C MET A 1 -73.30 -12.39 -2.90
N ASN A 2 -74.54 -12.03 -2.55
CA ASN A 2 -75.37 -10.99 -3.20
C ASN A 2 -74.86 -9.55 -2.84
N LYS A 3 -75.22 -8.39 -3.45
CA LYS A 3 -75.93 -7.97 -4.70
C LYS A 3 -75.95 -6.41 -4.88
N VAL A 4 -75.90 -5.90 -6.13
CA VAL A 4 -76.79 -4.86 -6.80
C VAL A 4 -76.92 -3.40 -6.24
N VAL A 5 -77.38 -2.48 -7.15
CA VAL A 5 -78.09 -1.15 -7.01
C VAL A 5 -77.34 -0.03 -7.79
N HIS A 6 -77.88 0.99 -8.49
CA HIS A 6 -79.08 1.34 -9.34
C HIS A 6 -78.73 2.72 -10.05
N PHE A 7 -79.49 3.57 -10.79
CA PHE A 7 -80.86 3.82 -11.36
C PHE A 7 -80.67 5.02 -12.37
N LEU A 8 -81.53 5.50 -13.31
CA LEU A 8 -82.82 5.12 -13.95
C LEU A 8 -82.76 5.57 -15.46
N LEU A 9 -83.62 6.28 -16.23
CA LEU A 9 -84.97 6.91 -16.15
C LEU A 9 -85.67 6.91 -17.56
N THR A 10 -86.31 7.99 -18.03
CA THR A 10 -87.13 8.15 -19.28
C THR A 10 -87.03 9.60 -19.84
N LEU A 11 -87.55 10.09 -21.00
CA LEU A 11 -88.80 9.82 -21.77
C LEU A 11 -88.88 10.54 -23.17
N LEU A 12 -89.73 10.05 -24.11
CA LEU A 12 -90.57 10.79 -25.14
C LEU A 12 -90.11 11.09 -26.64
N ILE A 13 -91.06 10.88 -27.59
CA ILE A 13 -91.31 11.49 -28.96
C ILE A 13 -90.78 10.88 -30.33
N MET A 14 -91.73 10.28 -31.08
CA MET A 14 -92.11 10.28 -32.56
C MET A 14 -91.24 9.87 -33.80
N PHE A 15 -91.93 9.17 -34.73
CA PHE A 15 -91.81 9.08 -36.23
C PHE A 15 -90.58 8.36 -36.88
N ALA A 16 -90.67 7.58 -37.99
CA ALA A 16 -91.79 7.04 -38.81
C ALA A 16 -91.37 5.84 -39.75
N VAL A 17 -92.36 5.12 -40.36
CA VAL A 17 -92.29 4.25 -41.60
C VAL A 17 -91.31 3.03 -41.57
N SER A 18 -91.71 1.77 -41.28
CA SER A 18 -92.42 0.71 -42.10
C SER A 18 -91.57 0.08 -43.24
N ILE A 19 -91.78 -1.14 -43.82
CA ILE A 19 -92.98 -2.01 -44.04
C ILE A 19 -92.73 -3.53 -43.73
N ALA A 20 -92.95 -4.49 -44.66
CA ALA A 20 -93.00 -5.99 -44.51
C ALA A 20 -92.98 -6.70 -45.92
N PRO A 21 -93.35 -7.98 -46.19
CA PRO A 21 -93.35 -9.28 -45.45
C PRO A 21 -92.88 -10.57 -46.27
N ALA A 22 -92.98 -11.77 -45.65
CA ALA A 22 -93.50 -13.07 -46.21
C ALA A 22 -92.66 -14.20 -46.93
N GLN A 23 -92.62 -15.39 -46.27
CA GLN A 23 -93.04 -16.77 -46.72
C GLN A 23 -92.28 -17.67 -47.75
N ALA A 24 -92.64 -18.99 -47.68
CA ALA A 24 -92.30 -20.19 -48.49
C ALA A 24 -90.93 -20.89 -48.20
N LEU A 25 -90.73 -22.23 -48.14
CA LEU A 25 -91.49 -23.50 -48.35
C LEU A 25 -91.39 -24.19 -49.74
N LEU A 26 -91.11 -25.52 -49.72
CA LEU A 26 -91.27 -26.60 -50.74
C LEU A 26 -90.10 -26.99 -51.70
N LYS A 27 -89.80 -28.30 -51.69
CA LYS A 27 -89.26 -29.18 -52.79
C LYS A 27 -87.84 -28.86 -53.32
N GLY A 28 -87.05 -29.82 -53.83
CA GLY A 28 -87.21 -31.28 -53.90
C GLY A 28 -87.03 -31.85 -55.32
N GLY A 29 -85.92 -32.57 -55.57
CA GLY A 29 -85.67 -33.28 -56.84
C GLY A 29 -84.25 -33.85 -56.96
N THR A 30 -84.14 -35.14 -57.29
CA THR A 30 -82.92 -35.84 -57.74
C THR A 30 -82.71 -35.64 -59.23
N TRP A 31 -81.47 -35.64 -59.74
CA TRP A 31 -81.10 -36.24 -61.05
C TRP A 31 -79.61 -36.65 -61.07
N GLN A 32 -79.24 -37.46 -62.06
CA GLN A 32 -78.04 -38.31 -62.10
C GLN A 32 -76.76 -37.59 -62.56
N GLU A 33 -75.61 -38.21 -62.29
CA GLU A 33 -74.38 -38.02 -63.07
C GLU A 33 -74.60 -38.31 -64.56
N LEU A 34 -73.81 -37.69 -65.43
CA LEU A 34 -73.64 -38.12 -66.82
C LEU A 34 -72.13 -38.18 -67.14
N ASN A 35 -71.65 -39.38 -67.46
CA ASN A 35 -70.27 -39.58 -67.91
C ASN A 35 -70.10 -39.10 -69.36
N SER A 36 -69.16 -38.17 -69.61
CA SER A 36 -68.62 -37.92 -70.95
C SER A 36 -67.20 -37.36 -70.88
N VAL A 37 -66.23 -38.12 -71.42
CA VAL A 37 -64.86 -37.65 -71.64
C VAL A 37 -64.79 -36.89 -72.97
N THR A 38 -64.12 -35.74 -72.99
CA THR A 38 -63.69 -35.06 -74.22
C THR A 38 -62.21 -34.71 -74.13
N GLY A 39 -61.53 -34.66 -75.28
CA GLY A 39 -60.07 -34.55 -75.37
C GLY A 39 -59.51 -33.16 -75.06
N ALA A 40 -58.19 -33.03 -75.22
CA ALA A 40 -57.39 -31.85 -74.89
C ALA A 40 -58.05 -30.53 -75.35
N VAL A 41 -58.43 -29.72 -74.35
CA VAL A 41 -58.66 -28.29 -74.52
C VAL A 41 -57.29 -27.65 -74.77
N ASN A 42 -57.20 -26.79 -75.77
CA ASN A 42 -56.01 -25.99 -76.01
C ASN A 42 -56.09 -24.80 -75.06
N GLY A 43 -55.29 -24.78 -74.00
CA GLY A 43 -55.52 -23.94 -72.81
C GLY A 43 -54.37 -22.96 -72.54
N THR A 44 -54.62 -21.96 -71.69
CA THR A 44 -53.56 -21.15 -71.09
C THR A 44 -52.75 -21.95 -70.07
N ALA A 45 -51.46 -21.61 -69.92
CA ALA A 45 -50.64 -22.17 -68.86
C ALA A 45 -51.13 -21.61 -67.50
N PRO A 46 -51.35 -22.44 -66.47
CA PRO A 46 -51.94 -21.99 -65.21
C PRO A 46 -51.05 -20.98 -64.48
N LEU A 47 -51.65 -19.99 -63.83
CA LEU A 47 -50.96 -18.91 -63.15
C LEU A 47 -51.17 -19.00 -61.63
N ALA A 48 -50.16 -18.61 -60.87
CA ALA A 48 -50.24 -18.32 -59.44
C ALA A 48 -49.16 -17.29 -59.10
N ASP A 49 -49.39 -16.50 -58.05
CA ASP A 49 -48.36 -15.58 -57.53
C ASP A 49 -47.13 -16.34 -56.99
N GLY A 50 -47.32 -17.63 -56.68
CA GLY A 50 -46.29 -18.60 -56.34
C GLY A 50 -46.84 -19.74 -55.50
N ALA A 51 -45.95 -20.52 -54.88
CA ALA A 51 -46.30 -21.55 -53.91
C ALA A 51 -45.65 -21.28 -52.54
N ILE A 52 -46.43 -21.45 -51.48
CA ILE A 52 -45.95 -21.39 -50.09
C ILE A 52 -45.60 -22.80 -49.63
N ILE A 53 -44.40 -22.95 -49.07
CA ILE A 53 -44.05 -24.10 -48.21
C ILE A 53 -44.63 -23.82 -46.81
N PRO A 54 -45.52 -24.68 -46.27
CA PRO A 54 -46.04 -24.53 -44.92
C PRO A 54 -44.95 -24.72 -43.86
N LEU A 55 -44.99 -23.85 -42.84
CA LEU A 55 -44.28 -24.05 -41.57
C LEU A 55 -45.20 -24.72 -40.56
N TYR A 56 -44.65 -25.61 -39.75
CA TYR A 56 -45.34 -26.28 -38.64
C TYR A 56 -44.60 -26.06 -37.32
N GLN A 57 -45.33 -26.14 -36.21
CA GLN A 57 -44.78 -26.47 -34.90
C GLN A 57 -45.34 -27.84 -34.49
N GLY A 58 -44.48 -28.86 -34.41
CA GLY A 58 -44.88 -30.26 -34.29
C GLY A 58 -45.79 -30.67 -35.46
N SER A 59 -47.07 -30.91 -35.18
CA SER A 59 -48.11 -31.19 -36.18
C SER A 59 -49.04 -30.00 -36.48
N THR A 60 -48.82 -28.84 -35.86
CA THR A 60 -49.69 -27.66 -35.97
C THR A 60 -49.21 -26.75 -37.10
N LEU A 61 -50.04 -26.56 -38.13
CA LEU A 61 -49.77 -25.64 -39.25
C LEU A 61 -49.77 -24.19 -38.77
N LEU A 62 -48.70 -23.46 -39.05
CA LEU A 62 -48.55 -22.05 -38.69
C LEU A 62 -49.01 -21.15 -39.85
N ASP A 63 -50.03 -20.33 -39.57
CA ASP A 63 -50.62 -19.39 -40.51
C ASP A 63 -49.76 -18.11 -40.63
N PRO A 64 -49.16 -17.79 -41.79
CA PRO A 64 -48.30 -16.61 -41.94
C PRO A 64 -49.03 -15.26 -41.80
N SER A 65 -50.37 -15.25 -41.82
CA SER A 65 -51.16 -14.03 -41.58
C SER A 65 -51.36 -13.69 -40.10
N LYS A 66 -50.79 -14.49 -39.19
CA LYS A 66 -50.98 -14.38 -37.73
C LYS A 66 -49.65 -14.47 -36.99
N THR A 67 -49.61 -13.81 -35.84
CA THR A 67 -48.60 -14.06 -34.80
C THR A 67 -49.02 -15.29 -33.99
N HIS A 68 -48.06 -16.18 -33.69
CA HIS A 68 -48.28 -17.36 -32.85
C HIS A 68 -47.51 -17.23 -31.53
N ASP A 69 -48.16 -17.48 -30.40
CA ASP A 69 -47.51 -17.47 -29.08
C ASP A 69 -46.80 -18.80 -28.82
N ILE A 70 -45.50 -18.73 -28.51
CA ILE A 70 -44.61 -19.88 -28.35
C ILE A 70 -44.09 -19.92 -26.89
N GLU A 71 -44.11 -21.09 -26.25
CA GLU A 71 -43.50 -21.26 -24.92
C GLU A 71 -41.98 -21.08 -24.99
N PHE A 72 -41.39 -20.42 -23.98
CA PHE A 72 -39.94 -20.19 -23.91
C PHE A 72 -39.11 -21.50 -23.84
N SER A 73 -39.76 -22.61 -23.49
CA SER A 73 -39.21 -23.96 -23.43
C SER A 73 -39.27 -24.74 -24.75
N ALA A 74 -39.94 -24.21 -25.79
CA ALA A 74 -39.90 -24.79 -27.13
C ALA A 74 -38.49 -24.61 -27.75
N MET A 75 -38.13 -25.52 -28.67
CA MET A 75 -36.84 -25.56 -29.36
C MET A 75 -37.03 -25.30 -30.86
N PRO A 76 -36.04 -24.74 -31.60
CA PRO A 76 -36.19 -24.53 -33.04
C PRO A 76 -36.38 -25.81 -33.85
N ARG A 77 -35.92 -26.99 -33.36
CA ARG A 77 -36.23 -28.30 -33.98
C ARG A 77 -37.70 -28.72 -33.88
N ASP A 78 -38.45 -28.11 -32.97
CA ASP A 78 -39.88 -28.39 -32.83
C ASP A 78 -40.68 -27.74 -33.97
N PHE A 79 -40.00 -26.95 -34.82
CA PHE A 79 -40.52 -26.36 -36.03
C PHE A 79 -40.00 -27.09 -37.26
N SER A 80 -40.81 -27.17 -38.31
CA SER A 80 -40.43 -27.83 -39.56
C SER A 80 -41.07 -27.16 -40.78
N ALA A 81 -40.51 -27.43 -41.96
CA ALA A 81 -41.02 -27.00 -43.25
C ALA A 81 -41.28 -28.22 -44.14
N ASP A 82 -42.46 -28.32 -44.75
CA ASP A 82 -42.83 -29.47 -45.61
C ASP A 82 -42.95 -29.05 -47.09
N ALA A 83 -41.90 -29.34 -47.85
CA ALA A 83 -41.83 -29.10 -49.30
C ALA A 83 -42.45 -30.22 -50.15
N THR A 84 -43.15 -31.20 -49.57
CA THR A 84 -43.83 -32.24 -50.36
C THR A 84 -44.99 -31.68 -51.18
N SER A 85 -45.25 -32.31 -52.32
CA SER A 85 -46.31 -31.95 -53.27
C SER A 85 -47.74 -31.98 -52.69
N THR A 86 -47.93 -32.65 -51.57
CA THR A 86 -49.20 -32.75 -50.84
C THR A 86 -49.41 -31.66 -49.78
N SER A 87 -48.35 -30.93 -49.41
CA SER A 87 -48.36 -29.98 -48.30
C SER A 87 -48.19 -28.52 -48.75
N MET A 88 -47.42 -28.28 -49.81
CA MET A 88 -47.30 -26.96 -50.45
C MET A 88 -48.65 -26.39 -50.92
N ARG A 89 -48.80 -25.07 -50.91
CA ARG A 89 -50.05 -24.39 -51.28
C ARG A 89 -49.83 -23.30 -52.33
N ALA A 90 -50.62 -23.31 -53.40
CA ALA A 90 -50.58 -22.26 -54.41
C ALA A 90 -51.24 -20.97 -53.90
N VAL A 91 -50.66 -19.82 -54.22
CA VAL A 91 -51.19 -18.48 -53.88
C VAL A 91 -51.89 -17.90 -55.10
N ASN A 92 -53.18 -17.58 -54.96
CA ASN A 92 -54.01 -17.00 -56.01
C ASN A 92 -53.95 -17.77 -57.35
N SER A 93 -53.99 -19.12 -57.27
CA SER A 93 -54.02 -19.98 -58.45
C SER A 93 -55.24 -19.68 -59.33
N THR A 94 -54.99 -19.25 -60.56
CA THR A 94 -56.00 -18.91 -61.56
C THR A 94 -55.61 -19.50 -62.90
N ASP A 95 -56.61 -19.81 -63.71
CA ASP A 95 -56.44 -19.99 -65.15
C ASP A 95 -57.36 -19.01 -65.88
N THR A 96 -56.96 -18.57 -67.07
CA THR A 96 -57.67 -17.53 -67.84
C THR A 96 -58.86 -18.09 -68.61
N GLU A 97 -58.85 -19.39 -68.94
CA GLU A 97 -59.84 -20.04 -69.79
C GLU A 97 -60.78 -20.99 -69.00
N GLY A 98 -60.45 -21.24 -67.72
CA GLY A 98 -61.29 -21.92 -66.73
C GLY A 98 -60.88 -23.36 -66.43
N ASP A 99 -59.63 -23.74 -66.72
CA ASP A 99 -59.14 -25.09 -66.47
C ASP A 99 -59.17 -25.49 -64.98
N LEU A 100 -59.56 -26.73 -64.72
CA LEU A 100 -59.87 -27.21 -63.37
C LEU A 100 -58.60 -27.63 -62.64
N PHE A 101 -58.17 -26.85 -61.66
CA PHE A 101 -57.25 -27.30 -60.62
C PHE A 101 -57.85 -28.48 -59.82
N SER A 102 -56.99 -29.24 -59.15
CA SER A 102 -57.43 -30.06 -58.01
C SER A 102 -57.77 -29.16 -56.81
N ASP A 103 -58.47 -29.69 -55.82
CA ASP A 103 -58.71 -28.99 -54.55
C ASP A 103 -57.99 -29.75 -53.41
N PRO A 104 -56.88 -29.23 -52.86
CA PRO A 104 -56.13 -28.04 -53.28
C PRO A 104 -55.35 -28.26 -54.61
N PRO A 105 -54.88 -27.19 -55.28
CA PRO A 105 -54.12 -27.29 -56.53
C PRO A 105 -52.86 -28.13 -56.40
N THR A 106 -52.59 -28.99 -57.39
CA THR A 106 -51.44 -29.88 -57.40
C THR A 106 -50.18 -29.11 -57.77
N ILE A 107 -49.14 -29.23 -56.93
CA ILE A 107 -47.82 -28.63 -57.14
C ILE A 107 -46.78 -29.75 -57.04
N ALA A 108 -45.79 -29.79 -57.92
CA ALA A 108 -44.66 -30.70 -57.78
C ALA A 108 -43.34 -30.11 -58.31
N TRP A 109 -42.24 -30.52 -57.70
CA TRP A 109 -40.89 -30.24 -58.20
C TRP A 109 -40.63 -31.00 -59.51
N GLU A 110 -39.87 -30.38 -60.41
CA GLU A 110 -39.49 -30.88 -61.74
C GLU A 110 -38.90 -32.31 -61.72
N ASN A 111 -38.02 -32.59 -60.76
CA ASN A 111 -37.40 -33.90 -60.51
C ASN A 111 -38.30 -34.86 -59.69
N ARG A 112 -39.47 -34.41 -59.24
CA ARG A 112 -40.39 -35.07 -58.28
C ARG A 112 -39.77 -35.44 -56.92
N GLN A 113 -38.69 -34.77 -56.52
CA GLN A 113 -38.05 -34.93 -55.21
C GLN A 113 -37.94 -33.56 -54.55
N PRO A 114 -38.55 -33.33 -53.37
CA PRO A 114 -38.42 -32.06 -52.69
C PRO A 114 -36.94 -31.79 -52.33
N PRO A 115 -36.46 -30.54 -52.47
CA PRO A 115 -35.14 -30.18 -51.99
C PRO A 115 -35.10 -30.23 -50.45
N ALA A 116 -33.88 -30.26 -49.90
CA ALA A 116 -33.69 -30.11 -48.46
C ALA A 116 -34.04 -28.68 -48.01
N MET A 117 -34.75 -28.56 -46.88
CA MET A 117 -35.32 -27.31 -46.39
C MET A 117 -34.83 -26.99 -44.99
N GLY A 118 -34.13 -25.86 -44.85
CA GLY A 118 -33.79 -25.26 -43.57
C GLY A 118 -34.87 -24.27 -43.09
N LEU A 119 -34.80 -23.91 -41.81
CA LEU A 119 -35.55 -22.80 -41.23
C LEU A 119 -34.60 -21.65 -40.92
N VAL A 120 -34.96 -20.45 -41.40
CA VAL A 120 -34.23 -19.21 -41.15
C VAL A 120 -35.02 -18.35 -40.17
N TRP A 121 -34.30 -17.74 -39.24
CA TRP A 121 -34.85 -16.93 -38.16
C TRP A 121 -34.29 -15.50 -38.22
N ALA A 122 -35.12 -14.50 -37.98
CA ALA A 122 -34.76 -13.09 -37.80
C ALA A 122 -35.57 -12.47 -36.65
N ASP A 123 -35.16 -11.33 -36.10
CA ASP A 123 -36.05 -10.54 -35.24
C ASP A 123 -37.18 -9.93 -36.08
N ALA A 124 -38.40 -9.88 -35.55
CA ALA A 124 -39.55 -9.30 -36.25
C ALA A 124 -39.42 -7.79 -36.50
N ALA A 125 -38.53 -7.10 -35.79
CA ALA A 125 -38.19 -5.70 -36.01
C ALA A 125 -37.25 -5.48 -37.22
N THR A 126 -36.46 -6.49 -37.60
CA THR A 126 -35.54 -6.48 -38.74
C THR A 126 -35.68 -7.78 -39.55
N PRO A 127 -36.88 -8.07 -40.10
CA PRO A 127 -37.23 -9.41 -40.57
C PRO A 127 -36.43 -9.87 -41.79
N ASP A 128 -35.77 -8.94 -42.49
CA ASP A 128 -34.91 -9.19 -43.65
C ASP A 128 -33.43 -9.35 -43.31
N THR A 129 -33.06 -9.31 -42.02
CA THR A 129 -31.70 -9.57 -41.51
C THR A 129 -31.73 -10.84 -40.66
N PRO A 130 -31.28 -12.00 -41.19
CA PRO A 130 -31.19 -13.23 -40.42
C PRO A 130 -30.35 -13.08 -39.15
N LEU A 131 -30.75 -13.76 -38.07
CA LEU A 131 -29.94 -13.87 -36.85
C LEU A 131 -28.55 -14.45 -37.19
N SER A 132 -27.51 -13.89 -36.59
CA SER A 132 -26.14 -14.36 -36.72
C SER A 132 -25.52 -14.49 -35.33
N PRO A 133 -25.29 -15.71 -34.81
CA PRO A 133 -25.64 -17.01 -35.41
C PRO A 133 -27.15 -17.28 -35.49
N GLN A 134 -27.54 -18.26 -36.30
CA GLN A 134 -28.90 -18.81 -36.30
C GLN A 134 -29.18 -19.66 -35.03
N PRO A 135 -30.44 -19.76 -34.57
CA PRO A 135 -30.79 -20.58 -33.41
C PRO A 135 -30.43 -22.05 -33.55
N VAL A 136 -29.79 -22.60 -32.52
CA VAL A 136 -29.40 -24.02 -32.39
C VAL A 136 -30.66 -24.88 -32.23
N PRO A 137 -30.93 -25.87 -33.11
CA PRO A 137 -32.19 -26.62 -33.09
C PRO A 137 -32.48 -27.40 -31.80
N ASN A 138 -31.44 -27.86 -31.08
CA ASN A 138 -31.58 -28.70 -29.88
C ASN A 138 -31.59 -27.94 -28.54
N LEU A 139 -31.60 -26.60 -28.56
CA LEU A 139 -31.72 -25.76 -27.37
C LEU A 139 -33.08 -25.07 -27.33
N THR A 140 -33.60 -24.76 -26.15
CA THR A 140 -34.84 -23.98 -26.03
C THR A 140 -34.61 -22.53 -26.44
N PHE A 141 -35.67 -21.77 -26.75
CA PHE A 141 -35.52 -20.32 -26.99
C PHE A 141 -34.97 -19.60 -25.76
N CYS A 142 -35.40 -19.98 -24.55
CA CYS A 142 -34.84 -19.40 -23.33
C CYS A 142 -33.35 -19.70 -23.16
N ALA A 143 -32.92 -20.95 -23.36
CA ALA A 143 -31.51 -21.38 -23.27
C ALA A 143 -30.59 -20.75 -24.35
N GLN A 144 -31.14 -19.88 -25.20
CA GLN A 144 -30.43 -19.15 -26.25
C GLN A 144 -30.56 -17.63 -26.10
N ASN A 145 -31.16 -17.13 -25.02
CA ASN A 145 -31.50 -15.72 -24.81
C ASN A 145 -32.46 -15.17 -25.89
N LEU A 146 -33.49 -15.96 -26.20
CA LEU A 146 -34.57 -15.63 -27.15
C LEU A 146 -35.96 -15.58 -26.51
N ALA A 147 -36.08 -15.81 -25.19
CA ALA A 147 -37.34 -15.63 -24.46
C ALA A 147 -37.76 -14.14 -24.49
N GLY A 148 -39.06 -13.87 -24.60
CA GLY A 148 -39.62 -12.52 -24.67
C GLY A 148 -39.38 -11.78 -26.00
N ARG A 149 -38.60 -12.33 -26.95
CA ARG A 149 -38.40 -11.74 -28.28
C ARG A 149 -39.55 -12.11 -29.21
N GLN A 150 -39.88 -11.18 -30.10
CA GLN A 150 -40.71 -11.47 -31.26
C GLN A 150 -39.80 -11.78 -32.45
N LEU A 151 -39.83 -13.02 -32.90
CA LEU A 151 -39.04 -13.52 -34.03
C LEU A 151 -39.93 -13.65 -35.28
N VAL A 152 -39.31 -13.80 -36.44
CA VAL A 152 -39.93 -14.34 -37.64
C VAL A 152 -39.16 -15.55 -38.13
N ALA A 153 -39.86 -16.57 -38.62
CA ALA A 153 -39.29 -17.77 -39.21
C ALA A 153 -39.82 -18.01 -40.63
N TRP A 154 -38.97 -18.52 -41.54
CA TRP A 154 -39.38 -18.95 -42.88
C TRP A 154 -38.55 -20.14 -43.38
N ALA A 155 -39.09 -20.87 -44.36
CA ALA A 155 -38.38 -21.96 -45.01
C ALA A 155 -37.44 -21.44 -46.11
N GLN A 156 -36.20 -21.93 -46.15
CA GLN A 156 -35.22 -21.66 -47.22
C GLN A 156 -34.61 -22.98 -47.71
N VAL A 157 -34.29 -23.06 -49.00
CA VAL A 157 -33.63 -24.25 -49.58
C VAL A 157 -32.18 -24.29 -49.11
N GLU A 158 -31.68 -25.44 -48.66
CA GLU A 158 -30.32 -25.56 -48.11
C GLU A 158 -29.20 -25.43 -49.16
N ASP A 159 -29.48 -25.76 -50.43
CA ASP A 159 -28.61 -25.49 -51.58
C ASP A 159 -29.31 -24.55 -52.58
N GLU A 160 -29.04 -23.25 -52.45
CA GLU A 160 -29.57 -22.24 -53.37
C GLU A 160 -28.94 -22.29 -54.78
N THR A 161 -27.89 -23.11 -55.00
CA THR A 161 -27.21 -23.17 -56.30
C THR A 161 -27.89 -24.08 -57.33
N ASN A 162 -28.74 -25.02 -56.89
CA ASN A 162 -29.42 -26.00 -57.75
C ASN A 162 -30.90 -26.22 -57.38
N ILE A 163 -31.67 -25.14 -57.18
CA ILE A 163 -33.11 -25.22 -56.89
C ILE A 163 -33.87 -25.78 -58.12
N PRO A 164 -34.59 -26.93 -58.01
CA PRO A 164 -35.39 -27.47 -59.13
C PRO A 164 -36.58 -26.57 -59.46
N ALA A 165 -37.05 -26.56 -60.72
CA ALA A 165 -38.25 -25.80 -61.06
C ALA A 165 -39.50 -26.35 -60.34
N LEU A 166 -40.36 -25.45 -59.87
CA LEU A 166 -41.59 -25.78 -59.16
C LEU A 166 -42.80 -25.62 -60.10
N TRP A 167 -43.54 -26.70 -60.34
CA TRP A 167 -44.63 -26.73 -61.32
C TRP A 167 -46.00 -26.79 -60.66
N LEU A 168 -46.89 -25.89 -61.06
CA LEU A 168 -48.33 -25.92 -60.77
C LEU A 168 -49.06 -26.69 -61.88
N PHE A 169 -50.05 -27.50 -61.53
CA PHE A 169 -50.79 -28.36 -62.47
C PHE A 169 -52.31 -28.13 -62.46
N THR A 170 -52.91 -28.20 -63.64
CA THR A 170 -54.36 -28.36 -63.87
C THR A 170 -54.70 -29.79 -64.26
N ASN A 171 -55.95 -30.22 -63.99
CA ASN A 171 -56.49 -31.51 -64.44
C ASN A 171 -56.93 -31.49 -65.91
N THR A 172 -57.08 -30.30 -66.49
CA THR A 172 -57.51 -30.05 -67.87
C THR A 172 -56.58 -29.02 -68.55
N GLY A 173 -56.74 -28.80 -69.85
CA GLY A 173 -55.90 -27.90 -70.64
C GLY A 173 -54.63 -28.54 -71.21
N VAL A 174 -53.99 -27.84 -72.15
CA VAL A 174 -52.63 -28.10 -72.64
C VAL A 174 -52.01 -26.76 -73.04
N PRO A 175 -50.86 -26.33 -72.46
CA PRO A 175 -50.06 -27.03 -71.44
C PRO A 175 -50.73 -27.05 -70.06
N ASN A 176 -50.89 -28.24 -69.48
CA ASN A 176 -51.57 -28.43 -68.19
C ASN A 176 -50.68 -28.13 -66.95
N TYR A 177 -49.55 -27.44 -67.15
CA TYR A 177 -48.64 -27.05 -66.09
C TYR A 177 -47.85 -25.80 -66.43
N ALA A 178 -47.37 -25.10 -65.40
CA ALA A 178 -46.51 -23.93 -65.51
C ALA A 178 -45.49 -23.88 -64.38
N THR A 179 -44.31 -23.31 -64.64
CA THR A 179 -43.36 -22.97 -63.57
C THR A 179 -43.83 -21.76 -62.79
N ILE A 180 -43.92 -21.89 -61.48
CA ILE A 180 -44.30 -20.83 -60.54
C ILE A 180 -43.17 -20.57 -59.53
N PRO A 181 -43.01 -19.34 -59.01
CA PRO A 181 -41.98 -19.05 -58.04
C PRO A 181 -42.28 -19.70 -56.67
N LEU A 182 -41.23 -20.05 -55.94
CA LEU A 182 -41.33 -20.36 -54.52
C LEU A 182 -41.50 -19.07 -53.71
N LEU A 183 -42.44 -19.07 -52.77
CA LEU A 183 -42.67 -18.01 -51.81
C LEU A 183 -42.34 -18.51 -50.40
N SER A 184 -41.45 -17.80 -49.71
CA SER A 184 -41.09 -18.06 -48.32
C SER A 184 -41.69 -16.97 -47.41
N PRO A 185 -42.99 -17.05 -47.07
CA PRO A 185 -43.63 -16.08 -46.20
C PRO A 185 -43.06 -16.20 -44.78
N LYS A 186 -42.85 -15.05 -44.13
CA LYS A 186 -42.26 -14.96 -42.79
C LYS A 186 -43.36 -15.07 -41.75
N VAL A 187 -43.34 -16.15 -40.97
CA VAL A 187 -44.29 -16.43 -39.88
C VAL A 187 -43.81 -15.73 -38.62
N THR A 188 -44.64 -14.86 -38.04
CA THR A 188 -44.30 -14.15 -36.79
C THR A 188 -44.54 -15.03 -35.57
N LEU A 189 -43.52 -15.15 -34.73
CA LEU A 189 -43.48 -16.00 -33.54
C LEU A 189 -43.20 -15.13 -32.31
N ASN A 190 -44.15 -15.08 -31.38
CA ASN A 190 -44.02 -14.36 -30.12
C ASN A 190 -43.52 -15.33 -29.05
N ILE A 191 -42.22 -15.32 -28.76
CA ILE A 191 -41.67 -16.17 -27.71
C ILE A 191 -42.05 -15.55 -26.36
N LYS A 192 -42.73 -16.30 -25.50
CA LYS A 192 -43.09 -15.85 -24.16
C LYS A 192 -41.85 -15.41 -23.36
N PRO A 193 -41.97 -14.40 -22.48
CA PRO A 193 -40.89 -14.04 -21.56
C PRO A 193 -40.62 -15.19 -20.58
N ALA A 194 -39.39 -15.26 -20.06
CA ALA A 194 -39.06 -16.05 -18.89
C ALA A 194 -39.73 -15.45 -17.63
N VAL A 195 -39.87 -16.24 -16.57
CA VAL A 195 -40.44 -15.80 -15.29
C VAL A 195 -39.44 -14.94 -14.49
N SER A 196 -38.14 -15.17 -14.69
CA SER A 196 -37.04 -14.31 -14.26
C SER A 196 -35.83 -14.50 -15.17
N ASP A 197 -34.88 -13.57 -15.11
CA ASP A 197 -33.61 -13.67 -15.83
C ASP A 197 -32.82 -14.92 -15.40
N PRO A 198 -32.40 -15.81 -16.34
CA PRO A 198 -31.73 -17.07 -15.98
C PRO A 198 -30.32 -16.92 -15.40
N VAL A 199 -29.66 -15.80 -15.69
CA VAL A 199 -28.39 -15.36 -15.09
C VAL A 199 -28.60 -13.91 -14.69
N SER A 200 -28.19 -13.55 -13.49
CA SER A 200 -28.14 -12.17 -13.01
C SER A 200 -26.94 -11.96 -12.08
N VAL A 201 -26.41 -10.75 -12.02
CA VAL A 201 -25.31 -10.37 -11.13
C VAL A 201 -25.58 -9.02 -10.46
N SER A 202 -25.26 -8.92 -9.18
CA SER A 202 -25.19 -7.64 -8.48
C SER A 202 -23.92 -7.60 -7.63
N GLY A 203 -23.25 -6.45 -7.58
CA GLY A 203 -22.21 -6.22 -6.59
C GLY A 203 -22.78 -5.57 -5.33
N ASP A 204 -22.03 -5.65 -4.24
CA ASP A 204 -22.16 -4.70 -3.14
C ASP A 204 -21.56 -3.32 -3.51
N HIS A 205 -21.64 -2.35 -2.60
CA HIS A 205 -21.08 -0.99 -2.75
C HIS A 205 -21.49 -0.25 -4.04
N VAL A 206 -22.73 -0.42 -4.52
CA VAL A 206 -23.23 0.23 -5.75
C VAL A 206 -23.35 1.75 -5.58
N ASP A 207 -22.58 2.52 -6.34
CA ASP A 207 -22.73 3.96 -6.51
C ASP A 207 -23.70 4.24 -7.67
N ALA A 208 -24.89 4.74 -7.31
CA ALA A 208 -25.96 5.06 -8.24
C ALA A 208 -25.62 6.19 -9.24
N SER A 209 -24.52 6.92 -9.05
CA SER A 209 -24.06 7.98 -9.96
C SER A 209 -23.20 7.44 -11.11
N PHE A 210 -22.60 6.26 -10.92
CA PHE A 210 -21.76 5.59 -11.93
C PHE A 210 -22.36 4.29 -12.47
N GLU A 211 -23.51 3.87 -11.92
CA GLU A 211 -24.18 2.58 -12.18
C GLU A 211 -23.23 1.39 -11.98
N ALA A 212 -22.36 1.49 -10.96
CA ALA A 212 -21.21 0.62 -10.75
C ALA A 212 -20.98 0.34 -9.26
N SER A 213 -20.43 -0.83 -8.94
CA SER A 213 -19.87 -1.14 -7.62
C SER A 213 -18.55 -0.38 -7.44
N LYS A 214 -18.48 0.51 -6.44
CA LYS A 214 -17.37 1.46 -6.25
C LYS A 214 -16.77 1.31 -4.85
N VAL A 215 -15.49 0.95 -4.81
CA VAL A 215 -14.67 0.86 -3.58
C VAL A 215 -13.31 1.54 -3.79
N LYS A 216 -12.43 1.49 -2.80
CA LYS A 216 -11.03 1.92 -2.93
C LYS A 216 -10.14 0.79 -3.44
N VAL A 217 -9.02 1.15 -4.06
CA VAL A 217 -7.91 0.20 -4.30
C VAL A 217 -7.47 -0.43 -2.98
N GLY A 218 -7.33 -1.76 -2.97
CA GLY A 218 -7.08 -2.56 -1.76
C GLY A 218 -8.31 -2.98 -0.96
N GLU A 219 -9.48 -2.39 -1.19
CA GLU A 219 -10.78 -2.92 -0.72
C GLU A 219 -11.31 -4.00 -1.69
N SER A 220 -12.47 -4.58 -1.39
CA SER A 220 -13.06 -5.68 -2.15
C SER A 220 -14.54 -5.48 -2.44
N ILE A 221 -14.98 -5.84 -3.64
CA ILE A 221 -16.40 -5.90 -4.04
C ILE A 221 -16.85 -7.36 -3.98
N THR A 222 -17.98 -7.64 -3.33
CA THR A 222 -18.63 -8.96 -3.38
C THR A 222 -19.67 -8.97 -4.48
N LEU A 223 -19.45 -9.77 -5.53
CA LEU A 223 -20.45 -10.06 -6.54
C LEU A 223 -21.34 -11.22 -6.08
N THR A 224 -22.65 -11.00 -6.05
CA THR A 224 -23.66 -12.04 -5.93
C THR A 224 -24.14 -12.42 -7.32
N VAL A 225 -23.71 -13.57 -7.82
CA VAL A 225 -24.23 -14.17 -9.06
C VAL A 225 -25.43 -15.06 -8.71
N THR A 226 -26.55 -14.88 -9.40
CA THR A 226 -27.77 -15.68 -9.23
C THR A 226 -28.14 -16.37 -10.52
N THR A 227 -28.29 -17.70 -10.49
CA THR A 227 -28.67 -18.54 -11.63
C THR A 227 -30.03 -19.19 -11.40
N LYS A 228 -30.93 -19.10 -12.37
CA LYS A 228 -32.30 -19.63 -12.32
C LYS A 228 -32.67 -20.36 -13.60
N ALA A 229 -33.60 -21.31 -13.46
CA ALA A 229 -34.34 -21.84 -14.58
C ALA A 229 -35.36 -20.79 -15.08
N CYS A 230 -35.79 -20.93 -16.34
CA CYS A 230 -36.64 -19.93 -17.01
C CYS A 230 -38.08 -19.86 -16.47
N ASP A 231 -38.49 -20.82 -15.66
CA ASP A 231 -39.73 -20.86 -14.87
C ASP A 231 -39.61 -20.14 -13.51
N GLY A 232 -38.40 -19.70 -13.14
CA GLY A 232 -38.10 -18.92 -11.93
C GLY A 232 -37.49 -19.73 -10.79
N GLU A 233 -37.40 -21.05 -10.90
CA GLU A 233 -36.81 -21.91 -9.87
C GLU A 233 -35.27 -21.78 -9.82
N PRO A 234 -34.62 -21.93 -8.65
CA PRO A 234 -33.17 -21.88 -8.54
C PRO A 234 -32.44 -22.93 -9.39
N ALA A 235 -31.47 -22.50 -10.20
CA ALA A 235 -30.56 -23.41 -10.90
C ALA A 235 -29.42 -23.77 -9.95
N ILE A 236 -29.63 -24.83 -9.16
CA ILE A 236 -28.68 -25.35 -8.17
C ILE A 236 -27.43 -25.91 -8.86
N ASN A 237 -26.24 -25.65 -8.31
CA ASN A 237 -24.95 -26.11 -8.84
C ASN A 237 -24.72 -25.72 -10.32
N ALA A 238 -25.23 -24.57 -10.75
CA ALA A 238 -25.08 -24.12 -12.13
C ALA A 238 -23.70 -23.46 -12.36
N PRO A 239 -22.93 -23.90 -13.37
CA PRO A 239 -21.63 -23.29 -13.68
C PRO A 239 -21.80 -21.97 -14.45
N PHE A 240 -20.99 -20.99 -14.08
CA PHE A 240 -20.94 -19.66 -14.69
C PHE A 240 -19.51 -19.18 -14.89
N VAL A 241 -19.32 -18.33 -15.89
CA VAL A 241 -18.05 -17.72 -16.26
C VAL A 241 -18.11 -16.21 -16.03
N ILE A 242 -17.02 -15.62 -15.54
CA ILE A 242 -16.83 -14.16 -15.47
C ILE A 242 -15.65 -13.77 -16.35
N ARG A 243 -15.87 -12.81 -17.26
CA ARG A 243 -14.86 -12.15 -18.10
C ARG A 243 -14.86 -10.64 -17.83
N ARG A 244 -13.84 -9.94 -18.33
CA ARG A 244 -13.83 -8.48 -18.43
C ARG A 244 -13.91 -7.98 -19.88
N GLU A 245 -14.40 -6.76 -20.07
CA GLU A 245 -14.06 -5.96 -21.25
C GLU A 245 -12.80 -5.12 -21.00
N ASP A 246 -12.48 -4.18 -21.89
CA ASP A 246 -11.41 -3.19 -21.66
C ASP A 246 -11.74 -2.29 -20.47
N ALA A 247 -10.76 -2.07 -19.59
CA ALA A 247 -10.89 -1.15 -18.47
C ALA A 247 -10.66 0.28 -18.97
N ILE A 248 -11.54 1.21 -18.57
CA ILE A 248 -11.51 2.62 -19.00
C ILE A 248 -11.26 3.56 -17.83
N ASN A 249 -10.51 4.64 -18.09
CA ASN A 249 -10.37 5.73 -17.15
C ASN A 249 -11.62 6.64 -17.15
N ARG A 250 -11.64 7.67 -16.30
CA ARG A 250 -12.80 8.55 -16.11
C ARG A 250 -13.14 9.38 -17.35
N GLN A 251 -12.16 9.58 -18.24
CA GLN A 251 -12.30 10.26 -19.53
C GLN A 251 -12.57 9.29 -20.71
N GLY A 252 -12.85 8.01 -20.44
CA GLY A 252 -13.20 7.00 -21.45
C GLY A 252 -12.02 6.44 -22.26
N VAL A 253 -10.78 6.71 -21.84
CA VAL A 253 -9.56 6.16 -22.47
C VAL A 253 -9.26 4.79 -21.87
N VAL A 254 -8.97 3.80 -22.73
CA VAL A 254 -8.62 2.43 -22.29
C VAL A 254 -7.29 2.44 -21.52
N ASN A 255 -7.32 1.93 -20.29
CA ASN A 255 -6.14 1.68 -19.46
C ASN A 255 -6.28 0.32 -18.76
N ASN A 256 -5.66 -0.70 -19.36
CA ASN A 256 -5.67 -2.09 -18.89
C ASN A 256 -4.53 -2.41 -17.88
N ALA A 257 -3.86 -1.41 -17.31
CA ALA A 257 -2.80 -1.65 -16.32
C ALA A 257 -3.36 -2.17 -14.98
N ASN A 258 -2.60 -3.03 -14.30
CA ASN A 258 -2.91 -3.63 -13.00
C ASN A 258 -4.36 -4.17 -12.92
N PRO A 259 -4.71 -5.21 -13.71
CA PRO A 259 -6.08 -5.67 -13.93
C PRO A 259 -6.78 -6.17 -12.66
N VAL A 260 -8.12 -6.19 -12.70
CA VAL A 260 -8.95 -6.73 -11.60
C VAL A 260 -8.73 -8.23 -11.41
N ARG A 261 -8.72 -8.68 -10.15
CA ARG A 261 -8.70 -10.09 -9.75
C ARG A 261 -10.09 -10.50 -9.28
N VAL A 262 -10.59 -11.61 -9.84
CA VAL A 262 -11.89 -12.22 -9.50
C VAL A 262 -11.61 -13.55 -8.81
N GLY A 263 -11.90 -13.64 -7.52
CA GLY A 263 -11.44 -14.71 -6.64
C GLY A 263 -9.92 -14.85 -6.68
N ASN A 264 -9.42 -15.97 -7.21
CA ASN A 264 -7.99 -16.19 -7.42
C ASN A 264 -7.50 -15.78 -8.83
N THR A 265 -8.40 -15.55 -9.79
CA THR A 265 -8.06 -15.31 -11.20
C THR A 265 -7.85 -13.83 -11.48
N GLU A 266 -6.64 -13.45 -11.86
CA GLU A 266 -6.35 -12.11 -12.39
C GLU A 266 -6.79 -12.02 -13.85
N LEU A 267 -7.74 -11.13 -14.16
CA LEU A 267 -8.31 -11.01 -15.50
C LEU A 267 -7.40 -10.19 -16.42
N THR A 268 -6.23 -10.73 -16.75
CA THR A 268 -5.20 -10.04 -17.55
C THR A 268 -5.68 -9.59 -18.93
N THR A 269 -6.58 -10.35 -19.57
CA THR A 269 -7.13 -10.06 -20.91
C THR A 269 -8.65 -10.24 -20.93
N ALA A 270 -9.32 -9.73 -21.98
CA ALA A 270 -10.73 -10.01 -22.22
C ALA A 270 -11.03 -11.48 -22.61
N GLN A 271 -10.00 -12.32 -22.78
CA GLN A 271 -10.11 -13.77 -22.98
C GLN A 271 -9.80 -14.55 -21.69
N THR A 272 -9.44 -13.87 -20.59
CA THR A 272 -9.19 -14.51 -19.31
C THR A 272 -10.51 -14.74 -18.59
N GLU A 273 -10.72 -15.97 -18.10
CA GLU A 273 -11.99 -16.43 -17.54
C GLU A 273 -11.82 -16.82 -16.05
N TYR A 274 -12.72 -16.33 -15.19
CA TYR A 274 -12.98 -16.92 -13.88
C TYR A 274 -14.18 -17.85 -13.99
N HIS A 275 -14.14 -19.00 -13.31
CA HIS A 275 -15.19 -20.03 -13.35
C HIS A 275 -15.71 -20.28 -11.94
N GLY A 276 -17.04 -20.22 -11.78
CA GLY A 276 -17.73 -20.41 -10.51
C GLY A 276 -18.95 -21.32 -10.65
N VAL A 277 -19.50 -21.75 -9.51
CA VAL A 277 -20.67 -22.63 -9.41
C VAL A 277 -21.58 -22.11 -8.30
N THR A 278 -22.89 -22.11 -8.53
CA THR A 278 -23.89 -21.66 -7.55
C THR A 278 -24.28 -22.72 -6.50
N ASP A 279 -24.82 -22.27 -5.38
CA ASP A 279 -25.16 -23.07 -4.21
C ASP A 279 -26.49 -23.84 -4.33
N GLY A 280 -26.91 -24.47 -3.22
CA GLY A 280 -28.20 -25.16 -3.08
C GLY A 280 -29.44 -24.25 -3.21
N GLN A 281 -29.24 -22.96 -3.43
CA GLN A 281 -30.25 -21.91 -3.55
C GLN A 281 -30.07 -21.10 -4.85
N GLY A 282 -29.15 -21.51 -5.74
CA GLY A 282 -28.88 -20.88 -7.04
C GLY A 282 -28.06 -19.59 -6.96
N ASN A 283 -27.30 -19.35 -5.90
CA ASN A 283 -26.49 -18.13 -5.71
C ASN A 283 -24.99 -18.45 -5.55
N ALA A 284 -24.12 -17.51 -5.89
CA ALA A 284 -22.69 -17.57 -5.58
C ALA A 284 -22.16 -16.19 -5.19
N THR A 285 -21.33 -16.13 -4.15
CA THR A 285 -20.59 -14.92 -3.77
C THR A 285 -19.15 -15.01 -4.26
N VAL A 286 -18.74 -14.06 -5.11
CA VAL A 286 -17.39 -14.00 -5.69
C VAL A 286 -16.76 -12.65 -5.33
N VAL A 287 -15.63 -12.68 -4.64
CA VAL A 287 -14.89 -11.48 -4.25
C VAL A 287 -14.06 -10.97 -5.43
N VAL A 288 -14.09 -9.65 -5.67
CA VAL A 288 -13.28 -8.95 -6.67
C VAL A 288 -12.37 -7.95 -5.97
N THR A 289 -11.10 -7.90 -6.35
CA THR A 289 -10.10 -6.96 -5.81
C THR A 289 -9.26 -6.32 -6.90
N GLN A 290 -8.67 -5.16 -6.60
CA GLN A 290 -7.64 -4.52 -7.42
C GLN A 290 -6.66 -3.80 -6.49
N GLU A 291 -5.45 -4.36 -6.35
CA GLU A 291 -4.52 -4.03 -5.25
C GLU A 291 -3.61 -2.85 -5.56
N ASN A 292 -3.33 -2.61 -6.85
CA ASN A 292 -2.60 -1.45 -7.37
C ASN A 292 -3.37 -0.80 -8.54
N GLY A 293 -4.71 -0.78 -8.45
CA GLY A 293 -5.57 -0.31 -9.53
C GLY A 293 -5.33 1.17 -9.90
N PRO A 294 -5.21 1.54 -11.19
CA PRO A 294 -4.89 2.90 -11.59
C PRO A 294 -6.08 3.87 -11.53
N GLY A 295 -7.21 3.51 -10.89
CA GLY A 295 -8.45 4.29 -10.91
C GLY A 295 -9.23 4.10 -12.20
N VAL A 296 -9.71 2.88 -12.48
CA VAL A 296 -10.42 2.53 -13.73
C VAL A 296 -11.76 1.86 -13.46
N LYS A 297 -12.71 2.05 -14.39
CA LYS A 297 -13.96 1.29 -14.45
C LYS A 297 -13.76 0.08 -15.35
N THR A 298 -14.05 -1.11 -14.83
CA THR A 298 -13.96 -2.37 -15.56
C THR A 298 -15.35 -2.98 -15.68
N ARG A 299 -15.78 -3.24 -16.91
CA ARG A 299 -16.99 -4.02 -17.18
C ARG A 299 -16.70 -5.50 -16.91
N LEU A 300 -17.48 -6.14 -16.06
CA LEU A 300 -17.47 -7.59 -15.87
C LEU A 300 -18.73 -8.18 -16.51
N ILE A 301 -18.54 -9.22 -17.33
CA ILE A 301 -19.62 -9.97 -17.97
C ILE A 301 -19.69 -11.33 -17.29
N VAL A 302 -20.87 -11.68 -16.77
CA VAL A 302 -21.17 -12.99 -16.18
C VAL A 302 -22.04 -13.76 -17.15
N SER A 303 -21.67 -15.00 -17.50
CA SER A 303 -22.43 -15.84 -18.42
C SER A 303 -22.68 -17.24 -17.87
N SER A 304 -23.79 -17.88 -18.28
CA SER A 304 -23.97 -19.31 -18.04
C SER A 304 -22.97 -20.09 -18.89
N GLN A 305 -22.18 -20.96 -18.27
CA GLN A 305 -21.17 -21.74 -18.99
C GLN A 305 -21.80 -22.76 -19.95
N ASN A 306 -22.93 -23.33 -19.55
CA ASN A 306 -23.71 -24.26 -20.37
C ASN A 306 -24.45 -23.55 -21.52
N TYR A 307 -24.76 -22.26 -21.36
CA TYR A 307 -25.54 -21.45 -22.29
C TYR A 307 -24.94 -20.04 -22.46
N PRO A 308 -23.79 -19.88 -23.14
CA PRO A 308 -23.00 -18.63 -23.10
C PRO A 308 -23.66 -17.36 -23.68
N THR A 309 -24.85 -17.46 -24.28
CA THR A 309 -25.67 -16.31 -24.70
C THR A 309 -26.58 -15.78 -23.58
N LEU A 310 -26.79 -16.55 -22.51
CA LEU A 310 -27.38 -16.08 -21.26
C LEU A 310 -26.30 -15.36 -20.46
N THR A 311 -26.35 -14.03 -20.48
CA THR A 311 -25.35 -13.15 -19.86
C THR A 311 -26.01 -12.04 -19.07
N ASP A 312 -25.39 -11.66 -17.96
CA ASP A 312 -25.61 -10.39 -17.26
C ASP A 312 -24.26 -9.70 -16.97
N ASN A 313 -24.26 -8.53 -16.37
CA ASN A 313 -23.10 -7.64 -16.32
C ASN A 313 -23.09 -6.71 -15.10
N VAL A 314 -21.90 -6.33 -14.66
CA VAL A 314 -21.69 -5.40 -13.55
C VAL A 314 -20.43 -4.57 -13.82
N ASP A 315 -20.50 -3.27 -13.52
CA ASP A 315 -19.35 -2.38 -13.55
C ASP A 315 -18.68 -2.37 -12.17
N VAL A 316 -17.36 -2.52 -12.15
CA VAL A 316 -16.56 -2.37 -10.92
C VAL A 316 -15.57 -1.22 -11.06
N ILE A 317 -15.46 -0.41 -10.00
CA ILE A 317 -14.54 0.73 -9.91
C ILE A 317 -13.73 0.59 -8.61
N PHE A 318 -12.42 0.45 -8.75
CA PHE A 318 -11.48 0.58 -7.64
C PHE A 318 -10.80 1.94 -7.76
N THR A 319 -11.15 2.85 -6.86
CA THR A 319 -10.67 4.25 -6.90
C THR A 319 -9.25 4.37 -6.35
N THR A 320 -8.38 5.11 -7.05
CA THR A 320 -7.01 5.42 -6.56
C THR A 320 -7.02 6.65 -5.64
N ILE A 321 -6.18 6.64 -4.60
CA ILE A 321 -5.98 7.79 -3.72
C ILE A 321 -5.21 8.94 -4.41
N THR A 322 -4.47 8.65 -5.48
CA THR A 322 -3.64 9.62 -6.21
C THR A 322 -4.39 10.48 -7.23
N SER A 323 -5.70 10.27 -7.38
CA SER A 323 -6.59 11.07 -8.23
C SER A 323 -7.74 11.62 -7.40
N PRO A 324 -8.24 12.83 -7.66
CA PRO A 324 -9.41 13.36 -6.96
C PRO A 324 -10.72 12.80 -7.50
N ASP A 325 -11.79 12.84 -6.70
CA ASP A 325 -13.14 12.49 -7.18
C ASP A 325 -13.79 13.67 -7.95
N SER A 326 -13.08 14.16 -8.96
CA SER A 326 -13.44 15.30 -9.81
C SER A 326 -13.83 14.81 -11.21
N ASP A 327 -14.86 15.37 -11.83
CA ASP A 327 -15.27 15.04 -13.21
C ASP A 327 -14.20 15.39 -14.26
N LYS A 328 -13.26 16.27 -13.89
CA LYS A 328 -12.07 16.67 -14.65
C LYS A 328 -10.85 15.76 -14.44
N ALA A 329 -10.89 14.82 -13.50
CA ALA A 329 -9.79 13.88 -13.26
C ALA A 329 -9.67 12.88 -14.42
N SER A 330 -8.45 12.49 -14.76
CA SER A 330 -8.15 11.44 -15.74
C SER A 330 -8.69 10.09 -15.26
N MET A 331 -8.51 9.79 -13.98
CA MET A 331 -8.81 8.49 -13.37
C MET A 331 -9.96 8.58 -12.36
N TYR A 332 -10.53 7.43 -12.00
CA TYR A 332 -11.51 7.32 -10.91
C TYR A 332 -10.77 7.41 -9.57
N GLY A 333 -10.91 8.57 -8.92
CA GLY A 333 -10.14 8.96 -7.75
C GLY A 333 -10.93 8.97 -6.43
N HIS A 334 -10.19 9.01 -5.31
CA HIS A 334 -10.72 9.31 -3.97
C HIS A 334 -9.79 10.19 -3.11
N MET A 335 -8.80 10.87 -3.71
CA MET A 335 -7.91 11.83 -3.03
C MET A 335 -8.70 12.79 -2.13
N VAL A 336 -8.17 13.08 -0.94
CA VAL A 336 -8.83 14.03 -0.03
C VAL A 336 -8.77 15.44 -0.60
N GLU A 337 -9.94 16.07 -0.82
CA GLU A 337 -10.03 17.46 -1.30
C GLU A 337 -9.38 18.46 -0.33
N SER A 338 -9.40 18.14 0.96
CA SER A 338 -8.72 18.89 2.00
C SER A 338 -8.17 17.98 3.09
N THR A 339 -7.10 18.43 3.75
CA THR A 339 -6.48 17.78 4.90
C THR A 339 -6.23 18.80 6.02
N THR A 340 -5.86 18.36 7.23
CA THR A 340 -5.69 19.25 8.38
C THR A 340 -4.39 19.01 9.14
N ALA A 341 -3.67 20.09 9.47
CA ALA A 341 -2.49 20.04 10.32
C ALA A 341 -2.65 20.97 11.54
N THR A 342 -2.20 20.55 12.72
CA THR A 342 -2.36 21.29 13.99
C THR A 342 -1.06 21.98 14.41
N LEU A 343 -0.65 22.95 13.61
CA LEU A 343 0.50 23.80 13.94
C LEU A 343 0.19 24.70 15.14
N ASN A 344 1.09 24.70 16.13
CA ASN A 344 1.06 25.59 17.28
C ASN A 344 -0.20 25.55 18.17
N GLY A 345 -1.05 24.53 18.02
CA GLY A 345 -2.34 24.38 18.72
C GLY A 345 -3.54 24.94 17.96
N ILE A 346 -3.33 25.40 16.71
CA ILE A 346 -4.37 25.84 15.78
C ILE A 346 -4.43 24.81 14.65
N THR A 347 -5.61 24.22 14.41
CA THR A 347 -5.81 23.30 13.29
C THR A 347 -6.10 24.08 12.01
N TYR A 348 -5.18 24.05 11.06
CA TYR A 348 -5.28 24.61 9.72
C TYR A 348 -5.85 23.57 8.76
N THR A 349 -6.66 24.02 7.80
CA THR A 349 -7.22 23.16 6.74
C THR A 349 -6.61 23.55 5.41
N PHE A 350 -5.93 22.61 4.77
CA PHE A 350 -5.26 22.77 3.49
C PHE A 350 -6.12 22.15 2.40
N THR A 351 -6.24 22.77 1.23
CA THR A 351 -6.91 22.18 0.07
C THR A 351 -5.90 21.60 -0.91
N ARG A 352 -6.21 20.46 -1.52
CA ARG A 352 -5.33 19.82 -2.52
C ARG A 352 -4.96 20.76 -3.68
N PRO A 353 -3.82 20.54 -4.34
CA PRO A 353 -3.54 21.15 -5.64
C PRO A 353 -4.67 20.94 -6.64
N LYS A 354 -4.80 21.89 -7.56
CA LYS A 354 -5.82 21.84 -8.61
C LYS A 354 -5.28 21.18 -9.87
N LEU A 355 -6.14 20.42 -10.55
CA LEU A 355 -5.86 19.92 -11.89
C LEU A 355 -5.74 21.11 -12.85
N ALA A 356 -4.98 20.96 -13.94
CA ALA A 356 -4.84 22.01 -14.95
C ALA A 356 -6.19 22.42 -15.60
N ALA A 357 -7.19 21.55 -15.56
CA ALA A 357 -8.56 21.83 -16.00
C ALA A 357 -9.46 22.48 -14.91
N GLU A 358 -8.99 22.53 -13.66
CA GLU A 358 -9.70 23.14 -12.52
C GLU A 358 -9.25 24.58 -12.26
N ALA A 359 -7.98 24.89 -12.48
CA ALA A 359 -7.42 26.23 -12.27
C ALA A 359 -7.63 27.17 -13.46
N SER A 360 -7.85 28.45 -13.17
CA SER A 360 -7.72 29.56 -14.14
C SER A 360 -6.50 30.39 -13.78
N GLY A 361 -5.61 30.65 -14.74
CA GLY A 361 -4.39 31.43 -14.51
C GLY A 361 -3.17 30.61 -14.07
N ALA A 362 -3.13 29.31 -14.36
CA ALA A 362 -1.92 28.51 -14.22
C ALA A 362 -0.96 28.74 -15.40
N ASP A 363 0.33 28.87 -15.11
CA ASP A 363 1.38 29.20 -16.09
C ASP A 363 1.92 27.97 -16.83
N LYS A 364 1.94 26.81 -16.15
CA LYS A 364 2.32 25.51 -16.71
C LYS A 364 1.45 24.39 -16.13
N SER A 365 1.72 23.16 -16.56
CA SER A 365 1.19 21.96 -15.96
C SER A 365 2.24 20.84 -15.94
N VAL A 366 2.09 19.91 -14.99
CA VAL A 366 2.90 18.69 -14.87
C VAL A 366 1.99 17.46 -14.85
N VAL A 367 2.47 16.34 -15.36
CA VAL A 367 1.79 15.04 -15.24
C VAL A 367 2.43 14.28 -14.08
N ASP A 368 1.66 14.02 -13.02
CA ASP A 368 2.07 13.19 -11.88
C ASP A 368 0.94 12.20 -11.53
N THR A 369 1.29 10.96 -11.20
CA THR A 369 0.39 9.85 -10.84
C THR A 369 -0.79 9.58 -11.80
N ASN A 370 -0.61 9.86 -13.09
CA ASN A 370 -1.61 9.83 -14.20
C ASN A 370 -2.59 11.02 -14.25
N GLU A 371 -2.41 12.03 -13.41
CA GLU A 371 -3.19 13.27 -13.43
C GLU A 371 -2.36 14.46 -13.94
N THR A 372 -3.04 15.47 -14.49
CA THR A 372 -2.39 16.70 -14.99
C THR A 372 -2.68 17.87 -14.06
N TRP A 373 -1.66 18.30 -13.32
CA TRP A 373 -1.75 19.31 -12.26
C TRP A 373 -1.38 20.70 -12.75
N ALA A 374 -1.99 21.72 -12.14
CA ALA A 374 -1.68 23.12 -12.39
C ALA A 374 -0.37 23.54 -11.69
N LEU A 375 0.48 24.29 -12.39
CA LEU A 375 1.68 24.93 -11.83
C LEU A 375 1.59 26.45 -12.04
N PHE A 376 2.06 27.21 -11.06
CA PHE A 376 1.95 28.67 -11.01
C PHE A 376 3.31 29.31 -10.71
N ASP A 377 3.59 30.49 -11.30
CA ASP A 377 4.61 31.39 -10.75
C ASP A 377 4.19 31.90 -9.35
N TRP A 378 5.09 32.49 -8.56
CA TRP A 378 4.78 32.84 -7.17
C TRP A 378 3.61 33.83 -7.07
N ASN A 379 3.56 34.82 -7.96
CA ASN A 379 2.47 35.79 -8.02
C ASN A 379 1.17 35.11 -8.51
N GLY A 380 1.26 34.14 -9.42
CA GLY A 380 0.14 33.27 -9.81
C GLY A 380 -0.40 32.45 -8.64
N ALA A 381 0.46 31.95 -7.76
CA ALA A 381 0.10 31.20 -6.56
C ALA A 381 -0.61 32.07 -5.52
N ASP A 382 -0.06 33.24 -5.20
CA ASP A 382 -0.65 34.22 -4.27
C ASP A 382 -2.02 34.72 -4.76
N ASN A 383 -2.19 34.94 -6.09
CA ASN A 383 -3.49 35.29 -6.68
C ASN A 383 -4.45 34.09 -6.85
N HIS A 384 -3.96 32.84 -6.81
CA HIS A 384 -4.81 31.64 -6.92
C HIS A 384 -5.50 31.32 -5.59
N CYS A 385 -4.78 31.49 -4.48
CA CYS A 385 -5.30 31.24 -3.15
C CYS A 385 -5.97 32.48 -2.55
N ASN A 386 -6.98 32.29 -1.70
CA ASN A 386 -7.41 33.37 -0.79
C ASN A 386 -6.32 33.69 0.23
N ILE A 387 -5.56 32.66 0.63
CA ILE A 387 -4.40 32.70 1.52
C ILE A 387 -3.44 31.59 1.08
N LEU A 388 -2.24 31.96 0.64
CA LEU A 388 -1.13 31.04 0.38
C LEU A 388 -0.44 30.70 1.72
N PRO A 389 -0.29 29.41 2.10
CA PRO A 389 0.29 29.03 3.38
C PRO A 389 1.76 29.42 3.48
N ASP A 390 2.24 29.63 4.71
CA ASP A 390 3.67 29.77 4.98
C ASP A 390 4.40 28.41 4.99
N ALA A 391 5.73 28.44 5.02
CA ALA A 391 6.55 27.23 5.00
C ALA A 391 6.35 26.34 6.24
N GLU A 392 6.13 26.92 7.43
CA GLU A 392 5.91 26.16 8.68
C GLU A 392 4.57 25.40 8.62
N GLN A 393 3.53 26.04 8.08
CA GLN A 393 2.24 25.42 7.80
C GLN A 393 2.35 24.22 6.85
N LEU A 394 3.08 24.35 5.73
CA LEU A 394 3.30 23.25 4.78
C LEU A 394 4.18 22.13 5.36
N VAL A 395 5.23 22.46 6.10
CA VAL A 395 6.11 21.48 6.78
C VAL A 395 5.32 20.68 7.83
N GLN A 396 4.50 21.35 8.65
CA GLN A 396 3.65 20.65 9.63
C GLN A 396 2.59 19.77 8.95
N MET A 397 1.99 20.23 7.85
CA MET A 397 1.08 19.43 7.02
C MET A 397 1.78 18.21 6.44
N ARG A 398 3.00 18.37 5.92
CA ARG A 398 3.83 17.24 5.47
C ARG A 398 4.11 16.27 6.61
N HIS A 399 4.45 16.72 7.82
CA HIS A 399 4.72 15.84 8.95
C HIS A 399 3.48 15.04 9.38
N GLU A 400 2.33 15.68 9.59
CA GLU A 400 1.08 14.99 9.97
C GLU A 400 0.57 14.03 8.87
N HIS A 401 0.93 14.25 7.61
CA HIS A 401 0.56 13.40 6.46
C HIS A 401 1.72 12.56 5.87
N SER A 402 2.75 12.28 6.67
CA SER A 402 3.95 11.53 6.26
C SER A 402 3.87 10.00 6.42
N THR A 403 2.78 9.44 6.95
CA THR A 403 2.51 7.99 7.03
C THR A 403 1.43 7.61 6.01
N LEU A 404 1.28 6.33 5.63
CA LEU A 404 0.25 5.97 4.64
C LEU A 404 -1.18 6.11 5.20
N GLU A 405 -1.35 5.84 6.50
CA GLU A 405 -2.61 5.99 7.24
C GLU A 405 -3.12 7.44 7.21
N THR A 406 -2.20 8.41 7.09
CA THR A 406 -2.49 9.84 6.99
C THR A 406 -2.23 10.41 5.60
N TRP A 407 -1.73 9.62 4.65
CA TRP A 407 -1.30 10.12 3.33
C TRP A 407 -2.49 10.63 2.53
N THR A 408 -2.35 11.86 2.04
CA THR A 408 -3.41 12.56 1.32
C THR A 408 -3.62 12.07 -0.12
N GLY A 409 -2.65 11.35 -0.68
CA GLY A 409 -2.56 11.03 -2.10
C GLY A 409 -2.10 12.19 -2.99
N TRP A 410 -1.81 13.36 -2.41
CA TRP A 410 -1.46 14.56 -3.19
C TRP A 410 -0.12 14.40 -3.94
N PRO A 411 0.09 15.12 -5.07
CA PRO A 411 1.31 15.05 -5.86
C PRO A 411 2.56 15.30 -5.02
N ALA A 412 3.51 14.38 -5.11
CA ALA A 412 4.75 14.39 -4.34
C ALA A 412 5.87 13.58 -5.01
N THR A 413 5.68 13.09 -6.25
CA THR A 413 6.72 12.34 -6.96
C THR A 413 7.96 13.22 -7.18
N ASP A 414 9.15 12.61 -7.17
CA ASP A 414 10.45 13.29 -7.33
C ASP A 414 10.71 14.46 -6.33
N ASP A 415 10.10 14.37 -5.13
CA ASP A 415 10.16 15.38 -4.05
C ASP A 415 9.56 16.75 -4.45
N ALA A 416 8.43 16.72 -5.15
CA ALA A 416 7.76 17.89 -5.72
C ALA A 416 7.61 19.08 -4.73
N GLU A 417 7.98 20.25 -5.23
CA GLU A 417 7.99 21.52 -4.49
C GLU A 417 6.61 22.21 -4.51
N TYR A 418 6.20 22.73 -3.35
CA TYR A 418 4.97 23.50 -3.16
C TYR A 418 5.31 24.93 -2.74
N TRP A 419 4.67 25.92 -3.39
CA TRP A 419 4.85 27.34 -3.06
C TRP A 419 4.35 27.70 -1.66
N SER A 420 5.10 28.58 -0.98
CA SER A 420 4.68 29.22 0.27
C SER A 420 4.69 30.75 0.17
N SER A 421 4.03 31.43 1.12
CA SER A 421 4.08 32.88 1.30
C SER A 421 5.29 33.36 2.12
N THR A 422 6.15 32.45 2.59
CA THR A 422 7.39 32.78 3.30
C THR A 422 8.40 33.40 2.33
N LYS A 423 8.83 34.63 2.62
CA LYS A 423 9.84 35.37 1.82
C LYS A 423 11.23 34.75 1.98
N ASP A 424 11.97 34.63 0.87
CA ASP A 424 13.39 34.31 0.91
C ASP A 424 14.23 35.57 1.13
N GLN A 425 15.52 35.37 1.41
CA GLN A 425 16.52 36.39 1.63
C GLN A 425 17.01 37.15 0.37
N MET A 426 16.55 36.77 -0.83
CA MET A 426 16.79 37.47 -2.09
C MET A 426 15.50 38.08 -2.65
N SER A 427 15.54 39.35 -3.05
CA SER A 427 14.41 40.00 -3.74
C SER A 427 14.13 39.30 -5.08
N GLY A 428 12.87 38.88 -5.29
CA GLY A 428 12.47 38.05 -6.43
C GLY A 428 12.51 36.53 -6.18
N TYR A 429 12.55 36.12 -4.91
CA TYR A 429 12.54 34.73 -4.46
C TYR A 429 11.63 34.55 -3.24
N HIS A 430 11.03 33.36 -3.13
CA HIS A 430 10.28 32.91 -1.95
C HIS A 430 10.68 31.48 -1.57
N ALA A 431 10.25 31.05 -0.39
CA ALA A 431 10.47 29.68 0.05
C ALA A 431 9.43 28.73 -0.57
N ALA A 432 9.90 27.56 -1.00
CA ALA A 432 9.07 26.42 -1.36
C ALA A 432 9.35 25.25 -0.39
N VAL A 433 8.39 24.33 -0.27
CA VAL A 433 8.51 23.15 0.59
C VAL A 433 8.50 21.88 -0.26
N HIS A 434 9.53 21.06 -0.09
CA HIS A 434 9.67 19.76 -0.71
C HIS A 434 8.76 18.73 -0.03
N MET A 435 7.75 18.22 -0.76
CA MET A 435 6.65 17.44 -0.17
C MET A 435 6.92 15.94 0.02
N ASN A 436 8.14 15.44 -0.17
CA ASN A 436 8.66 14.21 0.44
C ASN A 436 9.63 14.47 1.60
N SER A 437 10.64 15.33 1.42
CA SER A 437 11.67 15.54 2.45
C SER A 437 11.21 16.42 3.62
N ALA A 438 10.13 17.19 3.46
CA ALA A 438 9.73 18.28 4.37
C ALA A 438 10.77 19.39 4.50
N SER A 439 11.74 19.47 3.57
CA SER A 439 12.75 20.51 3.57
C SER A 439 12.24 21.80 2.94
N VAL A 440 12.73 22.94 3.43
CA VAL A 440 12.38 24.27 2.94
C VAL A 440 13.54 24.78 2.09
N VAL A 441 13.25 25.22 0.87
CA VAL A 441 14.24 25.64 -0.13
C VAL A 441 13.86 26.99 -0.75
N ARG A 442 14.86 27.67 -1.34
CA ARG A 442 14.67 28.89 -2.12
C ARG A 442 14.28 28.55 -3.56
N ALA A 443 13.16 29.10 -4.04
CA ALA A 443 12.79 29.11 -5.44
C ALA A 443 12.63 30.55 -5.95
N ALA A 444 12.87 30.80 -7.24
CA ALA A 444 12.71 32.13 -7.83
C ALA A 444 11.22 32.39 -8.13
N ASP A 445 10.76 33.65 -8.03
CA ASP A 445 9.34 33.99 -8.23
C ASP A 445 8.81 33.59 -9.63
N SER A 446 9.71 33.38 -10.60
CA SER A 446 9.42 32.90 -11.97
C SER A 446 9.36 31.38 -12.14
N ASP A 447 9.71 30.61 -11.11
CA ASP A 447 9.63 29.15 -11.13
C ASP A 447 8.18 28.69 -10.95
N THR A 448 7.79 27.61 -11.62
CA THR A 448 6.38 27.20 -11.69
C THR A 448 6.15 25.94 -10.88
N LEU A 449 5.64 26.10 -9.65
CA LEU A 449 5.53 25.04 -8.65
C LEU A 449 4.07 24.68 -8.35
N LEU A 450 3.87 23.63 -7.54
CA LEU A 450 2.54 23.24 -7.07
C LEU A 450 2.03 24.21 -5.98
N VAL A 451 0.72 24.27 -5.81
CA VAL A 451 0.06 25.18 -4.86
C VAL A 451 -0.98 24.43 -4.06
N SER A 452 -0.93 24.55 -2.73
CA SER A 452 -2.00 24.16 -1.81
C SER A 452 -2.42 25.39 -1.02
N CYS A 453 -3.70 25.74 -1.03
CA CYS A 453 -4.23 26.88 -0.28
C CYS A 453 -4.63 26.49 1.15
N VAL A 454 -4.61 27.45 2.09
CA VAL A 454 -5.00 27.23 3.49
C VAL A 454 -6.23 28.06 3.90
N ASP A 455 -6.99 27.59 4.88
CA ASP A 455 -8.23 28.25 5.34
C ASP A 455 -8.01 29.56 6.12
N LYS A 456 -6.81 29.73 6.70
CA LYS A 456 -6.39 30.91 7.46
C LYS A 456 -4.85 31.00 7.53
N ALA A 457 -4.33 32.22 7.54
CA ALA A 457 -2.93 32.49 7.84
C ALA A 457 -2.63 32.16 9.32
N GLN A 458 -1.36 32.02 9.67
CA GLN A 458 -0.96 32.03 11.07
C GLN A 458 -1.30 33.37 11.75
N PRO A 459 -1.41 33.41 13.10
CA PRO A 459 -1.41 34.66 13.85
C PRO A 459 -0.19 35.51 13.49
N ALA A 460 -0.36 36.84 13.46
CA ALA A 460 0.75 37.76 13.29
C ALA A 460 1.80 37.52 14.40
N ALA A 461 3.04 37.24 14.00
CA ALA A 461 4.15 37.07 14.91
C ALA A 461 4.71 38.44 15.34
N HIS A 462 5.15 38.51 16.59
CA HIS A 462 5.84 39.67 17.15
C HIS A 462 7.28 39.28 17.53
N PRO A 463 8.26 39.33 16.62
CA PRO A 463 9.55 38.70 16.85
C PRO A 463 10.35 39.35 18.00
N GLN A 464 10.94 38.50 18.83
CA GLN A 464 11.86 38.87 19.91
C GLN A 464 13.19 38.16 19.68
N ILE A 465 14.22 38.93 19.30
CA ILE A 465 15.57 38.43 19.04
C ILE A 465 16.36 38.36 20.35
N THR A 466 17.10 37.28 20.55
CA THR A 466 18.10 37.10 21.63
C THR A 466 19.39 36.51 21.06
N LEU A 467 20.51 36.69 21.78
CA LEU A 467 21.82 36.13 21.42
C LEU A 467 22.35 35.25 22.56
N SER A 468 22.99 34.13 22.20
CA SER A 468 23.72 33.23 23.10
C SER A 468 25.06 32.87 22.46
N PRO A 469 26.22 33.16 23.08
CA PRO A 469 26.41 33.77 24.40
C PRO A 469 25.86 35.20 24.50
N GLN A 470 25.75 35.73 25.72
CA GLN A 470 25.55 37.16 25.97
C GLN A 470 26.89 37.90 25.96
N GLY A 471 26.88 39.17 25.56
CA GLY A 471 28.09 40.00 25.45
C GLY A 471 28.71 40.40 26.80
N PRO A 472 29.90 41.05 26.79
CA PRO A 472 30.56 41.66 25.64
C PRO A 472 31.28 40.66 24.72
N TYR A 473 31.25 40.94 23.41
CA TYR A 473 31.80 40.06 22.38
C TYR A 473 33.21 40.52 21.99
N LYS A 474 34.24 39.91 22.59
CA LYS A 474 35.66 40.27 22.40
C LYS A 474 36.49 39.03 22.06
N ALA A 475 37.30 39.13 21.01
CA ALA A 475 38.24 38.10 20.57
C ALA A 475 39.56 38.75 20.09
N GLN A 476 40.53 37.95 19.64
CA GLN A 476 41.73 38.43 18.95
C GLN A 476 41.53 38.45 17.42
N VAL A 477 42.28 39.30 16.72
CA VAL A 477 42.32 39.29 15.23
C VAL A 477 42.77 37.92 14.73
N GLY A 478 41.99 37.33 13.80
CA GLY A 478 42.19 35.96 13.32
C GLY A 478 41.41 34.87 14.08
N GLU A 479 40.85 35.16 15.26
CA GLU A 479 39.90 34.28 15.94
C GLU A 479 38.47 34.44 15.37
N SER A 480 37.51 33.73 15.97
CA SER A 480 36.08 33.77 15.61
C SER A 480 35.22 34.00 16.85
N ILE A 481 34.12 34.74 16.69
CA ILE A 481 33.08 34.92 17.69
C ILE A 481 31.85 34.14 17.20
N ASP A 482 31.55 33.02 17.87
CA ASP A 482 30.41 32.14 17.57
C ASP A 482 29.18 32.59 18.38
N LEU A 483 28.12 33.07 17.71
CA LEU A 483 26.84 33.42 18.35
C LEU A 483 25.69 32.61 17.76
N THR A 484 24.83 32.04 18.61
CA THR A 484 23.49 31.60 18.22
C THR A 484 22.51 32.74 18.46
N MET A 485 21.85 33.20 17.41
CA MET A 485 20.74 34.14 17.47
C MET A 485 19.43 33.35 17.50
N THR A 486 18.62 33.55 18.53
CA THR A 486 17.34 32.86 18.72
C THR A 486 16.19 33.85 18.64
N VAL A 487 15.22 33.56 17.79
CA VAL A 487 13.97 34.32 17.65
C VAL A 487 12.80 33.53 18.20
N VAL A 488 12.09 34.15 19.14
CA VAL A 488 10.78 33.68 19.59
C VAL A 488 9.72 34.73 19.28
N ASP A 489 8.47 34.31 19.16
CA ASP A 489 7.33 35.21 19.26
C ASP A 489 7.24 35.75 20.70
N ARG A 490 7.23 37.08 20.84
CA ARG A 490 7.23 37.78 22.13
C ARG A 490 6.07 37.36 23.03
N ASP A 491 4.90 37.12 22.45
CA ASP A 491 3.65 37.01 23.22
C ASP A 491 3.33 35.55 23.61
N THR A 492 3.84 34.57 22.85
CA THR A 492 3.71 33.13 23.13
C THR A 492 5.01 32.46 23.62
N GLN A 493 6.16 33.13 23.47
CA GLN A 493 7.52 32.63 23.74
C GLN A 493 7.87 31.33 22.99
N LYS A 494 7.27 31.13 21.81
CA LYS A 494 7.56 30.00 20.91
C LYS A 494 8.59 30.38 19.85
N PRO A 495 9.42 29.44 19.36
CA PRO A 495 10.26 29.65 18.19
C PRO A 495 9.52 30.25 16.99
N LEU A 496 10.22 31.08 16.22
CA LEU A 496 9.74 31.58 14.92
C LEU A 496 10.65 31.06 13.79
N PRO A 497 10.33 29.90 13.19
CA PRO A 497 11.15 29.30 12.15
C PRO A 497 10.97 29.99 10.79
N TYR A 498 11.95 29.80 9.90
CA TYR A 498 11.95 30.27 8.51
C TYR A 498 11.69 31.79 8.35
N ARG A 499 12.02 32.62 9.35
CA ARG A 499 11.85 34.07 9.32
C ARG A 499 13.07 34.77 8.75
N TYR A 500 12.84 35.61 7.73
CA TYR A 500 13.84 36.48 7.10
C TYR A 500 14.47 37.46 8.09
N MET A 501 15.79 37.64 8.01
CA MET A 501 16.54 38.69 8.72
C MET A 501 17.51 39.42 7.81
N GLU A 502 17.85 40.63 8.24
CA GLU A 502 18.94 41.46 7.74
C GLU A 502 19.97 41.67 8.85
N LEU A 503 21.25 41.69 8.51
CA LEU A 503 22.37 41.96 9.41
C LEU A 503 23.29 43.00 8.76
N PHE A 504 23.38 44.16 9.40
CA PHE A 504 24.18 45.30 8.96
C PHE A 504 25.48 45.38 9.77
N ILE A 505 26.61 45.57 9.09
CA ILE A 505 27.93 45.83 9.69
C ILE A 505 28.23 47.31 9.56
N ASP A 506 27.87 48.07 10.60
CA ASP A 506 27.98 49.53 10.64
C ASP A 506 29.45 50.01 10.74
N PRO A 507 29.73 51.30 10.50
CA PRO A 507 31.09 51.84 10.53
C PRO A 507 31.83 51.67 11.86
N ALA A 508 33.05 51.15 11.79
CA ALA A 508 33.84 50.73 12.95
C ALA A 508 34.55 51.89 13.65
N LYS A 509 34.85 51.74 14.94
CA LYS A 509 35.43 52.79 15.80
C LYS A 509 36.59 52.31 16.65
N ASN A 510 37.50 53.21 16.99
CA ASN A 510 38.58 52.91 17.94
C ASN A 510 38.11 53.01 19.41
N ARG A 511 38.99 52.71 20.37
CA ARG A 511 38.70 52.78 21.82
C ARG A 511 38.43 54.21 22.32
N LYS A 512 38.67 55.25 21.51
CA LYS A 512 38.28 56.65 21.78
C LYS A 512 36.90 57.02 21.19
N GLY A 513 36.28 56.13 20.40
CA GLY A 513 35.02 56.39 19.71
C GLY A 513 35.16 57.19 18.40
N GLU A 514 36.38 57.37 17.91
CA GLU A 514 36.68 57.99 16.61
C GLU A 514 36.49 56.97 15.47
N HIS A 515 36.48 57.42 14.21
CA HIS A 515 36.26 56.59 13.03
C HIS A 515 37.20 57.01 11.89
N GLN A 516 37.60 56.05 11.04
CA GLN A 516 38.30 56.28 9.78
C GLN A 516 37.81 55.32 8.68
N ASP A 517 37.57 55.84 7.48
CA ASP A 517 37.15 55.10 6.28
C ASP A 517 38.05 53.87 5.97
N ALA A 518 39.33 53.93 6.36
CA ALA A 518 40.29 52.85 6.15
C ALA A 518 39.92 51.55 6.91
N TRP A 519 39.34 51.68 8.10
CA TRP A 519 38.92 50.52 8.90
C TRP A 519 37.69 49.85 8.29
N ASP A 520 36.80 50.65 7.69
CA ASP A 520 35.61 50.19 6.96
C ASP A 520 35.90 49.47 5.63
N ASN A 521 37.16 49.44 5.19
CA ASN A 521 37.66 48.59 4.10
C ASN A 521 38.19 47.23 4.61
N LEU A 522 38.37 47.08 5.92
CA LEU A 522 38.79 45.88 6.62
C LEU A 522 37.61 45.40 7.49
N ARG A 523 36.51 44.98 6.87
CA ARG A 523 35.30 44.62 7.64
C ARG A 523 35.44 43.29 8.40
N VAL A 524 34.64 43.17 9.45
CA VAL A 524 34.22 41.87 10.00
C VAL A 524 33.41 41.13 8.93
N THR A 525 33.54 39.81 8.86
CA THR A 525 32.75 38.96 7.95
C THR A 525 31.89 37.96 8.73
N VAL A 526 30.67 37.71 8.25
CA VAL A 526 29.81 36.62 8.75
C VAL A 526 30.06 35.37 7.90
N ASP A 527 30.46 34.28 8.53
CA ASP A 527 30.86 33.02 7.87
C ASP A 527 29.97 31.86 8.35
N SER A 528 28.72 31.83 7.90
CA SER A 528 27.67 31.00 8.50
C SER A 528 26.69 30.43 7.48
N GLU A 529 26.31 29.18 7.68
CA GLU A 529 25.31 28.48 6.87
C GLU A 529 23.95 29.20 6.97
N GLY A 530 23.26 29.35 5.84
CA GLY A 530 21.99 30.07 5.74
C GLY A 530 22.11 31.60 5.60
N MET A 531 23.28 32.19 5.87
CA MET A 531 23.55 33.62 5.71
C MET A 531 24.24 33.92 4.36
N SER A 532 23.74 34.89 3.60
CA SER A 532 24.35 35.37 2.35
C SER A 532 24.77 36.84 2.45
N ALA A 533 25.97 37.18 1.97
CA ALA A 533 26.36 38.58 1.80
C ALA A 533 25.70 39.18 0.54
N SER A 534 24.86 40.19 0.71
CA SER A 534 24.33 41.00 -0.41
C SER A 534 25.29 42.13 -0.81
N SER A 535 26.05 42.62 0.17
CA SER A 535 27.21 43.51 0.03
C SER A 535 28.16 43.28 1.21
N PRO A 536 29.39 43.83 1.21
CA PRO A 536 30.34 43.66 2.33
C PRO A 536 29.81 44.13 3.69
N GLU A 537 28.89 45.09 3.69
CA GLU A 537 28.26 45.68 4.87
C GLU A 537 26.83 45.17 5.17
N HIS A 538 26.22 44.36 4.30
CA HIS A 538 24.86 43.87 4.48
C HIS A 538 24.69 42.38 4.12
N TYR A 539 24.37 41.59 5.14
CA TYR A 539 24.11 40.15 5.07
C TYR A 539 22.62 39.88 5.29
N THR A 540 22.09 38.86 4.63
CA THR A 540 20.70 38.43 4.77
C THR A 540 20.63 36.94 5.11
N GLY A 541 19.53 36.49 5.71
CA GLY A 541 19.38 35.09 6.13
C GLY A 541 17.97 34.72 6.54
N VAL A 542 17.78 33.48 6.99
CA VAL A 542 16.52 32.96 7.56
C VAL A 542 16.81 32.16 8.82
N THR A 543 15.85 32.10 9.75
CA THR A 543 15.92 31.17 10.89
C THR A 543 15.66 29.72 10.49
N ASP A 544 16.27 28.77 11.19
CA ASP A 544 16.04 27.34 11.03
C ASP A 544 14.70 26.90 11.66
N VAL A 545 14.42 25.59 11.63
CA VAL A 545 13.19 24.99 12.20
C VAL A 545 13.01 25.23 13.71
N ASN A 546 14.07 25.64 14.42
CA ASN A 546 14.04 25.97 15.85
C ASN A 546 13.99 27.50 16.10
N GLY A 547 13.78 28.31 15.06
CA GLY A 547 13.81 29.77 15.15
C GLY A 547 15.21 30.34 15.38
N GLN A 548 16.27 29.61 15.02
CA GLN A 548 17.66 29.99 15.29
C GLN A 548 18.47 30.25 14.02
N ALA A 549 19.49 31.09 14.13
CA ALA A 549 20.57 31.20 13.13
C ALA A 549 21.91 31.32 13.84
N HIS A 550 22.98 30.81 13.22
CA HIS A 550 24.33 31.03 13.73
C HIS A 550 24.99 32.24 13.05
N LEU A 551 25.77 32.99 13.83
CA LEU A 551 26.55 34.13 13.39
C LEU A 551 28.00 33.91 13.85
N THR A 552 28.77 33.28 12.98
CA THR A 552 30.23 33.12 13.10
C THR A 552 30.87 34.40 12.58
N LEU A 553 31.29 35.28 13.47
CA LEU A 553 31.89 36.56 13.11
C LEU A 553 33.41 36.41 13.12
N LYS A 554 34.08 36.85 12.05
CA LYS A 554 35.54 36.74 11.85
C LYS A 554 36.15 38.06 11.42
N HIS A 555 37.40 38.30 11.79
CA HIS A 555 38.14 39.48 11.37
C HIS A 555 39.64 39.18 11.33
N ASN A 556 40.13 38.76 10.15
CA ASN A 556 41.48 38.20 9.98
C ASN A 556 42.58 39.27 9.74
N SER A 557 42.21 40.54 9.69
CA SER A 557 43.13 41.66 9.40
C SER A 557 42.65 42.95 10.06
N GLY A 558 42.20 42.84 11.31
CA GLY A 558 41.70 43.97 12.09
C GLY A 558 42.80 44.78 12.75
N LEU A 559 42.46 46.04 13.06
CA LEU A 559 43.38 47.02 13.65
C LEU A 559 42.98 47.38 15.10
N GLY A 560 42.19 46.54 15.77
CA GLY A 560 41.71 46.81 17.12
C GLY A 560 40.55 47.80 17.17
N VAL A 561 39.45 47.48 16.48
CA VAL A 561 38.25 48.33 16.43
C VAL A 561 37.03 47.65 17.03
N GLU A 562 36.12 48.46 17.54
CA GLU A 562 34.74 48.09 17.86
C GLU A 562 33.90 48.25 16.59
N THR A 563 33.28 47.16 16.13
CA THR A 563 32.39 47.15 14.97
C THR A 563 30.96 46.94 15.45
N PRO A 564 30.09 47.95 15.35
CA PRO A 564 28.67 47.79 15.65
C PRO A 564 27.99 46.93 14.58
N ILE A 565 27.08 46.06 15.02
CA ILE A 565 26.29 45.17 14.19
C ILE A 565 24.83 45.33 14.60
N ARG A 566 23.92 45.40 13.62
CA ARG A 566 22.48 45.51 13.86
C ARG A 566 21.76 44.40 13.09
N ILE A 567 21.03 43.56 13.81
CA ILE A 567 20.12 42.58 13.22
C ILE A 567 18.75 43.24 13.14
N VAL A 568 18.12 43.20 11.97
CA VAL A 568 16.78 43.72 11.71
C VAL A 568 15.90 42.59 11.20
N MET A 569 14.69 42.45 11.73
CA MET A 569 13.71 41.46 11.29
C MET A 569 12.32 42.12 11.20
N PRO A 570 11.58 41.95 10.09
CA PRO A 570 10.22 42.47 9.97
C PRO A 570 9.25 41.76 10.93
N ASP A 571 8.28 42.50 11.45
CA ASP A 571 7.11 41.95 12.11
C ASP A 571 5.91 41.86 11.15
N ASP A 572 4.93 41.02 11.50
CA ASP A 572 3.78 40.76 10.62
C ASP A 572 2.72 41.89 10.63
N GLU A 573 2.91 42.95 11.44
CA GLU A 573 2.08 44.16 11.44
C GLU A 573 2.70 45.31 10.60
N GLY A 574 3.90 45.09 10.04
CA GLY A 574 4.60 46.04 9.16
C GLY A 574 5.58 46.97 9.88
N GLY A 575 5.93 46.68 11.13
CA GLY A 575 7.12 47.21 11.80
C GLY A 575 8.35 46.32 11.59
N ASN A 576 9.44 46.68 12.28
CA ASN A 576 10.66 45.88 12.39
C ASN A 576 11.05 45.78 13.87
N VAL A 577 11.53 44.62 14.31
CA VAL A 577 12.37 44.50 15.51
C VAL A 577 13.84 44.68 15.13
N GLU A 578 14.62 45.29 16.02
CA GLU A 578 16.04 45.52 15.83
C GLU A 578 16.83 45.12 17.09
N LEU A 579 17.94 44.40 16.92
CA LEU A 579 18.89 44.07 17.97
C LEU A 579 20.29 44.56 17.58
N SER A 580 20.74 45.63 18.23
CA SER A 580 22.10 46.17 18.09
C SER A 580 23.07 45.52 19.08
N PHE A 581 24.27 45.19 18.64
CA PHE A 581 25.40 44.79 19.48
C PHE A 581 26.73 45.27 18.88
N SER A 582 27.83 45.11 19.60
CA SER A 582 29.18 45.42 19.08
C SER A 582 30.10 44.21 19.24
N VAL A 583 30.97 43.99 18.26
CA VAL A 583 32.10 43.04 18.36
C VAL A 583 33.43 43.78 18.39
N ILE A 584 34.40 43.24 19.13
CA ILE A 584 35.74 43.79 19.26
C ILE A 584 36.76 42.69 18.93
N PHE A 585 37.46 42.83 17.81
CA PHE A 585 38.60 41.98 17.47
C PHE A 585 39.89 42.74 17.80
N THR A 586 40.54 42.31 18.88
CA THR A 586 41.70 42.99 19.44
C THR A 586 42.98 42.69 18.66
N VAL A 587 43.76 43.74 18.41
CA VAL A 587 45.08 43.64 17.78
C VAL A 587 46.19 43.45 18.83
N VAL A 588 47.25 42.73 18.48
CA VAL A 588 48.38 42.51 19.40
C VAL A 588 49.19 43.80 19.61
N THR A 589 49.29 44.66 18.60
CA THR A 589 50.09 45.90 18.58
C THR A 589 49.52 47.07 19.41
N SER A 590 48.46 46.85 20.18
CA SER A 590 47.92 47.84 21.12
C SER A 590 47.64 47.20 22.49
N PRO A 591 47.76 47.95 23.61
CA PRO A 591 47.58 47.38 24.94
C PRO A 591 46.13 47.44 25.43
N ASP A 592 45.71 46.49 26.28
CA ASP A 592 44.34 46.46 26.83
C ASP A 592 44.17 47.40 28.04
N VAL A 593 44.30 48.70 27.82
CA VAL A 593 44.17 49.75 28.84
C VAL A 593 43.37 50.94 28.32
N ASP A 594 42.68 51.66 29.20
CA ASP A 594 41.83 52.81 28.80
C ASP A 594 42.63 53.99 28.23
N GLY A 595 43.95 53.98 28.46
CA GLY A 595 44.90 54.87 27.80
C GLY A 595 45.01 54.65 26.29
N ALA A 596 44.79 53.43 25.79
CA ALA A 596 45.01 53.03 24.40
C ALA A 596 44.01 53.67 23.41
N ASN A 597 44.48 54.00 22.22
CA ASN A 597 43.68 54.50 21.11
C ASN A 597 42.83 53.38 20.50
N MET A 598 43.41 52.20 20.31
CA MET A 598 42.78 51.02 19.73
C MET A 598 42.38 50.01 20.81
N TRP A 599 41.53 49.06 20.44
CA TRP A 599 41.24 47.89 21.25
C TRP A 599 42.30 46.82 21.00
N GLY A 600 43.26 46.68 21.90
CA GLY A 600 44.30 45.66 21.78
C GLY A 600 44.40 44.71 22.97
N HIS A 601 45.41 43.84 22.93
CA HIS A 601 45.68 42.84 23.96
C HIS A 601 47.16 42.68 24.38
N MET A 602 48.07 43.55 23.92
CA MET A 602 49.53 43.51 24.17
C MET A 602 49.92 43.17 25.62
N ARG A 603 50.91 42.29 25.79
CA ARG A 603 51.44 41.87 27.10
C ARG A 603 52.97 42.01 27.18
N GLY A 604 53.50 41.78 28.39
CA GLY A 604 54.94 41.63 28.60
C GLY A 604 55.46 40.29 28.08
N VAL A 605 56.76 40.22 27.82
CA VAL A 605 57.45 39.02 27.30
C VAL A 605 58.15 38.28 28.45
N VAL A 606 58.26 36.96 28.31
CA VAL A 606 59.01 36.10 29.23
C VAL A 606 60.12 35.41 28.45
N ASP A 607 61.37 35.77 28.73
CA ASP A 607 62.56 35.29 28.03
C ASP A 607 63.70 35.00 29.02
N ALA A 608 64.43 33.90 28.82
CA ALA A 608 65.57 33.44 29.63
C ALA A 608 65.35 33.35 31.16
N GLY A 609 64.08 33.34 31.63
CA GLY A 609 63.73 33.41 33.04
C GLY A 609 63.53 34.82 33.61
N ASN A 610 63.72 35.86 32.77
CA ASN A 610 63.35 37.24 33.03
C ASN A 610 61.90 37.50 32.60
N LEU A 611 61.21 38.41 33.30
CA LEU A 611 59.97 39.02 32.82
C LEU A 611 60.28 40.44 32.36
N TYR A 612 59.76 40.83 31.20
CA TYR A 612 59.84 42.18 30.66
C TYR A 612 58.42 42.74 30.48
N LYS A 613 58.08 43.84 31.15
CA LYS A 613 56.81 44.54 30.95
C LYS A 613 56.76 45.14 29.55
N ARG A 614 55.58 45.16 28.91
CA ARG A 614 55.39 45.91 27.65
C ARG A 614 55.81 47.38 27.82
N PRO A 615 56.17 48.07 26.74
CA PRO A 615 56.21 49.53 26.71
C PRO A 615 54.93 50.15 27.28
N LEU A 616 55.09 51.32 27.91
CA LEU A 616 53.99 52.12 28.42
C LEU A 616 53.57 53.15 27.38
N LEU A 617 52.27 53.41 27.30
CA LEU A 617 51.76 54.53 26.51
C LEU A 617 52.19 55.86 27.12
N ALA A 618 52.23 56.88 26.28
CA ALA A 618 52.50 58.27 26.59
C ALA A 618 51.53 58.87 27.63
N VAL A 619 50.41 58.20 27.92
CA VAL A 619 49.42 58.56 28.94
C VAL A 619 49.53 57.74 30.24
N GLU A 620 50.30 56.65 30.23
CA GLU A 620 50.54 55.79 31.40
C GLU A 620 51.83 56.18 32.15
N ALA A 621 52.86 56.63 31.44
CA ALA A 621 54.16 56.94 32.00
C ALA A 621 54.17 58.29 32.76
N SER A 622 54.61 58.26 34.02
CA SER A 622 54.75 59.44 34.89
C SER A 622 56.12 60.11 34.82
N HIS A 623 57.12 59.43 34.25
CA HIS A 623 58.51 59.90 34.14
C HIS A 623 59.04 59.90 32.69
N LYS A 624 58.15 59.94 31.69
CA LYS A 624 58.54 60.06 30.27
C LYS A 624 59.20 61.41 29.98
N ASP A 625 60.13 61.42 29.03
CA ASP A 625 60.77 62.63 28.51
C ASP A 625 60.13 63.09 27.18
N GLY A 626 59.50 62.17 26.44
CA GLY A 626 58.82 62.42 25.16
C GLY A 626 57.71 61.42 24.84
N GLN A 627 57.30 61.37 23.57
CA GLN A 627 56.46 60.31 23.02
C GLN A 627 56.77 60.06 21.53
N PHE A 628 56.36 58.90 21.01
CA PHE A 628 56.45 58.51 19.60
C PHE A 628 55.10 57.88 19.16
N SER A 629 54.76 57.98 17.88
CA SER A 629 53.48 57.53 17.32
C SER A 629 53.72 56.32 16.42
N GLU A 630 53.28 55.13 16.85
CA GLU A 630 53.54 53.85 16.17
C GLU A 630 52.36 52.90 16.37
N ASN A 631 51.98 52.14 15.33
CA ASN A 631 50.87 51.19 15.39
C ASN A 631 49.51 51.79 15.85
N ASN A 632 49.26 53.07 15.52
CA ASN A 632 48.11 53.90 15.95
C ASN A 632 48.10 54.28 17.44
N GLU A 633 49.15 53.94 18.20
CA GLU A 633 49.29 54.26 19.61
C GLU A 633 50.37 55.34 19.85
N GLU A 634 50.22 56.09 20.94
CA GLU A 634 51.22 57.07 21.40
C GLU A 634 52.04 56.46 22.53
N TRP A 635 53.29 56.10 22.27
CA TRP A 635 54.20 55.42 23.18
C TRP A 635 55.05 56.39 23.99
N ALA A 636 55.36 56.06 25.25
CA ALA A 636 56.23 56.87 26.10
C ALA A 636 57.70 56.67 25.72
N THR A 637 58.44 57.77 25.52
CA THR A 637 59.88 57.72 25.24
C THR A 637 60.71 58.44 26.30
N PHE A 638 61.94 57.96 26.48
CA PHE A 638 62.87 58.34 27.54
C PHE A 638 64.24 58.70 26.96
N ASN A 639 64.88 59.76 27.46
CA ASN A 639 66.19 60.23 27.01
C ASN A 639 67.31 59.99 28.03
N SER A 640 67.02 59.39 29.20
CA SER A 640 68.02 59.10 30.22
C SER A 640 67.70 57.86 31.07
N VAL A 641 68.75 57.17 31.53
CA VAL A 641 68.62 56.07 32.50
C VAL A 641 68.02 56.57 33.82
N ALA A 642 68.15 57.86 34.15
CA ALA A 642 67.54 58.44 35.34
C ALA A 642 66.00 58.49 35.23
N SER A 643 65.47 58.95 34.09
CA SER A 643 64.03 58.96 33.79
C SER A 643 63.49 57.52 33.73
N ALA A 644 64.20 56.61 33.04
CA ALA A 644 63.85 55.19 32.99
C ALA A 644 63.85 54.51 34.37
N THR A 645 64.86 54.76 35.21
CA THR A 645 64.94 54.22 36.58
C THR A 645 63.86 54.81 37.49
N ALA A 646 63.44 56.05 37.27
CA ALA A 646 62.29 56.62 37.96
C ALA A 646 60.96 55.97 37.55
N GLN A 647 60.84 55.53 36.28
CA GLN A 647 59.66 54.84 35.77
C GLN A 647 59.58 53.36 36.20
N CYS A 648 60.69 52.62 36.12
CA CYS A 648 60.73 51.18 36.42
C CYS A 648 61.02 50.85 37.88
N GLY A 649 61.72 51.74 38.60
CA GLY A 649 62.32 51.45 39.90
C GLY A 649 63.81 51.07 39.80
N VAL A 650 64.49 51.11 40.95
CA VAL A 650 65.95 50.87 41.04
C VAL A 650 66.28 49.42 40.69
N GLY A 651 67.10 49.22 39.66
CA GLY A 651 67.51 47.89 39.19
C GLY A 651 66.42 47.14 38.42
N GLN A 652 65.47 47.86 37.80
CA GLN A 652 64.39 47.30 36.97
C GLN A 652 64.42 47.81 35.52
N VAL A 653 65.49 48.49 35.10
CA VAL A 653 65.79 48.76 33.68
C VAL A 653 66.73 47.64 33.19
N PRO A 654 66.42 46.91 32.11
CA PRO A 654 67.30 45.86 31.59
C PRO A 654 68.65 46.38 31.08
N ASP A 655 69.67 45.53 31.08
CA ASP A 655 70.98 45.83 30.48
C ASP A 655 71.02 45.49 28.97
N GLN A 656 72.09 45.90 28.29
CA GLN A 656 72.29 45.65 26.86
C GLN A 656 72.23 44.16 26.53
N SER A 657 72.76 43.29 27.41
CA SER A 657 72.80 41.85 27.16
C SER A 657 71.40 41.22 27.27
N SER A 658 70.57 41.75 28.16
CA SER A 658 69.18 41.36 28.35
C SER A 658 68.33 41.73 27.12
N LEU A 659 68.43 42.98 26.64
CA LEU A 659 67.70 43.42 25.44
C LEU A 659 68.19 42.74 24.15
N ALA A 660 69.50 42.48 24.03
CA ALA A 660 70.06 41.75 22.90
C ALA A 660 69.63 40.26 22.90
N HIS A 661 69.46 39.65 24.08
CA HIS A 661 68.91 38.30 24.19
C HIS A 661 67.43 38.26 23.79
N LEU A 662 66.63 39.19 24.31
CA LEU A 662 65.20 39.35 23.99
C LEU A 662 64.98 39.52 22.48
N TYR A 663 65.82 40.31 21.80
CA TYR A 663 65.83 40.37 20.33
C TYR A 663 66.20 39.03 19.68
N SER A 664 67.23 38.33 20.18
CA SER A 664 67.74 37.13 19.50
C SER A 664 66.77 35.94 19.48
N GLU A 665 65.85 35.86 20.45
CA GLU A 665 64.77 34.85 20.47
C GLU A 665 63.52 35.30 19.67
N HIS A 666 63.41 36.59 19.31
CA HIS A 666 62.30 37.19 18.55
C HIS A 666 62.81 38.06 17.39
N ALA A 667 63.73 37.51 16.60
CA ALA A 667 64.48 38.26 15.59
C ALA A 667 63.71 38.52 14.29
N GLY A 668 63.96 39.66 13.64
CA GLY A 668 63.36 40.02 12.35
C GLY A 668 61.86 40.32 12.44
N GLY A 669 61.49 41.23 13.35
CA GLY A 669 60.12 41.72 13.52
C GLY A 669 59.17 40.81 14.31
N GLN A 670 59.64 39.74 14.95
CA GLN A 670 58.79 38.93 15.83
C GLN A 670 58.39 39.67 17.12
N MET A 671 59.21 40.63 17.60
CA MET A 671 58.82 41.50 18.72
C MET A 671 57.56 42.35 18.43
N GLU A 672 57.41 42.85 17.20
CA GLU A 672 56.17 43.51 16.75
C GLU A 672 55.07 42.48 16.45
N SER A 673 55.37 41.48 15.60
CA SER A 673 54.33 40.62 15.02
C SER A 673 53.81 39.51 15.96
N GLU A 674 54.57 39.07 16.97
CA GLU A 674 54.14 38.06 17.94
C GLU A 674 53.71 38.68 19.29
N HIS A 675 54.37 39.76 19.73
CA HIS A 675 54.12 40.38 21.04
C HIS A 675 53.50 41.78 20.96
N GLY A 676 53.43 42.37 19.77
CA GLY A 676 52.83 43.68 19.53
C GLY A 676 53.72 44.88 19.82
N TRP A 677 54.94 44.69 20.32
CA TRP A 677 55.73 45.80 20.82
C TRP A 677 56.16 46.73 19.68
N PRO A 678 56.17 48.06 19.90
CA PRO A 678 56.74 48.98 18.93
C PRO A 678 58.24 48.71 18.73
N THR A 679 58.72 48.74 17.48
CA THR A 679 60.11 48.43 17.08
C THR A 679 60.74 49.45 16.12
N GLU A 680 60.01 50.50 15.65
CA GLU A 680 60.58 51.52 14.74
C GLU A 680 61.76 52.31 15.36
N ASP A 681 61.84 52.40 16.69
CA ASP A 681 62.92 53.08 17.42
C ASP A 681 63.59 52.16 18.49
N TYR A 682 64.70 52.62 19.05
CA TYR A 682 65.54 51.88 19.98
C TYR A 682 64.98 51.84 21.41
N PHE A 683 65.28 50.76 22.14
CA PHE A 683 64.99 50.61 23.57
C PHE A 683 66.19 50.99 24.43
N ILE A 684 65.98 51.78 25.48
CA ILE A 684 67.03 52.19 26.42
C ILE A 684 67.52 51.03 27.30
N ALA A 685 68.83 50.87 27.40
CA ALA A 685 69.48 49.95 28.34
C ALA A 685 69.98 50.70 29.60
N ALA A 686 70.19 49.96 30.69
CA ALA A 686 70.74 50.48 31.93
C ALA A 686 72.23 50.90 31.82
N ASP A 687 72.97 50.36 30.84
CA ASP A 687 74.38 50.65 30.62
C ASP A 687 74.60 52.10 30.16
N SER A 688 75.29 52.89 30.97
CA SER A 688 75.62 54.29 30.63
C SER A 688 76.98 54.68 31.19
N ASP A 689 77.78 55.36 30.37
CA ASP A 689 79.10 55.87 30.74
C ASP A 689 79.36 57.27 30.13
N ALA A 690 80.61 57.74 30.25
CA ALA A 690 81.03 59.06 29.77
C ALA A 690 80.97 59.25 28.24
N SER A 691 80.67 58.20 27.45
CA SER A 691 80.43 58.28 26.01
C SER A 691 78.96 58.10 25.61
N GLY A 692 78.04 58.02 26.59
CA GLY A 692 76.59 57.91 26.37
C GLY A 692 75.96 56.68 27.02
N THR A 693 74.62 56.67 26.97
CA THR A 693 73.76 55.54 27.36
C THR A 693 73.61 54.59 26.18
N VAL A 694 73.58 53.29 26.45
CA VAL A 694 73.36 52.24 25.44
C VAL A 694 71.88 52.08 25.13
N HIS A 695 71.58 51.71 23.89
CA HIS A 695 70.25 51.34 23.44
C HIS A 695 70.32 50.22 22.40
N VAL A 696 69.23 49.46 22.26
CA VAL A 696 69.10 48.29 21.38
C VAL A 696 67.80 48.40 20.58
N ASN A 697 67.86 48.30 19.26
CA ASN A 697 66.66 48.22 18.43
C ASN A 697 66.15 46.77 18.39
N LEU A 698 64.85 46.57 18.63
CA LEU A 698 64.23 45.24 18.71
C LEU A 698 63.62 44.74 17.38
N GLU A 699 63.71 45.51 16.29
CA GLU A 699 63.41 45.05 14.94
C GLU A 699 64.58 44.25 14.35
N ASN A 700 65.80 44.78 14.52
CA ASN A 700 66.99 44.31 13.80
C ASN A 700 68.21 43.94 14.67
N GLY A 701 68.17 44.23 15.99
CA GLY A 701 69.25 43.92 16.93
C GLY A 701 70.46 44.86 16.91
N ASP A 702 70.41 45.96 16.14
CA ASP A 702 71.44 46.99 16.20
C ASP A 702 71.52 47.60 17.60
N SER A 703 72.73 47.89 18.06
CA SER A 703 72.95 48.58 19.34
C SER A 703 74.00 49.68 19.23
N GLY A 704 73.71 50.78 19.90
CA GLY A 704 74.46 52.04 19.79
C GLY A 704 74.69 52.73 21.11
N LYS A 705 75.04 54.02 21.06
CA LYS A 705 75.03 54.91 22.22
C LYS A 705 74.48 56.29 21.86
N PHE A 706 73.71 56.85 22.78
CA PHE A 706 73.08 58.16 22.66
C PHE A 706 73.30 59.03 23.91
N THR A 707 72.94 60.31 23.85
CA THR A 707 73.11 61.26 24.99
C THR A 707 71.88 62.12 25.30
N ASP A 708 71.02 62.36 24.32
CA ASP A 708 69.77 63.12 24.46
C ASP A 708 68.89 62.77 23.26
N THR A 709 68.26 61.60 23.30
CA THR A 709 67.52 61.00 22.19
C THR A 709 66.35 60.21 22.77
N PRO A 710 65.12 60.33 22.26
CA PRO A 710 64.03 59.48 22.71
C PRO A 710 64.34 58.02 22.42
N ASN A 711 63.95 57.14 23.34
CA ASN A 711 64.02 55.68 23.22
C ASN A 711 62.81 55.07 23.91
N TYR A 712 62.37 53.90 23.46
CA TYR A 712 61.39 53.07 24.18
C TYR A 712 61.98 52.49 25.47
N LEU A 713 61.10 52.04 26.35
CA LEU A 713 61.45 51.47 27.64
C LEU A 713 60.57 50.25 27.94
N THR A 714 61.23 49.12 28.18
CA THR A 714 60.66 48.01 28.94
C THR A 714 61.26 48.01 30.35
N CYS A 715 60.47 47.59 31.33
CA CYS A 715 60.92 47.39 32.71
C CYS A 715 60.96 45.88 33.01
N SER A 716 61.90 45.45 33.86
CA SER A 716 61.82 44.12 34.49
C SER A 716 60.51 43.98 35.28
N ALA A 717 59.98 42.76 35.37
CA ALA A 717 58.70 42.45 35.99
C ALA A 717 58.80 41.39 37.10
N ASN A 718 57.76 41.32 37.94
CA ASN A 718 57.65 40.43 39.09
C ASN A 718 56.23 39.88 39.31
N GLU A 719 55.37 40.05 38.31
CA GLU A 719 54.00 39.54 38.22
C GLU A 719 53.95 38.00 38.22
N MET A 720 52.77 37.43 38.51
CA MET A 720 52.54 36.00 38.40
C MET A 720 52.62 35.55 36.94
N VAL A 721 53.26 34.42 36.68
CA VAL A 721 53.38 33.78 35.36
C VAL A 721 52.94 32.32 35.48
N ALA A 722 51.63 32.13 35.61
CA ALA A 722 51.00 30.82 35.74
C ALA A 722 50.68 30.22 34.36
N VAL A 723 50.88 28.92 34.23
CA VAL A 723 50.48 28.08 33.09
C VAL A 723 49.67 26.91 33.64
N LEU A 724 48.57 26.57 32.97
CA LEU A 724 47.64 25.51 33.40
C LEU A 724 47.84 24.23 32.57
N ASP A 725 48.19 23.12 33.21
CA ASP A 725 48.09 21.78 32.63
C ASP A 725 46.67 21.25 32.85
N VAL A 726 45.79 21.45 31.86
CA VAL A 726 44.45 20.84 31.87
C VAL A 726 44.50 19.46 31.21
N TYR A 727 43.86 18.47 31.84
CA TYR A 727 43.70 17.08 31.37
C TYR A 727 42.42 16.46 31.95
N PHE A 728 42.11 15.22 31.60
CA PHE A 728 40.87 14.54 32.02
C PHE A 728 41.10 13.15 32.60
N ASN A 729 40.14 12.70 33.42
CA ASN A 729 40.01 11.33 33.94
C ASN A 729 41.29 10.81 34.62
N ASP A 730 42.01 11.69 35.34
CA ASP A 730 43.27 11.40 36.04
C ASP A 730 44.46 10.96 35.15
N ASP A 731 44.36 11.07 33.81
CA ASP A 731 45.46 10.80 32.87
C ASP A 731 45.94 12.10 32.18
N PRO A 732 47.16 12.59 32.48
CA PRO A 732 47.75 13.77 31.84
C PRO A 732 47.85 13.73 30.32
N VAL A 733 47.77 12.55 29.67
CA VAL A 733 47.75 12.39 28.21
C VAL A 733 46.39 12.76 27.61
N ILE A 734 45.29 12.56 28.35
CA ILE A 734 43.93 12.80 27.83
C ILE A 734 43.64 14.30 27.82
N LYS A 735 43.68 14.90 26.62
CA LYS A 735 43.45 16.34 26.41
C LYS A 735 42.04 16.71 25.95
N ASN A 736 41.21 15.76 25.54
CA ASN A 736 39.77 15.94 25.32
C ASN A 736 39.07 14.69 25.84
N ALA A 737 37.82 14.80 26.30
CA ALA A 737 37.10 13.69 26.92
C ALA A 737 35.83 13.31 26.16
N ASP A 738 35.58 12.00 26.09
CA ASP A 738 34.37 11.42 25.51
C ASP A 738 33.57 10.71 26.62
N ALA A 739 32.25 10.86 26.62
CA ALA A 739 31.32 10.20 27.53
C ALA A 739 29.93 10.04 26.89
N LYS A 740 29.00 9.40 27.59
CA LYS A 740 27.56 9.37 27.22
C LYS A 740 26.79 10.44 27.99
N VAL A 741 25.69 10.93 27.41
CA VAL A 741 24.72 11.77 28.15
C VAL A 741 24.28 11.04 29.42
N GLY A 742 24.43 11.67 30.57
CA GLY A 742 24.20 11.10 31.91
C GLY A 742 25.44 10.53 32.62
N GLU A 743 26.57 10.33 31.94
CA GLU A 743 27.84 9.92 32.55
C GLU A 743 28.67 11.13 33.04
N GLN A 744 29.67 10.86 33.89
CA GLN A 744 30.54 11.88 34.48
C GLN A 744 31.92 11.88 33.80
N VAL A 745 32.45 13.08 33.54
CA VAL A 745 33.82 13.32 33.08
C VAL A 745 34.55 14.09 34.17
N LYS A 746 35.74 13.65 34.57
CA LYS A 746 36.59 14.39 35.52
C LYS A 746 37.53 15.31 34.74
N MET A 747 37.46 16.62 34.94
CA MET A 747 38.52 17.55 34.52
C MET A 747 39.51 17.72 35.66
N ASN A 748 40.80 17.66 35.33
CA ASN A 748 41.92 17.93 36.21
C ASN A 748 42.66 19.18 35.71
N ILE A 749 43.04 20.08 36.62
CA ILE A 749 43.78 21.31 36.30
C ILE A 749 44.97 21.40 37.27
N HIS A 750 46.19 21.53 36.75
CA HIS A 750 47.39 21.78 37.56
C HIS A 750 48.03 23.12 37.18
N SER A 751 48.34 23.99 38.14
CA SER A 751 48.91 25.32 37.93
C SER A 751 50.39 25.38 38.26
N ARG A 752 51.24 25.77 37.28
CA ARG A 752 52.70 25.85 37.42
C ARG A 752 53.27 27.20 36.97
N ASN A 753 54.45 27.54 37.47
CA ASN A 753 55.20 28.73 37.11
C ASN A 753 55.95 28.52 35.78
N ALA A 754 55.78 29.45 34.82
CA ALA A 754 56.36 29.35 33.49
C ALA A 754 57.90 29.34 33.45
N LEU A 755 58.57 29.99 34.42
CA LEU A 755 60.03 30.18 34.41
C LEU A 755 60.81 28.94 34.87
N ASN A 756 60.20 28.13 35.73
CA ASN A 756 60.91 27.10 36.50
C ASN A 756 60.10 25.81 36.72
N GLY A 757 58.86 25.74 36.26
CA GLY A 757 58.02 24.55 36.32
C GLY A 757 57.53 24.16 37.72
N MET A 758 57.82 24.94 38.77
CA MET A 758 57.29 24.67 40.12
C MET A 758 55.80 24.99 40.17
N ALA A 759 55.03 24.18 40.92
CA ALA A 759 53.60 24.42 41.10
C ALA A 759 53.31 25.75 41.83
N ILE A 760 52.22 26.41 41.46
CA ILE A 760 51.69 27.60 42.12
C ILE A 760 50.35 27.22 42.74
N GLY A 761 50.31 27.08 44.06
CA GLY A 761 49.06 26.81 44.79
C GLY A 761 48.21 28.07 44.99
N ASN A 762 46.88 27.90 45.04
CA ASN A 762 45.89 28.99 45.13
C ASN A 762 45.91 29.91 43.89
N THR A 763 46.06 29.34 42.70
CA THR A 763 45.90 30.07 41.43
C THR A 763 44.42 30.10 41.04
N ASP A 764 43.84 31.30 40.97
CA ASP A 764 42.50 31.51 40.41
C ASP A 764 42.50 31.26 38.89
N PHE A 765 41.42 30.66 38.37
CA PHE A 765 41.23 30.38 36.96
C PHE A 765 39.74 30.51 36.56
N THR A 766 39.51 30.74 35.27
CA THR A 766 38.19 30.71 34.64
C THR A 766 38.06 29.55 33.66
N ILE A 767 36.81 29.08 33.47
CA ILE A 767 36.44 28.23 32.34
C ILE A 767 35.26 28.89 31.62
N THR A 768 35.44 29.21 30.34
CA THR A 768 34.37 29.69 29.47
C THR A 768 33.91 28.56 28.55
N MET A 769 32.61 28.32 28.50
CA MET A 769 32.01 27.30 27.63
C MET A 769 31.50 27.93 26.31
N ALA A 770 31.82 27.30 25.18
CA ALA A 770 31.31 27.68 23.86
C ALA A 770 30.03 26.91 23.48
N ASN A 771 29.41 27.25 22.35
CA ASN A 771 28.27 26.51 21.80
C ASN A 771 28.66 25.06 21.50
N GLY A 772 27.76 24.12 21.83
CA GLY A 772 27.93 22.69 21.53
C GLY A 772 27.80 22.41 20.03
N ARG A 773 28.66 21.54 19.51
CA ARG A 773 28.80 21.27 18.06
C ARG A 773 28.38 19.85 17.69
N ARG A 774 27.68 19.72 16.56
CA ARG A 774 27.36 18.50 15.80
C ARG A 774 28.63 17.76 15.34
N ARG A 775 28.45 16.61 14.69
CA ARG A 775 29.54 15.77 14.13
C ARG A 775 30.30 16.44 12.99
N ASP A 776 29.58 17.21 12.18
CA ASP A 776 30.12 18.08 11.12
C ASP A 776 30.72 19.40 11.62
N GLY A 777 30.61 19.67 12.93
CA GLY A 777 31.13 20.88 13.57
C GLY A 777 30.14 22.05 13.65
N LEU A 778 28.93 21.93 13.08
CA LEU A 778 27.91 22.97 13.10
C LEU A 778 27.22 23.08 14.48
N THR A 779 26.69 24.26 14.79
CA THR A 779 26.11 24.63 16.10
C THR A 779 24.58 24.74 16.10
N THR A 780 23.94 24.50 14.96
CA THR A 780 22.48 24.66 14.73
C THR A 780 21.92 23.51 13.88
N GLY A 781 20.64 23.56 13.47
CA GLY A 781 20.01 22.51 12.67
C GLY A 781 19.82 21.20 13.44
N PHE A 782 19.66 21.29 14.75
CA PHE A 782 19.25 20.22 15.65
C PHE A 782 18.40 20.81 16.78
N THR A 783 17.47 20.05 17.32
CA THR A 783 16.65 20.46 18.47
C THR A 783 17.29 19.92 19.76
N ASP A 784 17.67 20.80 20.69
CA ASP A 784 18.13 20.42 22.04
C ASP A 784 17.36 21.16 23.14
N THR A 785 16.48 20.44 23.83
CA THR A 785 15.71 20.97 24.96
C THR A 785 16.53 21.33 26.20
N SER A 786 17.84 21.02 26.25
CA SER A 786 18.75 21.49 27.31
C SER A 786 19.58 22.71 26.92
N ASN A 787 19.49 23.22 25.68
CA ASN A 787 20.33 24.30 25.17
C ASN A 787 21.84 24.04 25.38
N GLY A 788 22.28 22.78 25.30
CA GLY A 788 23.67 22.40 25.56
C GLY A 788 24.11 22.51 27.02
N GLU A 789 23.20 22.56 28.00
CA GLU A 789 23.55 22.70 29.43
C GLU A 789 24.51 21.58 29.89
N MET A 790 25.66 21.99 30.40
CA MET A 790 26.65 21.11 31.04
C MET A 790 26.76 21.47 32.52
N GLN A 791 26.74 20.45 33.37
CA GLN A 791 26.84 20.63 34.81
C GLN A 791 28.30 20.55 35.24
N PHE A 792 28.78 21.55 35.97
CA PHE A 792 30.09 21.63 36.61
C PHE A 792 29.86 21.49 38.12
N ASP A 793 30.28 20.38 38.72
CA ASP A 793 30.05 20.04 40.14
C ASP A 793 28.57 20.23 40.58
N ASP A 794 27.65 19.67 39.78
CA ASP A 794 26.18 19.77 39.93
C ASP A 794 25.57 21.19 39.82
N VAL A 795 26.32 22.18 39.31
CA VAL A 795 25.81 23.49 38.89
C VAL A 795 25.73 23.56 37.36
N GLY A 796 24.56 23.89 36.80
CA GLY A 796 24.36 23.99 35.35
C GLY A 796 24.94 25.26 34.74
N TYR A 797 25.68 25.11 33.64
CA TYR A 797 26.21 26.19 32.80
C TYR A 797 25.77 26.01 31.35
N VAL A 798 25.52 27.11 30.65
CA VAL A 798 25.30 27.19 29.19
C VAL A 798 26.38 28.06 28.52
N ALA A 799 26.44 28.06 27.19
CA ALA A 799 27.44 28.80 26.43
C ALA A 799 27.51 30.29 26.81
N GLY A 800 28.72 30.82 26.92
CA GLY A 800 28.99 32.20 27.36
C GLY A 800 29.03 32.42 28.86
N GLN A 801 28.55 31.49 29.67
CA GLN A 801 28.71 31.57 31.12
C GLN A 801 30.15 31.18 31.50
N VAL A 802 30.67 31.87 32.51
CA VAL A 802 32.04 31.68 33.02
C VAL A 802 31.98 31.00 34.38
N TYR A 803 32.56 29.82 34.47
CA TYR A 803 32.88 29.18 35.74
C TYR A 803 34.16 29.80 36.31
N HIS A 804 34.19 30.04 37.62
CA HIS A 804 35.37 30.51 38.34
C HIS A 804 35.81 29.44 39.35
N GLY A 805 37.09 29.08 39.32
CA GLY A 805 37.69 28.13 40.25
C GLY A 805 39.04 28.60 40.77
N ILE A 806 39.57 27.90 41.77
CA ILE A 806 40.88 28.14 42.36
C ILE A 806 41.58 26.80 42.59
N THR A 807 42.89 26.73 42.36
CA THR A 807 43.68 25.53 42.68
C THR A 807 44.02 25.43 44.16
N ASP A 808 44.28 24.23 44.65
CA ASP A 808 44.62 24.00 46.06
C ASP A 808 46.05 24.48 46.41
N ALA A 809 46.51 24.21 47.63
CA ALA A 809 47.86 24.59 48.07
C ALA A 809 49.01 23.88 47.33
N ASN A 810 48.75 22.81 46.58
CA ASN A 810 49.70 22.09 45.74
C ASN A 810 49.65 22.55 44.27
N GLY A 811 48.67 23.37 43.90
CA GLY A 811 48.41 23.80 42.53
C GLY A 811 47.39 22.92 41.79
N ASP A 812 46.67 22.04 42.46
CA ASP A 812 45.72 21.11 41.82
C ASP A 812 44.26 21.54 41.99
N ALA A 813 43.45 21.38 40.95
CA ALA A 813 41.99 21.44 41.00
C ALA A 813 41.35 20.25 40.26
N THR A 814 40.10 19.96 40.61
CA THR A 814 39.26 18.91 40.01
C THR A 814 37.85 19.43 39.88
N ILE A 815 37.21 19.19 38.73
CA ILE A 815 35.82 19.54 38.44
C ILE A 815 35.14 18.33 37.81
N ILE A 816 33.93 17.99 38.26
CA ILE A 816 33.11 16.94 37.65
C ILE A 816 32.16 17.57 36.63
N LEU A 817 32.32 17.18 35.37
CA LEU A 817 31.49 17.59 34.25
C LEU A 817 30.43 16.52 33.95
N THR A 818 29.18 16.92 33.69
CA THR A 818 28.09 15.98 33.38
C THR A 818 27.02 16.66 32.54
N GLN A 819 26.71 16.14 31.35
CA GLN A 819 25.52 16.56 30.60
C GLN A 819 24.35 15.64 30.94
N LYS A 820 23.42 16.09 31.79
CA LYS A 820 22.28 15.30 32.30
C LYS A 820 21.18 15.07 31.24
N LYS A 821 21.11 15.94 30.24
CA LYS A 821 20.29 15.86 29.02
C LYS A 821 21.05 16.53 27.89
N GLY A 822 21.02 15.94 26.70
CA GLY A 822 21.66 16.48 25.50
C GLY A 822 21.47 15.52 24.33
N VAL A 823 21.90 15.95 23.15
CA VAL A 823 21.52 15.32 21.86
C VAL A 823 22.71 14.87 21.01
N GLY A 824 23.87 14.64 21.64
CA GLY A 824 25.09 14.21 20.92
C GLY A 824 25.95 15.38 20.46
N LEU A 825 26.57 16.10 21.41
CA LEU A 825 27.33 17.33 21.15
C LEU A 825 28.78 17.25 21.65
N LEU A 826 29.68 17.91 20.92
CA LEU A 826 31.04 18.23 21.35
C LEU A 826 31.10 19.70 21.77
N THR A 827 31.40 19.96 23.04
CA THR A 827 31.41 21.30 23.62
C THR A 827 32.85 21.77 23.85
N PRO A 828 33.31 22.86 23.20
CA PRO A 828 34.60 23.47 23.47
C PRO A 828 34.62 24.23 24.81
N LEU A 829 35.75 24.15 25.50
CA LEU A 829 36.03 24.77 26.80
C LEU A 829 37.37 25.52 26.72
N ASN A 830 37.39 26.79 27.12
CA ASN A 830 38.62 27.59 27.23
C ASN A 830 38.92 27.86 28.70
N ILE A 831 40.08 27.39 29.18
CA ILE A 831 40.49 27.49 30.59
C ILE A 831 41.67 28.46 30.73
N ALA A 832 41.55 29.55 31.50
CA ALA A 832 42.59 30.58 31.60
C ALA A 832 42.91 30.94 33.06
N PRO A 833 44.19 31.22 33.42
CA PRO A 833 44.55 31.71 34.75
C PRO A 833 44.19 33.20 34.91
N VAL A 834 43.75 33.59 36.10
CA VAL A 834 43.43 34.98 36.47
C VAL A 834 44.69 35.67 37.02
N ASP A 835 44.82 36.98 36.83
CA ASP A 835 45.91 37.86 37.32
C ASP A 835 47.35 37.37 37.01
N SER A 836 47.49 36.56 35.95
CA SER A 836 48.76 36.11 35.39
C SER A 836 49.16 36.96 34.19
N LEU A 837 50.45 37.31 34.08
CA LEU A 837 51.03 37.97 32.91
C LEU A 837 50.92 37.09 31.65
N ILE A 838 50.93 35.76 31.84
CA ILE A 838 50.56 34.77 30.82
C ILE A 838 49.11 34.35 31.08
N SER A 839 48.18 34.87 30.28
CA SER A 839 46.73 34.59 30.37
C SER A 839 46.20 33.75 29.21
N THR A 840 47.08 33.13 28.42
CA THR A 840 46.73 32.36 27.21
C THR A 840 45.80 31.20 27.55
N PRO A 841 44.57 31.15 27.00
CA PRO A 841 43.61 30.09 27.32
C PRO A 841 44.08 28.72 26.84
N VAL A 842 43.81 27.71 27.65
CA VAL A 842 44.05 26.30 27.36
C VAL A 842 42.76 25.73 26.79
N SER A 843 42.66 25.63 25.46
CA SER A 843 41.51 25.06 24.78
C SER A 843 41.42 23.54 24.97
N ARG A 844 40.22 23.06 25.29
CA ARG A 844 39.85 21.66 25.55
C ARG A 844 38.45 21.41 24.99
N SER A 845 38.02 20.17 24.89
CA SER A 845 36.63 19.83 24.61
C SER A 845 36.16 18.58 25.35
N VAL A 846 34.83 18.51 25.54
CA VAL A 846 34.14 17.33 26.06
C VAL A 846 33.00 16.97 25.11
N LYS A 847 32.92 15.70 24.72
CA LYS A 847 31.88 15.15 23.84
C LYS A 847 30.95 14.24 24.63
N PHE A 848 29.67 14.61 24.72
CA PHE A 848 28.63 13.79 25.31
C PHE A 848 27.77 13.16 24.22
N THR A 849 27.89 11.84 24.07
CA THR A 849 27.24 11.07 23.00
C THR A 849 25.83 10.62 23.39
N VAL A 850 24.92 10.54 22.41
CA VAL A 850 23.52 10.11 22.61
C VAL A 850 23.23 8.76 21.97
N ALA A 851 22.36 7.96 22.58
CA ALA A 851 21.98 6.64 22.06
C ALA A 851 21.20 6.74 20.74
N THR A 852 20.42 7.80 20.53
CA THR A 852 19.52 7.98 19.37
C THR A 852 20.22 8.32 18.04
N SER A 853 21.55 8.47 18.07
CA SER A 853 22.37 8.67 16.87
C SER A 853 23.42 7.56 16.77
N PRO A 854 23.72 7.02 15.58
CA PRO A 854 24.78 6.03 15.39
C PRO A 854 26.18 6.65 15.33
N ASP A 855 27.22 5.90 15.72
CA ASP A 855 28.61 6.37 15.62
C ASP A 855 29.19 6.13 14.21
N THR A 856 28.57 6.76 13.21
CA THR A 856 28.90 6.65 11.79
C THR A 856 29.25 8.03 11.23
N PRO A 857 30.20 8.18 10.27
CA PRO A 857 30.51 9.47 9.66
C PRO A 857 29.34 10.16 8.96
N ALA A 858 28.26 9.42 8.64
CA ALA A 858 27.04 9.94 8.04
C ALA A 858 26.01 10.49 9.05
N ALA A 859 26.24 10.36 10.37
CA ALA A 859 25.38 10.91 11.40
C ALA A 859 25.59 12.42 11.59
N LYS A 860 24.50 13.16 11.79
CA LYS A 860 24.53 14.60 12.10
C LYS A 860 25.08 14.82 13.51
N MET A 861 24.74 13.97 14.47
CA MET A 861 25.10 14.14 15.88
C MET A 861 26.21 13.18 16.34
N TRP A 862 26.77 13.45 17.51
CA TRP A 862 27.72 12.54 18.16
C TRP A 862 26.97 11.37 18.83
N GLY A 863 26.88 10.28 18.08
CA GLY A 863 26.13 9.09 18.46
C GLY A 863 26.89 8.04 19.28
N HIS A 864 26.14 7.09 19.84
CA HIS A 864 26.63 5.79 20.31
C HIS A 864 25.63 4.64 20.11
N MET A 865 24.63 4.78 19.22
CA MET A 865 23.68 3.71 18.90
C MET A 865 24.41 2.42 18.55
N ALA A 866 23.97 1.29 19.12
CA ALA A 866 24.51 0.00 18.73
C ALA A 866 24.08 -0.35 17.30
N ASP A 867 25.04 -0.65 16.42
CA ASP A 867 24.74 -1.10 15.05
C ASP A 867 23.90 -2.38 15.03
N THR A 868 23.94 -3.19 16.10
CA THR A 868 23.12 -4.39 16.26
C THR A 868 22.56 -4.57 17.67
N ILE A 869 21.41 -5.22 17.78
CA ILE A 869 20.79 -5.73 19.02
C ILE A 869 20.64 -7.25 18.89
N THR A 870 21.06 -8.03 19.91
CA THR A 870 20.82 -9.49 19.94
C THR A 870 19.71 -9.84 20.92
N VAL A 871 18.72 -10.62 20.47
CA VAL A 871 17.61 -11.15 21.26
C VAL A 871 17.41 -12.63 20.93
N GLY A 872 17.65 -13.51 21.90
CA GLY A 872 17.69 -14.95 21.66
C GLY A 872 18.82 -15.31 20.68
N ASP A 873 18.49 -16.11 19.66
CA ASP A 873 19.42 -16.50 18.59
C ASP A 873 19.45 -15.48 17.43
N TRP A 874 18.70 -14.37 17.51
CA TRP A 874 18.59 -13.38 16.44
C TRP A 874 19.37 -12.10 16.75
N THR A 875 20.17 -11.65 15.80
CA THR A 875 20.88 -10.36 15.85
C THR A 875 20.33 -9.46 14.76
N PHE A 876 19.77 -8.32 15.16
CA PHE A 876 19.10 -7.34 14.31
C PHE A 876 19.99 -6.11 14.14
N GLU A 877 20.30 -5.73 12.91
CA GLU A 877 20.91 -4.47 12.54
C GLU A 877 19.93 -3.31 12.70
N ARG A 878 20.41 -2.16 13.18
CA ARG A 878 19.64 -0.91 13.19
C ARG A 878 19.23 -0.48 11.77
N PRO A 879 18.16 0.34 11.62
CA PRO A 879 17.91 1.09 10.39
C PRO A 879 19.13 1.87 9.91
N LYS A 880 19.21 2.11 8.61
CA LYS A 880 20.28 2.90 7.99
C LYS A 880 19.90 4.38 7.97
N LEU A 881 20.87 5.27 8.11
CA LEU A 881 20.70 6.67 7.75
C LEU A 881 20.61 6.81 6.23
N ALA A 882 19.95 7.86 5.76
CA ALA A 882 19.86 8.16 4.33
C ALA A 882 21.25 8.40 3.70
N GLY A 883 22.22 8.91 4.49
CA GLY A 883 23.61 9.07 4.07
C GLY A 883 24.48 7.79 4.14
N GLU A 884 23.94 6.67 4.60
CA GLU A 884 24.65 5.37 4.63
C GLU A 884 24.31 4.47 3.42
N VAL A 885 23.39 4.90 2.55
CA VAL A 885 22.85 4.10 1.43
C VAL A 885 23.09 4.83 0.11
N SER A 886 23.20 4.08 -0.99
CA SER A 886 23.66 4.62 -2.28
C SER A 886 22.54 5.30 -3.10
N ASN A 887 21.28 4.96 -2.83
CA ASN A 887 20.10 5.47 -3.51
C ASN A 887 18.89 5.59 -2.54
N PRO A 888 18.93 6.53 -1.57
CA PRO A 888 17.86 6.70 -0.58
C PRO A 888 16.56 7.18 -1.25
N LEU A 889 15.60 6.27 -1.46
CA LEU A 889 14.35 6.57 -2.17
C LEU A 889 13.41 7.49 -1.37
N ARG A 890 13.38 7.36 -0.04
CA ARG A 890 12.51 8.10 0.90
C ARG A 890 13.20 8.26 2.26
N THR A 891 12.93 9.33 2.99
CA THR A 891 13.61 9.66 4.25
C THR A 891 12.67 10.07 5.39
N GLN A 892 13.10 9.96 6.65
CA GLN A 892 12.43 10.52 7.85
C GLN A 892 13.47 11.16 8.75
N ASP A 893 13.30 12.44 9.10
CA ASP A 893 14.05 13.04 10.20
C ASP A 893 13.43 12.61 11.55
N GLU A 894 14.22 11.96 12.41
CA GLU A 894 13.85 11.63 13.80
C GLU A 894 15.09 11.74 14.69
N SER A 895 14.94 12.31 15.88
CA SER A 895 16.02 12.47 16.88
C SER A 895 17.29 13.16 16.36
N ASN A 896 17.11 14.21 15.54
CA ASN A 896 18.16 14.98 14.86
C ASN A 896 18.95 14.20 13.80
N GLU A 897 18.48 13.02 13.35
CA GLU A 897 19.10 12.20 12.30
C GLU A 897 18.14 11.94 11.13
N THR A 898 18.68 11.80 9.91
CA THR A 898 17.90 11.48 8.70
C THR A 898 17.96 10.00 8.36
N TRP A 899 16.87 9.29 8.61
CA TRP A 899 16.74 7.84 8.43
C TRP A 899 16.22 7.48 7.04
N ALA A 900 16.66 6.36 6.48
CA ALA A 900 16.10 5.79 5.25
C ALA A 900 14.73 5.12 5.50
N ARG A 901 13.81 5.25 4.54
CA ARG A 901 12.55 4.48 4.46
C ARG A 901 12.51 3.69 3.16
N VAL A 902 11.89 2.51 3.20
CA VAL A 902 11.73 1.63 2.03
C VAL A 902 10.29 1.11 1.91
N ALA A 903 9.83 0.88 0.68
CA ALA A 903 8.67 0.03 0.40
C ALA A 903 9.04 -1.45 0.64
N HIS A 904 8.05 -2.35 0.72
CA HIS A 904 8.34 -3.77 1.01
C HIS A 904 9.24 -4.42 -0.04
N SER A 905 9.00 -4.08 -1.31
CA SER A 905 9.80 -4.45 -2.48
C SER A 905 11.30 -4.18 -2.33
N ASP A 906 11.66 -3.14 -1.58
CA ASP A 906 13.03 -2.72 -1.36
C ASP A 906 13.56 -3.25 -0.02
N ALA A 907 12.69 -3.31 1.00
CA ALA A 907 12.99 -3.97 2.28
C ALA A 907 13.45 -5.43 2.09
N VAL A 908 12.91 -6.15 1.10
CA VAL A 908 13.36 -7.49 0.70
C VAL A 908 14.27 -7.42 -0.52
N GLY A 909 15.57 -7.29 -0.29
CA GLY A 909 16.60 -7.54 -1.31
C GLY A 909 17.29 -6.30 -1.89
N ASN A 910 16.94 -5.07 -1.47
CA ASN A 910 17.57 -3.83 -1.96
C ASN A 910 18.34 -3.06 -0.85
N PRO A 911 19.57 -3.48 -0.49
CA PRO A 911 20.44 -2.73 0.42
C PRO A 911 20.78 -1.30 -0.03
N ASP A 912 20.85 -1.07 -1.35
CA ASP A 912 21.19 0.23 -1.93
C ASP A 912 20.15 1.33 -1.63
N ALA A 913 18.88 0.94 -1.40
CA ALA A 913 17.82 1.82 -0.92
C ALA A 913 17.67 1.89 0.61
N GLY A 914 18.47 1.12 1.37
CA GLY A 914 18.33 0.97 2.82
C GLY A 914 17.44 -0.19 3.29
N GLY A 915 17.10 -1.11 2.37
CA GLY A 915 16.47 -2.38 2.72
C GLY A 915 17.49 -3.44 3.16
N CYS A 916 17.02 -4.69 3.26
CA CYS A 916 17.86 -5.82 3.65
C CYS A 916 18.37 -6.60 2.44
N ALA A 917 19.49 -7.30 2.59
CA ALA A 917 19.86 -8.32 1.60
C ALA A 917 18.84 -9.47 1.60
N ALA A 918 18.86 -10.30 0.54
CA ALA A 918 17.94 -11.43 0.40
C ALA A 918 17.89 -12.31 1.67
N ASN A 919 16.68 -12.74 2.04
CA ASN A 919 16.39 -13.52 3.26
C ASN A 919 16.72 -12.84 4.61
N ARG A 920 17.20 -11.59 4.66
CA ARG A 920 17.56 -10.91 5.92
C ARG A 920 16.47 -10.03 6.53
N LEU A 921 15.37 -9.75 5.82
CA LEU A 921 14.25 -9.06 6.45
C LEU A 921 13.62 -9.97 7.53
N PRO A 922 13.57 -9.56 8.82
CA PRO A 922 13.03 -10.37 9.91
C PRO A 922 11.57 -10.74 9.67
N ARG A 923 11.14 -11.90 10.17
CA ARG A 923 9.73 -12.27 10.30
C ARG A 923 9.09 -11.53 11.47
N ILE A 924 7.76 -11.52 11.53
CA ILE A 924 7.00 -10.84 12.58
C ILE A 924 7.32 -11.39 13.98
N ASP A 925 7.51 -12.71 14.14
CA ASP A 925 7.84 -13.36 15.42
C ASP A 925 9.21 -12.90 15.97
N GLN A 926 10.13 -12.56 15.06
CA GLN A 926 11.46 -12.07 15.41
C GLN A 926 11.39 -10.60 15.87
N LEU A 927 10.58 -9.77 15.19
CA LEU A 927 10.37 -8.37 15.60
C LEU A 927 9.50 -8.25 16.87
N GLU A 928 8.54 -9.16 17.07
CA GLU A 928 7.77 -9.24 18.32
C GLU A 928 8.69 -9.58 19.50
N ALA A 929 9.64 -10.50 19.32
CA ALA A 929 10.67 -10.79 20.32
C ALA A 929 11.59 -9.58 20.57
N LEU A 930 12.02 -8.88 19.52
CA LEU A 930 12.82 -7.64 19.63
C LEU A 930 12.07 -6.56 20.42
N TYR A 931 10.78 -6.36 20.13
CA TYR A 931 9.92 -5.47 20.89
C TYR A 931 9.78 -5.92 22.34
N ASN A 932 9.42 -7.18 22.60
CA ASN A 932 9.18 -7.69 23.94
C ASN A 932 10.41 -7.53 24.85
N ALA A 933 11.62 -7.77 24.33
CA ALA A 933 12.89 -7.53 25.04
C ALA A 933 13.16 -6.04 25.33
N ASN A 934 12.70 -5.14 24.46
CA ASN A 934 12.93 -3.69 24.54
C ASN A 934 11.63 -2.90 24.82
N SER A 935 10.67 -3.56 25.48
CA SER A 935 9.30 -3.08 25.68
C SER A 935 9.20 -1.91 26.66
N GLY A 936 8.15 -1.09 26.48
CA GLY A 936 7.95 0.17 27.20
C GLY A 936 8.84 1.30 26.68
N GLY A 937 9.03 1.39 25.36
CA GLY A 937 9.80 2.44 24.70
C GLY A 937 11.33 2.33 24.78
N LYS A 938 11.89 1.27 25.37
CA LYS A 938 13.35 1.11 25.54
C LYS A 938 14.10 0.92 24.23
N ILE A 939 13.43 0.42 23.19
CA ILE A 939 14.00 0.33 21.84
C ILE A 939 14.46 1.71 21.34
N HIS A 940 13.77 2.77 21.76
CA HIS A 940 14.16 4.16 21.53
C HIS A 940 15.02 4.71 22.68
N SER A 941 14.53 4.65 23.92
CA SER A 941 15.17 5.35 25.06
C SER A 941 16.42 4.68 25.64
N ILE A 942 16.76 3.47 25.20
CA ILE A 942 18.00 2.76 25.59
C ILE A 942 18.79 2.34 24.35
N GLN A 943 18.14 1.72 23.36
CA GLN A 943 18.83 1.26 22.14
C GLN A 943 18.93 2.32 21.04
N GLY A 944 18.21 3.44 21.17
CA GLY A 944 18.30 4.60 20.30
C GLY A 944 17.46 4.57 19.01
N TRP A 945 16.88 3.43 18.65
CA TRP A 945 16.31 3.25 17.31
C TRP A 945 15.13 4.21 17.04
N PRO A 946 14.93 4.65 15.78
CA PRO A 946 13.81 5.51 15.42
C PRO A 946 12.49 4.74 15.54
N THR A 947 11.42 5.44 15.92
CA THR A 947 10.12 4.86 16.28
C THR A 947 8.90 5.69 15.89
N TYR A 948 9.07 6.80 15.16
CA TYR A 948 7.95 7.54 14.55
C TYR A 948 7.17 6.68 13.53
N LEU A 949 7.79 5.63 13.00
CA LEU A 949 7.20 4.72 12.02
C LEU A 949 7.32 3.26 12.47
N ASN A 950 6.53 2.42 11.82
CA ASN A 950 6.54 0.97 11.97
C ASN A 950 7.78 0.32 11.29
N TYR A 951 7.96 -0.98 11.52
CA TYR A 951 9.05 -1.78 10.94
C TYR A 951 8.49 -2.90 10.05
N TRP A 952 9.04 -3.04 8.84
CA TRP A 952 8.67 -4.10 7.89
C TRP A 952 9.08 -5.49 8.38
N SER A 953 8.28 -6.51 8.06
CA SER A 953 8.67 -7.93 8.19
C SER A 953 8.55 -8.69 6.86
N SER A 954 9.21 -9.85 6.77
CA SER A 954 9.05 -10.82 5.68
C SER A 954 7.82 -11.72 5.83
N THR A 955 7.05 -11.59 6.91
CA THR A 955 5.86 -12.40 7.15
C THR A 955 4.69 -11.91 6.30
N TYR A 956 4.19 -12.76 5.40
CA TYR A 956 3.00 -12.50 4.61
C TYR A 956 1.74 -12.41 5.49
N GLN A 957 0.76 -11.61 5.05
CA GLN A 957 -0.62 -11.60 5.55
C GLN A 957 -1.62 -11.95 4.43
N SER A 958 -1.35 -11.53 3.20
CA SER A 958 -2.06 -11.97 1.98
C SER A 958 -1.06 -12.36 0.89
N ALA A 959 -1.52 -12.53 -0.35
CA ALA A 959 -0.62 -12.72 -1.51
C ALA A 959 0.23 -11.47 -1.82
N THR A 960 -0.15 -10.31 -1.28
CA THR A 960 0.31 -8.96 -1.67
C THR A 960 0.55 -8.01 -0.51
N THR A 961 0.18 -8.38 0.71
CA THR A 961 0.44 -7.61 1.94
C THR A 961 1.28 -8.41 2.93
N TRP A 962 2.12 -7.70 3.68
CA TRP A 962 3.01 -8.24 4.70
C TRP A 962 2.72 -7.60 6.04
N LYS A 963 2.97 -8.36 7.11
CA LYS A 963 2.87 -7.88 8.48
C LYS A 963 3.98 -6.89 8.77
N LEU A 964 3.67 -5.88 9.58
CA LEU A 964 4.60 -4.84 10.04
C LEU A 964 4.24 -4.45 11.47
N ILE A 965 5.21 -3.99 12.26
CA ILE A 965 5.04 -3.80 13.71
C ILE A 965 5.50 -2.42 14.20
N ALA A 966 4.72 -1.82 15.09
CA ALA A 966 5.09 -0.62 15.83
C ALA A 966 6.00 -0.97 17.01
N LEU A 967 7.33 -0.82 16.87
CA LEU A 967 8.27 -1.10 17.97
C LEU A 967 8.09 -0.17 19.19
N THR A 968 7.27 0.89 19.10
CA THR A 968 6.83 1.70 20.25
C THR A 968 6.01 0.89 21.27
N ASN A 969 5.12 0.02 20.80
CA ASN A 969 4.05 -0.57 21.60
C ASN A 969 3.69 -2.05 21.28
N GLY A 970 4.30 -2.63 20.25
CA GLY A 970 4.11 -4.03 19.83
C GLY A 970 2.89 -4.29 18.96
N SER A 971 2.21 -3.27 18.45
CA SER A 971 1.02 -3.43 17.60
C SER A 971 1.41 -3.91 16.20
N GLU A 972 0.81 -5.01 15.74
CA GLU A 972 0.93 -5.52 14.37
C GLU A 972 -0.14 -4.90 13.44
N PHE A 973 0.24 -4.69 12.20
CA PHE A 973 -0.59 -4.24 11.08
C PHE A 973 -0.21 -5.01 9.81
N ALA A 974 -0.95 -4.84 8.71
CA ALA A 974 -0.58 -5.38 7.41
C ALA A 974 -0.68 -4.32 6.31
N ASN A 975 0.29 -4.30 5.40
CA ASN A 975 0.31 -3.35 4.28
C ASN A 975 1.17 -3.85 3.10
N SER A 976 1.12 -3.13 1.98
CA SER A 976 1.90 -3.37 0.76
C SER A 976 2.68 -2.13 0.29
N ASN A 977 2.09 -0.94 0.44
CA ASN A 977 2.46 0.27 -0.30
C ASN A 977 2.94 1.44 0.60
N VAL A 978 3.02 1.26 1.93
CA VAL A 978 3.73 2.20 2.84
C VAL A 978 5.22 2.31 2.47
N SER A 979 5.91 3.33 2.99
CA SER A 979 7.36 3.26 3.17
C SER A 979 7.75 3.64 4.59
N ILE A 980 8.41 2.70 5.25
CA ILE A 980 8.68 2.69 6.70
C ILE A 980 10.11 2.16 6.95
N TYR A 981 10.47 1.92 8.20
CA TYR A 981 11.80 1.42 8.54
C TYR A 981 11.98 -0.06 8.18
N ALA A 982 13.20 -0.39 7.79
CA ALA A 982 13.70 -1.77 7.76
C ALA A 982 14.77 -1.93 8.85
N SER A 983 14.69 -3.05 9.56
CA SER A 983 15.79 -3.62 10.35
C SER A 983 16.11 -4.97 9.73
N CYS A 984 17.38 -5.38 9.75
CA CYS A 984 17.84 -6.56 9.01
C CYS A 984 18.52 -7.55 9.95
N LEU A 985 18.30 -8.85 9.78
CA LEU A 985 19.07 -9.86 10.51
C LEU A 985 20.52 -9.89 9.99
N ALA A 986 21.48 -9.96 10.90
CA ALA A 986 22.89 -10.19 10.56
C ALA A 986 23.14 -11.58 9.92
N SER A 987 22.18 -12.50 10.09
CA SER A 987 22.15 -13.85 9.52
C SER A 987 20.85 -14.10 8.76
N ASP A 988 20.96 -14.69 7.57
CA ASP A 988 19.85 -15.03 6.69
C ASP A 988 18.80 -15.92 7.40
N ASN A 989 17.51 -15.66 7.17
CA ASN A 989 16.44 -16.54 7.64
C ASN A 989 16.46 -17.91 6.93
N PRO A 990 16.00 -18.99 7.59
CA PRO A 990 15.94 -20.31 6.99
C PRO A 990 15.00 -20.33 5.78
N VAL A 991 15.51 -20.79 4.62
CA VAL A 991 14.75 -20.92 3.38
C VAL A 991 13.98 -22.24 3.37
N ALA A 992 12.71 -22.20 2.97
CA ALA A 992 11.86 -23.38 2.89
C ALA A 992 12.33 -24.35 1.79
N ALA A 993 12.63 -25.58 2.19
CA ALA A 993 13.19 -26.61 1.31
C ALA A 993 12.31 -27.89 1.25
N SER A 994 11.43 -28.09 2.24
CA SER A 994 10.44 -29.17 2.20
C SER A 994 9.15 -28.78 2.91
N ILE A 995 8.07 -29.46 2.55
CA ILE A 995 6.76 -29.37 3.20
C ILE A 995 6.24 -30.80 3.44
N THR A 996 5.44 -30.98 4.47
CA THR A 996 4.82 -32.26 4.84
C THR A 996 3.38 -32.04 5.26
N ILE A 997 2.49 -32.99 4.98
CA ILE A 997 1.09 -33.00 5.42
C ILE A 997 0.71 -34.38 5.96
N GLU A 998 0.17 -34.44 7.18
CA GLU A 998 -0.08 -35.68 7.95
C GLU A 998 -1.39 -35.61 8.75
N PRO A 999 -2.03 -36.72 9.15
CA PRO A 999 -3.26 -36.68 9.96
C PRO A 999 -2.97 -36.33 11.43
N VAL A 1000 -3.73 -35.40 12.01
CA VAL A 1000 -3.63 -35.05 13.45
C VAL A 1000 -4.03 -36.23 14.35
N ASN A 1001 -4.95 -37.08 13.88
CA ASN A 1001 -5.32 -38.33 14.55
C ASN A 1001 -4.87 -39.54 13.71
N PRO A 1002 -3.79 -40.25 14.10
CA PRO A 1002 -3.36 -41.48 13.43
C PRO A 1002 -4.42 -42.59 13.37
N SER A 1003 -5.44 -42.59 14.23
CA SER A 1003 -6.54 -43.57 14.17
C SER A 1003 -7.50 -43.36 12.99
N GLN A 1004 -7.37 -42.26 12.25
CA GLN A 1004 -8.07 -42.02 10.98
C GLN A 1004 -7.27 -42.50 9.76
N TRP A 1005 -6.02 -42.96 9.93
CA TRP A 1005 -5.24 -43.54 8.84
C TRP A 1005 -5.82 -44.89 8.43
N TYR A 1006 -6.17 -45.01 7.15
CA TYR A 1006 -6.60 -46.23 6.50
C TYR A 1006 -5.51 -46.71 5.54
N ASP A 1007 -5.05 -47.93 5.78
CA ASP A 1007 -4.02 -48.61 5.02
C ASP A 1007 -4.55 -50.00 4.66
N GLY A 1008 -4.85 -50.23 3.38
CA GLY A 1008 -5.45 -51.49 2.93
C GLY A 1008 -5.87 -51.48 1.47
N SER A 1009 -5.72 -52.65 0.81
CA SER A 1009 -5.98 -52.81 -0.63
C SER A 1009 -5.26 -51.77 -1.49
N ASP A 1010 -3.98 -51.54 -1.18
CA ASP A 1010 -3.06 -50.58 -1.81
C ASP A 1010 -3.48 -49.09 -1.71
N VAL A 1011 -4.54 -48.79 -0.95
CA VAL A 1011 -5.01 -47.44 -0.65
C VAL A 1011 -4.49 -46.98 0.71
N HIS A 1012 -3.82 -45.84 0.71
CA HIS A 1012 -3.17 -45.21 1.87
C HIS A 1012 -3.77 -43.81 2.03
N ALA A 1013 -4.72 -43.62 2.95
CA ALA A 1013 -5.54 -42.41 3.01
C ALA A 1013 -6.09 -42.13 4.41
N VAL A 1014 -6.46 -40.89 4.69
CA VAL A 1014 -7.20 -40.52 5.92
C VAL A 1014 -8.70 -40.74 5.68
N LYS A 1015 -9.35 -41.60 6.48
CA LYS A 1015 -10.74 -42.06 6.28
C LYS A 1015 -11.66 -41.60 7.42
N VAL A 1016 -12.73 -40.89 7.06
CA VAL A 1016 -13.82 -40.44 7.95
C VAL A 1016 -15.19 -40.66 7.29
N LYS A 1017 -16.28 -40.26 7.93
CA LYS A 1017 -17.64 -40.24 7.33
C LYS A 1017 -18.01 -38.88 6.76
N LYS A 1018 -18.92 -38.88 5.78
CA LYS A 1018 -19.65 -37.67 5.36
C LYS A 1018 -20.31 -37.01 6.56
N GLY A 1019 -20.01 -35.73 6.79
CA GLY A 1019 -20.48 -34.95 7.95
C GLY A 1019 -19.55 -34.96 9.17
N GLU A 1020 -18.47 -35.75 9.19
CA GLU A 1020 -17.39 -35.63 10.18
C GLU A 1020 -16.31 -34.65 9.68
N THR A 1021 -15.60 -33.99 10.61
CA THR A 1021 -14.43 -33.15 10.29
C THR A 1021 -13.14 -33.93 10.44
N MET A 1022 -12.29 -33.86 9.43
CA MET A 1022 -10.93 -34.40 9.43
C MET A 1022 -9.93 -33.29 9.78
N GLN A 1023 -8.88 -33.59 10.54
CA GLN A 1023 -7.83 -32.61 10.84
C GLN A 1023 -6.48 -33.10 10.31
N LEU A 1024 -5.84 -32.25 9.50
CA LEU A 1024 -4.52 -32.48 8.92
C LEU A 1024 -3.53 -31.45 9.48
N LYS A 1025 -2.29 -31.87 9.71
CA LYS A 1025 -1.18 -31.02 10.12
C LYS A 1025 -0.26 -30.81 8.91
N VAL A 1026 -0.09 -29.57 8.49
CA VAL A 1026 0.95 -29.13 7.56
C VAL A 1026 2.16 -28.69 8.37
N THR A 1027 3.38 -28.98 7.89
CA THR A 1027 4.64 -28.49 8.47
C THR A 1027 5.61 -28.12 7.36
N VAL A 1028 6.16 -26.91 7.40
CA VAL A 1028 7.18 -26.42 6.46
C VAL A 1028 8.55 -26.49 7.13
N LYS A 1029 9.59 -26.92 6.39
CA LYS A 1029 10.93 -27.17 6.94
C LYS A 1029 12.06 -26.65 6.06
N ASP A 1030 13.18 -26.32 6.70
CA ASP A 1030 14.44 -25.96 6.05
C ASP A 1030 15.15 -27.19 5.43
N ALA A 1031 16.32 -26.96 4.83
CA ALA A 1031 17.14 -28.03 4.24
C ALA A 1031 17.80 -28.97 5.27
N SER A 1032 17.77 -28.62 6.56
CA SER A 1032 18.26 -29.43 7.68
C SER A 1032 17.16 -30.29 8.32
N GLY A 1033 15.89 -30.00 8.02
CA GLY A 1033 14.71 -30.65 8.60
C GLY A 1033 14.06 -29.91 9.77
N ASN A 1034 14.52 -28.70 10.11
CA ASN A 1034 13.93 -27.86 11.16
C ASN A 1034 12.63 -27.20 10.66
N PRO A 1035 11.56 -27.11 11.47
CA PRO A 1035 10.38 -26.32 11.12
C PRO A 1035 10.69 -24.84 10.92
N ILE A 1036 10.01 -24.17 9.98
CA ILE A 1036 10.15 -22.72 9.73
C ILE A 1036 8.89 -21.98 10.19
N PRO A 1037 8.98 -21.11 11.21
CA PRO A 1037 7.87 -20.27 11.68
C PRO A 1037 7.30 -19.35 10.59
N GLU A 1038 5.99 -19.06 10.64
CA GLU A 1038 5.32 -18.05 9.80
C GLU A 1038 5.49 -18.26 8.27
N ALA A 1039 5.89 -19.46 7.84
CA ALA A 1039 6.17 -19.78 6.45
C ALA A 1039 4.87 -19.96 5.63
N PRO A 1040 4.74 -19.30 4.45
CA PRO A 1040 3.58 -19.40 3.58
C PRO A 1040 3.59 -20.67 2.71
N PHE A 1041 2.40 -21.22 2.48
CA PHE A 1041 2.18 -22.36 1.59
C PHE A 1041 0.83 -22.27 0.87
N VAL A 1042 0.66 -23.07 -0.17
CA VAL A 1042 -0.56 -23.15 -0.99
C VAL A 1042 -1.17 -24.54 -0.89
N LEU A 1043 -2.47 -24.61 -0.62
CA LEU A 1043 -3.27 -25.83 -0.68
C LEU A 1043 -3.97 -25.94 -2.04
N THR A 1044 -3.97 -27.14 -2.61
CA THR A 1044 -4.83 -27.52 -3.76
C THR A 1044 -5.42 -28.91 -3.54
N ARG A 1045 -6.36 -29.31 -4.40
CA ARG A 1045 -6.95 -30.66 -4.40
C ARG A 1045 -6.53 -31.47 -5.62
N GLY A 1046 -6.61 -32.79 -5.51
CA GLY A 1046 -6.58 -33.71 -6.63
C GLY A 1046 -7.97 -34.01 -7.20
N ASP A 1047 -7.97 -34.93 -8.16
CA ASP A 1047 -9.16 -35.51 -8.77
C ASP A 1047 -9.99 -36.36 -7.78
N GLY A 1048 -11.19 -36.76 -8.19
CA GLY A 1048 -11.97 -37.78 -7.51
C GLY A 1048 -11.58 -39.18 -7.99
N TYR A 1049 -11.48 -40.13 -7.07
CA TYR A 1049 -11.39 -41.56 -7.38
C TYR A 1049 -12.44 -42.33 -6.58
N ASP A 1050 -13.13 -43.29 -7.20
CA ASP A 1050 -14.02 -44.18 -6.45
C ASP A 1050 -13.24 -45.30 -5.73
N ARG A 1051 -13.93 -46.33 -5.24
CA ARG A 1051 -13.31 -47.48 -4.55
C ARG A 1051 -12.61 -48.45 -5.49
N ARG A 1052 -12.97 -48.44 -6.77
CA ARG A 1052 -12.42 -49.30 -7.82
C ARG A 1052 -11.24 -48.63 -8.55
N GLY A 1053 -11.01 -47.35 -8.29
CA GLY A 1053 -9.97 -46.55 -8.92
C GLY A 1053 -10.39 -45.92 -10.24
N GLU A 1054 -11.69 -45.88 -10.55
CA GLU A 1054 -12.20 -45.06 -11.66
C GLU A 1054 -11.88 -43.59 -11.35
N LYS A 1055 -11.32 -42.86 -12.32
CA LYS A 1055 -10.99 -41.44 -12.18
C LYS A 1055 -12.18 -40.58 -12.61
N TYR A 1056 -12.47 -39.56 -11.80
CA TYR A 1056 -13.45 -38.52 -12.07
C TYR A 1056 -12.69 -37.17 -11.98
N THR A 1057 -12.53 -36.50 -13.11
CA THR A 1057 -11.67 -35.30 -13.19
C THR A 1057 -12.27 -34.15 -12.38
N ALA A 1058 -11.48 -33.54 -11.49
CA ALA A 1058 -11.89 -32.34 -10.78
C ALA A 1058 -11.55 -31.08 -11.59
N GLN A 1059 -12.04 -31.04 -12.84
CA GLN A 1059 -11.89 -29.91 -13.75
C GLN A 1059 -13.27 -29.46 -14.22
N ASP A 1060 -13.34 -28.16 -14.50
CA ASP A 1060 -14.55 -27.52 -14.95
C ASP A 1060 -15.04 -28.10 -16.29
N GLY A 1061 -16.34 -28.37 -16.38
CA GLY A 1061 -16.99 -29.00 -17.54
C GLY A 1061 -16.71 -30.50 -17.79
N ASP A 1062 -15.75 -31.14 -17.12
CA ASP A 1062 -15.30 -32.52 -17.44
C ASP A 1062 -15.95 -33.63 -16.59
N ASP A 1063 -16.60 -33.33 -15.46
CA ASP A 1063 -17.32 -34.33 -14.66
C ASP A 1063 -18.69 -34.69 -15.24
N LEU A 1064 -18.65 -35.46 -16.34
CA LEU A 1064 -19.81 -36.03 -17.03
C LEU A 1064 -20.66 -37.00 -16.17
N GLN A 1065 -20.26 -37.32 -14.93
CA GLN A 1065 -20.99 -38.21 -14.03
C GLN A 1065 -21.53 -37.51 -12.75
N GLY A 1066 -21.15 -36.27 -12.46
CA GLY A 1066 -21.57 -35.55 -11.25
C GLY A 1066 -21.15 -36.23 -9.95
N ILE A 1067 -19.97 -36.84 -9.92
CA ILE A 1067 -19.42 -37.62 -8.79
C ILE A 1067 -18.35 -36.83 -8.00
N VAL A 1068 -17.73 -35.84 -8.64
CA VAL A 1068 -16.79 -34.91 -8.02
C VAL A 1068 -17.54 -33.80 -7.32
N THR A 1069 -17.19 -33.59 -6.06
CA THR A 1069 -17.67 -32.50 -5.21
C THR A 1069 -16.48 -31.79 -4.58
N PRO A 1070 -16.61 -30.51 -4.17
CA PRO A 1070 -15.52 -29.75 -3.58
C PRO A 1070 -14.87 -30.39 -2.34
N VAL A 1071 -13.72 -29.85 -1.97
CA VAL A 1071 -13.06 -30.08 -0.69
C VAL A 1071 -13.08 -28.78 0.09
N VAL A 1072 -13.74 -28.75 1.25
CA VAL A 1072 -13.84 -27.55 2.09
C VAL A 1072 -12.77 -27.61 3.17
N ILE A 1073 -11.93 -26.58 3.29
CA ILE A 1073 -10.83 -26.49 4.25
C ILE A 1073 -10.94 -25.17 5.02
N ASP A 1074 -10.97 -25.25 6.36
CA ASP A 1074 -11.15 -24.12 7.30
C ASP A 1074 -12.38 -23.22 7.03
N GLY A 1075 -13.28 -23.62 6.12
CA GLY A 1075 -14.50 -22.91 5.70
C GLY A 1075 -14.53 -22.55 4.21
N GLU A 1076 -13.37 -22.53 3.54
CA GLU A 1076 -13.22 -22.17 2.13
C GLU A 1076 -13.27 -23.39 1.20
N SER A 1077 -13.71 -23.19 -0.05
CA SER A 1077 -14.01 -24.28 -0.99
C SER A 1077 -12.96 -24.45 -2.09
N LEU A 1078 -12.25 -25.59 -2.09
CA LEU A 1078 -11.47 -26.07 -3.24
C LEU A 1078 -12.39 -26.87 -4.17
N ALA A 1079 -12.96 -26.21 -5.18
CA ALA A 1079 -13.81 -26.86 -6.18
C ALA A 1079 -13.01 -27.77 -7.13
N TRP A 1080 -11.95 -27.23 -7.74
CA TRP A 1080 -11.23 -27.84 -8.87
C TRP A 1080 -9.75 -28.09 -8.58
N THR A 1081 -9.06 -28.89 -9.40
CA THR A 1081 -7.59 -29.09 -9.32
C THR A 1081 -6.79 -27.79 -9.53
N THR A 1082 -7.39 -26.81 -10.19
CA THR A 1082 -6.83 -25.47 -10.42
C THR A 1082 -7.07 -24.50 -9.26
N THR A 1083 -8.01 -24.80 -8.35
CA THR A 1083 -8.30 -23.94 -7.20
C THR A 1083 -7.13 -23.98 -6.21
N LYS A 1084 -6.69 -22.80 -5.76
CA LYS A 1084 -5.61 -22.59 -4.80
C LYS A 1084 -6.16 -21.88 -3.57
N MET A 1085 -5.58 -22.18 -2.41
CA MET A 1085 -5.85 -21.53 -1.12
C MET A 1085 -4.52 -21.21 -0.46
N GLY A 1086 -4.28 -19.95 -0.11
CA GLY A 1086 -3.09 -19.54 0.63
C GLY A 1086 -3.24 -19.86 2.12
N SER A 1087 -2.16 -20.27 2.78
CA SER A 1087 -2.13 -20.45 4.23
C SER A 1087 -0.72 -20.29 4.78
N GLN A 1088 -0.61 -20.27 6.11
CA GLN A 1088 0.63 -19.95 6.82
C GLN A 1088 0.79 -20.88 8.03
N THR A 1089 2.03 -21.30 8.25
CA THR A 1089 2.42 -22.02 9.48
C THR A 1089 2.54 -21.05 10.65
N GLY A 1090 2.23 -21.49 11.88
CA GLY A 1090 2.39 -20.66 13.07
C GLY A 1090 3.84 -20.64 13.58
N THR A 1091 4.03 -20.15 14.80
CA THR A 1091 5.34 -20.00 15.44
C THR A 1091 6.11 -21.31 15.69
N ASP A 1092 5.46 -22.47 15.64
CA ASP A 1092 6.11 -23.80 15.70
C ASP A 1092 6.51 -24.37 14.33
N GLY A 1093 6.29 -23.59 13.26
CA GLY A 1093 6.49 -23.99 11.86
C GLY A 1093 5.44 -24.98 11.33
N THR A 1094 4.28 -25.06 11.98
CA THR A 1094 3.20 -25.98 11.61
C THR A 1094 1.82 -25.30 11.56
N ARG A 1095 0.87 -25.91 10.84
CA ARG A 1095 -0.53 -25.45 10.75
C ARG A 1095 -1.46 -26.66 10.82
N ILE A 1096 -2.47 -26.61 11.67
CA ILE A 1096 -3.61 -27.55 11.60
C ILE A 1096 -4.66 -26.93 10.68
N ILE A 1097 -5.21 -27.75 9.77
CA ILE A 1097 -6.31 -27.42 8.88
C ILE A 1097 -7.47 -28.40 9.08
N SER A 1098 -8.70 -27.90 8.97
CA SER A 1098 -9.94 -28.64 9.21
C SER A 1098 -10.66 -28.91 7.90
N VAL A 1099 -10.68 -30.17 7.46
CA VAL A 1099 -11.19 -30.60 6.17
C VAL A 1099 -12.59 -31.21 6.32
N THR A 1100 -13.51 -30.81 5.45
CA THR A 1100 -14.83 -31.43 5.29
C THR A 1100 -15.19 -31.61 3.81
N ARG A 1101 -16.12 -32.52 3.51
CA ARG A 1101 -16.71 -32.69 2.17
C ARG A 1101 -18.23 -32.88 2.30
N PRO A 1102 -19.01 -31.80 2.48
CA PRO A 1102 -20.43 -31.89 2.81
C PRO A 1102 -21.26 -32.64 1.77
N ASP A 1103 -20.88 -32.57 0.49
CA ASP A 1103 -21.65 -33.14 -0.62
C ASP A 1103 -21.13 -34.49 -1.15
N THR A 1104 -19.97 -34.97 -0.68
CA THR A 1104 -19.28 -36.19 -1.16
C THR A 1104 -20.19 -37.35 -1.56
N HIS A 1105 -19.91 -37.95 -2.72
CA HIS A 1105 -20.50 -39.21 -3.19
C HIS A 1105 -19.67 -40.45 -2.78
N GLY A 1106 -18.65 -40.28 -1.94
CA GLY A 1106 -17.77 -41.36 -1.50
C GLY A 1106 -16.56 -41.52 -2.41
N THR A 1107 -15.86 -40.42 -2.72
CA THR A 1107 -14.59 -40.44 -3.47
C THR A 1107 -13.39 -40.25 -2.55
N ARG A 1108 -12.28 -40.91 -2.91
CA ARG A 1108 -10.92 -40.57 -2.48
C ARG A 1108 -10.45 -39.34 -3.26
N THR A 1109 -9.88 -38.36 -2.57
CA THR A 1109 -9.33 -37.15 -3.18
C THR A 1109 -8.09 -36.70 -2.41
N ALA A 1110 -7.01 -36.47 -3.14
CA ALA A 1110 -5.77 -35.92 -2.60
C ALA A 1110 -5.94 -34.45 -2.18
N ILE A 1111 -5.26 -34.06 -1.09
CA ILE A 1111 -5.01 -32.66 -0.72
C ILE A 1111 -3.49 -32.45 -0.81
N ASN A 1112 -3.08 -31.47 -1.61
CA ASN A 1112 -1.69 -31.12 -1.83
C ASN A 1112 -1.36 -29.86 -1.04
N ALA A 1113 -0.23 -29.85 -0.34
CA ALA A 1113 0.36 -28.66 0.27
C ALA A 1113 1.70 -28.38 -0.42
N THR A 1114 1.89 -27.16 -0.92
CA THR A 1114 3.00 -26.75 -1.78
C THR A 1114 3.64 -25.47 -1.26
N LEU A 1115 4.97 -25.32 -1.32
CA LEU A 1115 5.63 -24.07 -0.90
C LEU A 1115 5.20 -22.88 -1.79
N TYR A 1116 4.97 -21.72 -1.18
CA TYR A 1116 4.46 -20.52 -1.88
C TYR A 1116 5.40 -20.04 -2.99
N GLU A 1117 6.69 -19.88 -2.68
CA GLU A 1117 7.72 -19.41 -3.63
C GLU A 1117 8.25 -20.52 -4.54
N ASN A 1118 8.03 -21.79 -4.20
CA ASN A 1118 8.58 -22.94 -4.93
C ASN A 1118 7.52 -24.01 -5.19
N ALA A 1119 6.74 -23.80 -6.25
CA ALA A 1119 5.64 -24.67 -6.66
C ALA A 1119 6.06 -26.13 -6.99
N ALA A 1120 7.35 -26.43 -7.12
CA ALA A 1120 7.86 -27.78 -7.34
C ALA A 1120 8.03 -28.60 -6.04
N VAL A 1121 8.05 -27.94 -4.87
CA VAL A 1121 8.18 -28.60 -3.56
C VAL A 1121 6.80 -28.73 -2.94
N SER A 1122 6.28 -29.96 -2.93
CA SER A 1122 4.95 -30.28 -2.39
C SER A 1122 4.92 -31.61 -1.65
N ALA A 1123 3.90 -31.76 -0.80
CA ALA A 1123 3.47 -33.00 -0.21
C ALA A 1123 1.98 -33.21 -0.49
N SER A 1124 1.53 -34.46 -0.48
CA SER A 1124 0.15 -34.81 -0.79
C SER A 1124 -0.34 -35.92 0.13
N ILE A 1125 -1.63 -35.88 0.49
CA ILE A 1125 -2.29 -36.90 1.30
C ILE A 1125 -3.69 -37.19 0.75
N ASP A 1126 -4.00 -38.47 0.55
CA ASP A 1126 -5.34 -38.89 0.14
C ASP A 1126 -6.33 -38.78 1.31
N THR A 1127 -7.52 -38.27 1.02
CA THR A 1127 -8.63 -38.15 1.97
C THR A 1127 -9.86 -38.89 1.46
N ILE A 1128 -10.57 -39.59 2.34
CA ILE A 1128 -11.77 -40.36 2.04
C ILE A 1128 -12.88 -39.97 3.02
N PHE A 1129 -13.95 -39.36 2.49
CA PHE A 1129 -15.17 -39.10 3.25
C PHE A 1129 -16.25 -40.08 2.78
N THR A 1130 -16.46 -41.13 3.57
CA THR A 1130 -17.34 -42.25 3.22
C THR A 1130 -18.82 -41.88 3.26
N VAL A 1131 -19.61 -42.43 2.34
CA VAL A 1131 -21.08 -42.22 2.28
C VAL A 1131 -21.86 -43.34 2.93
N VAL A 1132 -22.97 -43.00 3.57
CA VAL A 1132 -23.90 -44.00 4.13
C VAL A 1132 -24.58 -44.84 3.04
N THR A 1133 -24.76 -44.28 1.84
CA THR A 1133 -25.46 -44.93 0.70
C THR A 1133 -24.68 -46.00 -0.04
N SER A 1134 -23.40 -46.23 0.32
CA SER A 1134 -22.60 -47.34 -0.19
C SER A 1134 -22.16 -48.25 0.97
N PRO A 1135 -22.09 -49.57 0.76
CA PRO A 1135 -21.60 -50.50 1.79
C PRO A 1135 -20.07 -50.53 1.87
N ASP A 1136 -19.53 -50.76 3.08
CA ASP A 1136 -18.07 -50.90 3.25
C ASP A 1136 -17.57 -52.31 2.87
N VAL A 1137 -17.70 -52.65 1.58
CA VAL A 1137 -17.20 -53.90 0.97
C VAL A 1137 -16.34 -53.61 -0.25
N SER A 1138 -15.36 -54.48 -0.54
CA SER A 1138 -14.38 -54.27 -1.61
C SER A 1138 -14.96 -54.21 -3.02
N VAL A 1139 -16.17 -54.76 -3.24
CA VAL A 1139 -16.86 -54.76 -4.54
C VAL A 1139 -17.82 -53.57 -4.74
N ALA A 1140 -17.96 -52.68 -3.77
CA ALA A 1140 -18.69 -51.41 -3.93
C ALA A 1140 -18.08 -50.55 -5.05
N ARG A 1141 -18.86 -49.64 -5.64
CA ARG A 1141 -18.31 -48.60 -6.51
C ARG A 1141 -17.68 -47.51 -5.67
N MET A 1142 -18.42 -46.95 -4.70
CA MET A 1142 -17.97 -45.80 -3.91
C MET A 1142 -17.41 -46.20 -2.54
N TRP A 1143 -16.73 -45.27 -1.88
CA TRP A 1143 -16.25 -45.42 -0.52
C TRP A 1143 -17.41 -45.31 0.48
N GLY A 1144 -17.89 -46.47 0.94
CA GLY A 1144 -19.09 -46.60 1.75
C GLY A 1144 -18.88 -46.79 3.26
N HIS A 1145 -19.94 -46.57 4.04
CA HIS A 1145 -20.06 -46.98 5.44
C HIS A 1145 -21.45 -47.51 5.84
N MET A 1146 -22.32 -47.90 4.89
CA MET A 1146 -23.66 -48.44 5.15
C MET A 1146 -23.65 -49.54 6.22
N ALA A 1147 -24.58 -49.47 7.17
CA ALA A 1147 -24.76 -50.53 8.16
C ALA A 1147 -25.12 -51.87 7.46
N PRO A 1148 -24.51 -53.00 7.85
CA PRO A 1148 -24.82 -54.30 7.26
C PRO A 1148 -26.25 -54.76 7.56
N SER A 1149 -26.87 -54.23 8.61
CA SER A 1149 -28.24 -54.50 8.99
C SER A 1149 -28.90 -53.33 9.71
N LEU A 1150 -30.23 -53.26 9.63
CA LEU A 1150 -31.08 -52.32 10.36
C LEU A 1150 -32.07 -53.07 11.26
N THR A 1151 -32.40 -52.49 12.41
CA THR A 1151 -33.44 -53.01 13.30
C THR A 1151 -34.72 -52.22 13.08
N ALA A 1152 -35.87 -52.85 12.85
CA ALA A 1152 -37.18 -52.20 12.68
C ALA A 1152 -37.81 -51.72 14.01
N ALA A 1153 -39.06 -51.24 13.98
CA ALA A 1153 -39.81 -50.80 15.15
C ALA A 1153 -40.19 -51.94 16.11
N ASP A 1154 -40.49 -53.12 15.56
CA ASP A 1154 -40.78 -54.37 16.30
C ASP A 1154 -39.55 -55.07 16.92
N GLY A 1155 -38.34 -54.60 16.60
CA GLY A 1155 -37.08 -55.21 17.03
C GLY A 1155 -36.50 -56.28 16.09
N ALA A 1156 -37.16 -56.62 14.99
CA ALA A 1156 -36.61 -57.51 13.96
C ALA A 1156 -35.42 -56.86 13.24
N VAL A 1157 -34.43 -57.67 12.87
CA VAL A 1157 -33.18 -57.21 12.24
C VAL A 1157 -33.12 -57.68 10.78
N TYR A 1158 -33.01 -56.73 9.87
CA TYR A 1158 -32.98 -56.92 8.42
C TYR A 1158 -31.56 -56.68 7.91
N GLN A 1159 -31.01 -57.60 7.11
CA GLN A 1159 -29.76 -57.35 6.40
C GLN A 1159 -30.00 -56.34 5.27
N ARG A 1160 -28.99 -55.53 4.96
CA ARG A 1160 -29.05 -54.62 3.81
C ARG A 1160 -29.23 -55.37 2.49
N PRO A 1161 -29.75 -54.71 1.44
CA PRO A 1161 -29.63 -55.20 0.07
C PRO A 1161 -28.18 -55.54 -0.28
N LEU A 1162 -28.00 -56.55 -1.13
CA LEU A 1162 -26.70 -56.92 -1.67
C LEU A 1162 -26.43 -56.13 -2.96
N LEU A 1163 -25.17 -55.78 -3.18
CA LEU A 1163 -24.72 -55.36 -4.50
C LEU A 1163 -24.77 -56.55 -5.46
N TYR A 1164 -25.01 -56.30 -6.74
CA TYR A 1164 -25.01 -57.34 -7.78
C TYR A 1164 -23.66 -58.08 -7.86
N ALA A 1165 -22.57 -57.38 -7.53
CA ALA A 1165 -21.21 -57.93 -7.47
C ALA A 1165 -20.88 -58.74 -6.18
N GLU A 1166 -21.78 -58.79 -5.19
CA GLU A 1166 -21.64 -59.66 -4.00
C GLU A 1166 -22.22 -61.07 -4.22
N LEU A 1167 -22.93 -61.29 -5.33
CA LEU A 1167 -23.58 -62.58 -5.62
C LEU A 1167 -22.59 -63.60 -6.19
N SER A 1168 -22.66 -64.84 -5.70
CA SER A 1168 -21.78 -65.94 -6.17
C SER A 1168 -22.14 -66.52 -7.55
N SER A 1169 -23.32 -66.19 -8.08
CA SER A 1169 -23.59 -66.09 -9.53
C SER A 1169 -24.83 -65.19 -9.75
N THR A 1170 -25.13 -64.84 -10.99
CA THR A 1170 -26.20 -63.90 -11.34
C THR A 1170 -27.45 -64.55 -11.96
N ASP A 1171 -27.58 -65.88 -11.84
CA ASP A 1171 -28.71 -66.63 -12.41
C ASP A 1171 -30.04 -66.22 -11.79
N ASN A 1172 -31.00 -65.81 -12.63
CA ASN A 1172 -32.32 -65.28 -12.26
C ASN A 1172 -32.26 -64.08 -11.28
N THR A 1173 -31.28 -63.20 -11.47
CA THR A 1173 -31.21 -61.89 -10.79
C THR A 1173 -30.99 -60.77 -11.79
N ALA A 1174 -31.72 -59.67 -11.62
CA ALA A 1174 -31.50 -58.42 -12.33
C ALA A 1174 -30.56 -57.50 -11.53
N SER A 1175 -30.12 -56.42 -12.16
CA SER A 1175 -29.43 -55.31 -11.50
C SER A 1175 -30.19 -54.00 -11.70
N LYS A 1176 -30.05 -53.08 -10.75
CA LYS A 1176 -30.46 -51.67 -10.88
C LYS A 1176 -29.37 -50.77 -10.31
N GLN A 1177 -29.21 -49.58 -10.89
CA GLN A 1177 -28.33 -48.57 -10.35
C GLN A 1177 -29.12 -47.61 -9.45
N GLU A 1178 -28.62 -47.36 -8.25
CA GLU A 1178 -29.16 -46.38 -7.31
C GLU A 1178 -28.03 -45.88 -6.39
N THR A 1179 -28.02 -44.59 -6.09
CA THR A 1179 -27.00 -43.92 -5.23
C THR A 1179 -25.55 -44.31 -5.59
N ASN A 1180 -25.23 -44.29 -6.88
CA ASN A 1180 -23.94 -44.63 -7.48
C ASN A 1180 -23.47 -46.10 -7.31
N GLU A 1181 -24.32 -46.97 -6.77
CA GLU A 1181 -24.07 -48.41 -6.62
C GLU A 1181 -24.93 -49.25 -7.58
N THR A 1182 -24.50 -50.49 -7.84
CA THR A 1182 -25.26 -51.47 -8.64
C THR A 1182 -25.83 -52.56 -7.74
N TRP A 1183 -27.10 -52.45 -7.39
CA TRP A 1183 -27.82 -53.32 -6.47
C TRP A 1183 -28.37 -54.57 -7.16
N ALA A 1184 -28.39 -55.68 -6.42
CA ALA A 1184 -29.06 -56.91 -6.85
C ALA A 1184 -30.58 -56.76 -6.70
N VAL A 1185 -31.33 -57.06 -7.76
CA VAL A 1185 -32.79 -57.08 -7.75
C VAL A 1185 -33.29 -58.49 -8.07
N PHE A 1186 -34.08 -59.03 -7.16
CA PHE A 1186 -34.66 -60.37 -7.26
C PHE A 1186 -36.10 -60.29 -7.80
N HIS A 1187 -36.52 -61.33 -8.53
CA HIS A 1187 -37.91 -61.46 -8.96
C HIS A 1187 -38.85 -61.71 -7.75
N GLY A 1188 -40.16 -61.53 -7.95
CA GLY A 1188 -41.16 -61.65 -6.88
C GLY A 1188 -41.45 -63.09 -6.41
N PRO A 1189 -42.22 -63.25 -5.31
CA PRO A 1189 -42.25 -64.52 -4.54
C PRO A 1189 -42.74 -65.78 -5.25
N ALA A 1190 -43.57 -65.66 -6.31
CA ALA A 1190 -44.05 -66.79 -7.11
C ALA A 1190 -43.52 -66.78 -8.56
N SER A 1191 -42.42 -66.08 -8.83
CA SER A 1191 -41.72 -66.12 -10.12
C SER A 1191 -41.01 -67.46 -10.33
N GLU A 1192 -40.96 -67.97 -11.56
CA GLU A 1192 -40.06 -69.08 -11.94
C GLU A 1192 -38.58 -68.73 -11.73
N GLY A 1193 -38.24 -67.44 -11.64
CA GLY A 1193 -36.91 -66.94 -11.28
C GLY A 1193 -36.61 -66.90 -9.77
N ALA A 1194 -37.58 -67.14 -8.88
CA ALA A 1194 -37.39 -66.98 -7.44
C ALA A 1194 -36.49 -68.09 -6.86
N ASN A 1195 -35.29 -67.72 -6.40
CA ASN A 1195 -34.30 -68.66 -5.87
C ASN A 1195 -34.12 -68.56 -4.33
N PRO A 1196 -34.91 -69.29 -3.52
CA PRO A 1196 -34.82 -69.28 -2.06
C PRO A 1196 -33.56 -69.98 -1.49
N ALA A 1197 -32.64 -70.46 -2.32
CA ALA A 1197 -31.35 -70.98 -1.85
C ALA A 1197 -30.29 -69.88 -1.62
N ARG A 1198 -30.61 -68.61 -1.93
CA ARG A 1198 -29.65 -67.48 -1.87
C ARG A 1198 -29.97 -66.38 -0.87
N CYS A 1199 -31.15 -66.43 -0.25
CA CYS A 1199 -31.45 -65.70 0.97
C CYS A 1199 -32.15 -66.67 1.94
N ALA A 1200 -31.90 -66.54 3.23
CA ALA A 1200 -32.39 -67.49 4.22
C ALA A 1200 -33.92 -67.43 4.41
N ALA A 1201 -34.46 -68.34 5.23
CA ALA A 1201 -35.89 -68.36 5.57
C ALA A 1201 -36.34 -66.98 6.09
N GLY A 1202 -37.34 -66.38 5.43
CA GLY A 1202 -37.69 -64.96 5.57
C GLY A 1202 -37.33 -64.07 4.38
N TYR A 1203 -36.74 -64.64 3.32
CA TYR A 1203 -36.35 -64.01 2.04
C TYR A 1203 -37.26 -62.86 1.56
N TYR A 1204 -38.58 -63.05 1.62
CA TYR A 1204 -39.55 -61.97 1.50
C TYR A 1204 -40.22 -61.76 2.86
N PRO A 1205 -39.99 -60.62 3.54
CA PRO A 1205 -40.64 -60.32 4.81
C PRO A 1205 -42.16 -60.12 4.63
N ALA A 1206 -42.93 -60.27 5.70
CA ALA A 1206 -44.36 -59.92 5.65
C ALA A 1206 -44.54 -58.41 5.43
N VAL A 1207 -45.65 -57.99 4.81
CA VAL A 1207 -45.91 -56.57 4.51
C VAL A 1207 -45.90 -55.72 5.78
N GLU A 1208 -46.44 -56.25 6.88
CA GLU A 1208 -46.45 -55.66 8.22
C GLU A 1208 -45.05 -55.46 8.80
N ALA A 1209 -44.09 -56.28 8.36
CA ALA A 1209 -42.70 -56.23 8.80
C ALA A 1209 -41.90 -55.16 8.02
N LEU A 1210 -42.22 -54.96 6.74
CA LEU A 1210 -41.74 -53.80 5.97
C LEU A 1210 -42.39 -52.50 6.43
N ASP A 1211 -43.68 -52.50 6.77
CA ASP A 1211 -44.36 -51.36 7.41
C ASP A 1211 -43.66 -50.98 8.73
N SER A 1212 -43.22 -51.96 9.52
CA SER A 1212 -42.50 -51.79 10.78
C SER A 1212 -41.08 -51.24 10.59
N LEU A 1213 -40.39 -51.63 9.51
CA LEU A 1213 -39.10 -51.06 9.11
C LEU A 1213 -39.27 -49.59 8.67
N TYR A 1214 -40.24 -49.32 7.79
CA TYR A 1214 -40.59 -47.96 7.36
C TYR A 1214 -41.03 -47.07 8.53
N SER A 1215 -41.86 -47.57 9.44
CA SER A 1215 -42.40 -46.79 10.58
C SER A 1215 -41.32 -46.28 11.54
N LYS A 1216 -40.15 -46.93 11.58
CA LYS A 1216 -39.00 -46.47 12.36
C LYS A 1216 -38.09 -45.50 11.62
N TYR A 1217 -38.10 -45.58 10.29
CA TYR A 1217 -37.27 -44.80 9.39
C TYR A 1217 -38.12 -44.16 8.27
N PRO A 1218 -39.16 -43.36 8.62
CA PRO A 1218 -40.12 -42.86 7.65
C PRO A 1218 -39.53 -41.78 6.73
N SER A 1219 -40.29 -41.34 5.73
CA SER A 1219 -39.97 -40.16 4.90
C SER A 1219 -38.54 -40.22 4.31
N ARG A 1220 -38.24 -41.30 3.58
CA ARG A 1220 -36.95 -41.61 2.96
C ARG A 1220 -35.74 -41.76 3.89
N THR A 1221 -35.89 -41.74 5.23
CA THR A 1221 -34.72 -41.85 6.13
C THR A 1221 -34.02 -43.22 6.09
N ILE A 1222 -34.68 -44.27 5.59
CA ILE A 1222 -34.04 -45.54 5.18
C ILE A 1222 -32.89 -45.30 4.19
N ASN A 1223 -33.03 -44.35 3.27
CA ASN A 1223 -31.98 -43.97 2.32
C ASN A 1223 -31.10 -42.84 2.86
N THR A 1224 -31.69 -41.71 3.28
CA THR A 1224 -30.92 -40.50 3.59
C THR A 1224 -30.12 -40.59 4.90
N ALA A 1225 -30.56 -41.42 5.85
CA ALA A 1225 -29.89 -41.59 7.14
C ALA A 1225 -29.32 -43.01 7.34
N GLN A 1226 -29.87 -44.04 6.70
CA GLN A 1226 -29.40 -45.43 6.83
C GLN A 1226 -28.80 -46.02 5.53
N GLY A 1227 -28.86 -45.29 4.42
CA GLY A 1227 -28.16 -45.57 3.18
C GLY A 1227 -28.83 -46.51 2.17
N TRP A 1228 -29.85 -47.27 2.57
CA TRP A 1228 -30.38 -48.32 1.72
C TRP A 1228 -31.07 -47.76 0.46
N PRO A 1229 -30.99 -48.43 -0.70
CA PRO A 1229 -31.76 -48.04 -1.89
C PRO A 1229 -33.27 -48.08 -1.60
N VAL A 1230 -34.02 -47.07 -2.06
CA VAL A 1230 -35.49 -46.97 -1.91
C VAL A 1230 -36.20 -46.46 -3.17
N TYR A 1231 -35.49 -46.18 -4.27
CA TYR A 1231 -36.11 -45.81 -5.55
C TYR A 1231 -36.92 -46.98 -6.16
N TYR A 1232 -36.63 -48.21 -5.71
CA TYR A 1232 -37.37 -49.42 -6.05
C TYR A 1232 -38.04 -50.03 -4.81
N SER A 1233 -39.32 -50.36 -4.93
CA SER A 1233 -40.11 -50.96 -3.84
C SER A 1233 -39.67 -52.40 -3.52
N TYR A 1234 -39.81 -52.80 -2.27
CA TYR A 1234 -39.33 -54.07 -1.72
C TYR A 1234 -40.45 -55.11 -1.73
N TRP A 1235 -40.19 -56.30 -2.28
CA TRP A 1235 -41.13 -57.42 -2.28
C TRP A 1235 -41.45 -57.90 -0.86
N SER A 1236 -42.74 -58.00 -0.52
CA SER A 1236 -43.21 -58.74 0.65
C SER A 1236 -43.69 -60.14 0.28
N GLY A 1237 -43.72 -61.05 1.26
CA GLY A 1237 -44.34 -62.36 1.15
C GLY A 1237 -45.87 -62.36 1.26
N SER A 1238 -46.50 -61.20 1.50
CA SER A 1238 -47.94 -61.08 1.70
C SER A 1238 -48.69 -60.90 0.37
N ASN A 1239 -49.64 -61.79 0.09
CA ASN A 1239 -50.48 -61.73 -1.10
C ASN A 1239 -51.45 -60.52 -1.04
N SER A 1240 -51.63 -59.82 -2.16
CA SER A 1240 -52.41 -58.56 -2.23
C SER A 1240 -53.87 -58.74 -2.64
N THR A 1241 -54.30 -59.96 -2.99
CA THR A 1241 -55.66 -60.25 -3.47
C THR A 1241 -56.53 -60.90 -2.39
N SER A 1242 -57.69 -60.30 -2.11
CA SER A 1242 -58.69 -60.89 -1.21
C SER A 1242 -59.51 -61.96 -1.94
N PHE A 1243 -59.78 -63.07 -1.25
CA PHE A 1243 -60.35 -64.28 -1.84
C PHE A 1243 -61.72 -64.07 -2.53
N SER A 1244 -61.73 -64.14 -3.86
CA SER A 1244 -62.91 -64.50 -4.65
C SER A 1244 -62.57 -65.39 -5.85
N SER A 1245 -62.92 -66.67 -5.74
CA SER A 1245 -62.99 -67.67 -6.82
C SER A 1245 -61.84 -67.74 -7.86
N GLY A 1246 -60.79 -68.49 -7.53
CA GLY A 1246 -60.08 -69.33 -8.52
C GLY A 1246 -59.11 -68.66 -9.50
N ALA A 1247 -58.83 -67.36 -9.38
CA ALA A 1247 -57.70 -66.73 -10.06
C ALA A 1247 -56.35 -67.20 -9.48
N LYS A 1248 -55.26 -67.04 -10.24
CA LYS A 1248 -53.91 -67.46 -9.81
C LYS A 1248 -53.37 -66.63 -8.65
N LEU A 1249 -52.48 -67.24 -7.85
CA LEU A 1249 -51.88 -66.68 -6.62
C LEU A 1249 -50.69 -65.73 -6.87
N ASP A 1250 -50.61 -65.13 -8.06
CA ASP A 1250 -49.37 -64.55 -8.59
C ASP A 1250 -49.10 -63.11 -8.11
N PHE A 1251 -50.01 -62.51 -7.33
CA PHE A 1251 -49.97 -61.10 -6.89
C PHE A 1251 -49.57 -60.91 -5.42
N TYR A 1252 -48.60 -60.03 -5.18
CA TYR A 1252 -48.04 -59.72 -3.86
C TYR A 1252 -47.97 -58.22 -3.61
N TYR A 1253 -47.96 -57.82 -2.33
CA TYR A 1253 -47.59 -56.44 -1.99
C TYR A 1253 -46.08 -56.25 -2.15
N ALA A 1254 -45.69 -55.23 -2.92
CA ALA A 1254 -44.40 -54.57 -2.74
C ALA A 1254 -44.60 -53.27 -1.95
N VAL A 1255 -43.69 -52.97 -1.04
CA VAL A 1255 -43.72 -51.78 -0.18
C VAL A 1255 -42.65 -50.81 -0.64
N ASP A 1256 -43.04 -49.59 -0.95
CA ASP A 1256 -42.10 -48.53 -1.20
C ASP A 1256 -41.53 -48.01 0.13
N LEU A 1257 -40.23 -48.20 0.33
CA LEU A 1257 -39.55 -47.78 1.57
C LEU A 1257 -39.18 -46.28 1.56
N ALA A 1258 -39.52 -45.54 0.49
CA ALA A 1258 -39.41 -44.09 0.45
C ALA A 1258 -40.58 -43.40 1.18
N ASP A 1259 -41.82 -43.86 0.97
CA ASP A 1259 -43.05 -43.21 1.46
C ASP A 1259 -44.02 -44.15 2.22
N GLY A 1260 -43.74 -45.44 2.28
CA GLY A 1260 -44.57 -46.45 2.94
C GLY A 1260 -45.78 -46.91 2.12
N SER A 1261 -45.88 -46.48 0.85
CA SER A 1261 -46.97 -46.91 -0.04
C SER A 1261 -46.86 -48.39 -0.39
N ARG A 1262 -48.01 -49.02 -0.65
CA ARG A 1262 -48.11 -50.45 -0.98
C ARG A 1262 -48.72 -50.62 -2.36
N ARG A 1263 -48.01 -51.31 -3.24
CA ARG A 1263 -48.45 -51.61 -4.61
C ARG A 1263 -48.65 -53.12 -4.77
N SER A 1264 -49.66 -53.50 -5.56
CA SER A 1264 -50.01 -54.90 -5.83
C SER A 1264 -49.38 -55.33 -7.15
N GLU A 1265 -48.29 -56.09 -7.10
CA GLU A 1265 -47.51 -56.47 -8.29
C GLU A 1265 -47.62 -57.95 -8.63
N ASN A 1266 -47.62 -58.25 -9.93
CA ASN A 1266 -47.66 -59.60 -10.46
C ASN A 1266 -46.24 -60.19 -10.52
N SER A 1267 -45.96 -61.20 -9.70
CA SER A 1267 -44.67 -61.90 -9.67
C SER A 1267 -44.44 -62.85 -10.86
N ALA A 1268 -45.48 -63.18 -11.65
CA ALA A 1268 -45.39 -64.10 -12.78
C ALA A 1268 -45.07 -63.44 -14.14
N THR A 1269 -45.06 -62.09 -14.23
CA THR A 1269 -44.76 -61.37 -15.48
C THR A 1269 -43.58 -60.41 -15.30
N SER A 1270 -42.38 -60.92 -15.54
CA SER A 1270 -41.13 -60.15 -15.61
C SER A 1270 -40.26 -60.75 -16.72
N THR A 1271 -40.31 -60.14 -17.91
CA THR A 1271 -39.52 -60.53 -19.09
C THR A 1271 -38.99 -59.28 -19.77
N ALA A 1272 -37.66 -59.11 -19.76
CA ALA A 1272 -36.90 -57.93 -20.20
C ALA A 1272 -37.18 -56.66 -19.38
#